data_AF-A0A1D1YCK3-F1
#
_entry.id   AF-A0A1D1YCK3-F1
#
_cell.length_a   1.000
_cell.length_b   1.000
_cell.length_c   1.000
_cell.angle_alpha   90.00
_cell.angle_beta   90.00
_cell.angle_gamma   90.00
#
_symmetry.space_group_name_H-M   'P 1'
#
loop_
_entity.id
_entity.type
_entity.pdbx_description
1 polymer ?
#
loop_
_entity_poly.entity_id
_entity_poly.type
_entity_poly.pdbx_seq_one_letter_code
_entity_poly.pdbx_strand_id
1 'polypeptide(L)'
;AFIRLITVILDVMFVWRTRRTMSIFQMVRIVLKILVATIWMITLPIYYAKSRKNSVCSADQSWSQFGSRCLPQYMTAVAVYVMANSIEMALFFVPAVRSYMEMSDSRLCSIFSWWAQPRLYVGRGMQECHICLLKYSLFWILLLSCKLLFSYHFEVKPLVESTKQIMQISVSTYEWHELFPGVKNNVGAVLAVWTPITIVYFMDTQIWYSIFCAIFGGVYGIFRHLGEIRTMGMVRSRFLSLPAAFNARLIPPSSKKEKKRNIRSLLEEKFFRVMEVEKDGYIKFIAVWNQIVNSIREEDLISNRENDLMTMPISSDLGSGNIHWPLFLLTTKFSTALNMARDFDGEYWQLDKKVKKDRYLYSAVKECYNLLINFLDLLVVGDLEKRIISAIITEVKNTTNSSTFLSNFRMSELPVLHDKLIQLVEIFLENKHSQYEKLVKLLQDIFEIVTRDMMIYGQRITDLINCSKSLEEGDSCLLSLYEPPLFASKVPKPALNFPLPNSGSVKEQARRLFLLLTVKETAMDIPVNLEARRRISFFATSIFMDMPCAPKIRNMLSFSVMTPYYAEEVNFSEEELHSSQDGASILSYMQKIYPDEWKNFLERMGYKASDCLHDDHFSDQTNEEVRKWASFRGQTLSRTVRGMMYYQKAIKLQAFLDMAKDKDIREGYKTIESEYDRKRSIHSLSAQLDALADMKFTYVISCQMYGSQKASGDPRARDILDLLMSYPSLRVAYIEEKEEIGKDKPQKVYSSVLVKAINNLDQEIYRIKLPGPPIIGEGKPENQNQGIIFTRGDALQTIDMNQDNYMEEAFKMRNVLQEFHRHQQGRHPTILGLGEHIFTGSVSSLAWFMSYQESSFVTIGQRFLANPLRVRFHYGHPDIFDRVFHVTRGGISKASKTINLSEDVFAGFNTTLRCGYVTYHEYMKVGKGRDVGLNQISKFEAKVANGNSEQTLSRDIFRLGRHFDFFRMLSCYFTTVGFYFSSLMSVLGVYIFLYGQLYLVLSGLEKAFINGAQTKNMKSLETALASQSFIQLGLLTGLPMMMEIALEKGSRTALTDFILMQVQLASVFFTFSLGTKSHYFGRTILHGGAKYRTTGRKFVVFHASFTENYRLYSRSHFVKGFELLFLLVVYNIYSRSYERSMAYILVTCSIWFMTITWLFAPFLFNPSGFAWSKIVEDWMDWTKWMNNQGGIGIQQDKSWQSWWNDEQCHLQHSLLSSRILEIILSLRFFIYQYGLVYHLDITQDNKNIVVYVLSWVVISGIFLLVKVKRNL
;
A
#
# COMPACT_ATOMS: atom_id res chain seq x y z
N ALA A 1 11.87 -41.82 -14.00
CA ALA A 1 10.61 -42.61 -13.90
C ALA A 1 10.00 -42.58 -12.50
N PHE A 2 10.77 -42.71 -11.41
CA PHE A 2 10.22 -42.84 -10.05
C PHE A 2 9.39 -41.65 -9.60
N ILE A 3 9.94 -40.45 -9.77
CA ILE A 3 9.23 -39.20 -9.49
C ILE A 3 7.93 -39.10 -10.30
N ARG A 4 7.90 -39.58 -11.55
CA ARG A 4 6.65 -39.60 -12.35
C ARG A 4 5.61 -40.53 -11.77
N LEU A 5 6.01 -41.72 -11.32
CA LEU A 5 5.08 -42.65 -10.69
C LEU A 5 4.48 -42.05 -9.42
N ILE A 6 5.32 -41.45 -8.56
CA ILE A 6 4.86 -40.72 -7.37
C ILE A 6 3.87 -39.61 -7.77
N THR A 7 4.21 -38.81 -8.79
CA THR A 7 3.35 -37.71 -9.26
C THR A 7 1.98 -38.23 -9.70
N VAL A 8 1.94 -39.34 -10.44
CA VAL A 8 0.68 -39.92 -10.91
C VAL A 8 -0.13 -40.52 -9.74
N ILE A 9 0.53 -41.16 -8.79
CA ILE A 9 -0.13 -41.67 -7.57
C ILE A 9 -0.75 -40.51 -6.78
N LEU A 10 -0.02 -39.41 -6.61
CA LEU A 10 -0.53 -38.21 -5.97
C LEU A 10 -1.72 -37.61 -6.73
N ASP A 11 -1.62 -37.51 -8.07
CA ASP A 11 -2.74 -37.08 -8.93
C ASP A 11 -3.99 -37.94 -8.68
N VAL A 12 -3.84 -39.26 -8.57
CA VAL A 12 -4.94 -40.18 -8.26
C VAL A 12 -5.50 -39.93 -6.85
N MET A 13 -4.63 -39.79 -5.85
CA MET A 13 -5.05 -39.53 -4.47
C MET A 13 -5.88 -38.25 -4.35
N PHE A 14 -5.43 -37.15 -4.97
CA PHE A 14 -6.14 -35.87 -4.94
C PHE A 14 -7.45 -35.88 -5.74
N VAL A 15 -7.51 -36.66 -6.81
CA VAL A 15 -8.70 -36.77 -7.68
C VAL A 15 -9.68 -37.86 -7.22
N TRP A 16 -9.29 -38.75 -6.30
CA TRP A 16 -10.05 -39.94 -5.93
C TRP A 16 -11.51 -39.69 -5.56
N ARG A 17 -11.79 -38.55 -4.90
CA ARG A 17 -13.16 -38.16 -4.50
C ARG A 17 -13.99 -37.59 -5.64
N THR A 18 -13.36 -36.98 -6.65
CA THR A 18 -14.07 -36.43 -7.81
C THR A 18 -14.31 -37.48 -8.89
N ARG A 19 -13.88 -38.73 -8.71
CA ARG A 19 -14.09 -39.81 -9.69
C ARG A 19 -15.55 -39.95 -10.14
N ARG A 20 -16.53 -39.74 -9.25
CA ARG A 20 -17.96 -39.86 -9.60
C ARG A 20 -18.45 -38.79 -10.58
N THR A 21 -17.75 -37.66 -10.69
CA THR A 21 -18.08 -36.55 -11.61
C THR A 21 -17.15 -36.49 -12.82
N MET A 22 -16.18 -37.41 -12.92
CA MET A 22 -15.24 -37.47 -14.03
C MET A 22 -15.82 -38.20 -15.24
N SER A 23 -15.48 -37.72 -16.44
CA SER A 23 -15.80 -38.44 -17.66
C SER A 23 -14.96 -39.72 -17.77
N ILE A 24 -15.50 -40.73 -18.47
CA ILE A 24 -14.81 -42.00 -18.72
C ILE A 24 -13.44 -41.77 -19.37
N PHE A 25 -13.35 -40.84 -20.32
CA PHE A 25 -12.10 -40.46 -20.97
C PHE A 25 -11.03 -39.93 -20.00
N GLN A 26 -11.42 -39.24 -18.93
CA GLN A 26 -10.47 -38.78 -17.90
C GLN A 26 -10.02 -39.94 -17.00
N MET A 27 -10.93 -40.85 -16.64
CA MET A 27 -10.57 -42.05 -15.88
C MET A 27 -9.57 -42.93 -16.65
N VAL A 28 -9.87 -43.22 -17.92
CA VAL A 28 -9.00 -44.01 -18.80
C VAL A 28 -7.61 -43.38 -18.89
N ARG A 29 -7.54 -42.05 -19.02
CA ARG A 29 -6.27 -41.34 -19.07
C ARG A 29 -5.45 -41.50 -17.79
N ILE A 30 -6.07 -41.39 -16.61
CA ILE A 30 -5.38 -41.56 -15.33
C ILE A 30 -4.83 -42.98 -15.21
N VAL A 31 -5.63 -44.00 -15.54
CA VAL A 31 -5.20 -45.40 -15.51
C VAL A 31 -4.04 -45.65 -16.47
N LEU A 32 -4.11 -45.14 -17.71
CA LEU A 32 -3.02 -45.26 -18.68
C LEU A 32 -1.75 -44.55 -18.22
N LYS A 33 -1.85 -43.39 -17.54
CA LYS A 33 -0.68 -42.70 -16.98
C LYS A 33 0.00 -43.53 -15.88
N ILE A 34 -0.76 -44.20 -15.02
CA ILE A 34 -0.19 -45.11 -14.01
C ILE A 34 0.54 -46.25 -14.71
N LEU A 35 -0.13 -46.89 -15.66
CA LEU A 35 0.42 -48.03 -16.40
C LEU A 35 1.71 -47.64 -17.12
N VAL A 36 1.72 -46.55 -17.89
CA VAL A 36 2.93 -46.06 -18.56
C VAL A 36 4.04 -45.67 -17.58
N ALA A 37 3.71 -45.03 -16.45
CA ALA A 37 4.70 -44.70 -15.42
C ALA A 37 5.31 -45.96 -14.78
N THR A 38 4.50 -46.99 -14.51
CA THR A 38 4.98 -48.28 -13.99
C THR A 38 5.84 -49.04 -14.99
N ILE A 39 5.46 -49.06 -16.28
CA ILE A 39 6.28 -49.65 -17.35
C ILE A 39 7.67 -49.01 -17.36
N TRP A 40 7.74 -47.68 -17.45
CA TRP A 40 9.03 -46.98 -17.47
C TRP A 40 9.83 -47.10 -16.17
N MET A 41 9.15 -47.31 -15.05
CA MET A 41 9.78 -47.61 -13.76
C MET A 41 10.47 -48.96 -13.72
N ILE A 42 9.96 -49.93 -14.46
CA ILE A 42 10.51 -51.29 -14.52
C ILE A 42 11.53 -51.40 -15.66
N THR A 43 11.22 -50.86 -16.83
CA THR A 43 12.08 -51.02 -18.03
C THR A 43 13.42 -50.30 -17.88
N LEU A 44 13.47 -49.06 -17.39
CA LEU A 44 14.74 -48.31 -17.28
C LEU A 44 15.75 -49.00 -16.36
N PRO A 45 15.40 -49.45 -15.14
CA PRO A 45 16.33 -50.24 -14.30
C PRO A 45 16.77 -51.57 -14.92
N ILE A 46 15.87 -52.29 -15.60
CA ILE A 46 16.22 -53.56 -16.27
C ILE A 46 17.25 -53.31 -17.38
N TYR A 47 17.02 -52.33 -18.25
CA TYR A 47 17.97 -51.99 -19.31
C TYR A 47 19.29 -51.42 -18.75
N TYR A 48 19.25 -50.67 -17.65
CA TYR A 48 20.46 -50.20 -16.96
C TYR A 48 21.28 -51.39 -16.41
N ALA A 49 20.65 -52.32 -15.71
CA ALA A 49 21.29 -53.52 -15.17
C ALA A 49 21.88 -54.41 -16.28
N LYS A 50 21.17 -54.56 -17.41
CA LYS A 50 21.64 -55.30 -18.59
C LYS A 50 22.80 -54.60 -19.29
N SER A 51 22.77 -53.27 -19.37
CA SER A 51 23.86 -52.47 -19.93
C SER A 51 25.15 -52.56 -19.09
N ARG A 52 25.04 -52.63 -17.77
CA ARG A 52 26.19 -52.77 -16.86
C ARG A 52 26.90 -54.13 -16.99
N LYS A 53 26.19 -55.17 -17.44
CA LYS A 53 26.78 -56.49 -17.72
C LYS A 53 27.52 -56.57 -19.06
N ASN A 54 27.26 -55.65 -19.99
CA ASN A 54 27.80 -55.66 -21.36
C ASN A 54 28.83 -54.54 -21.64
N SER A 55 29.44 -53.94 -20.61
CA SER A 55 30.31 -52.76 -20.75
C SER A 55 31.75 -53.08 -21.20
N VAL A 56 31.92 -53.84 -22.28
CA VAL A 56 33.20 -54.00 -22.99
C VAL A 56 32.96 -53.69 -24.48
N CYS A 57 32.79 -52.41 -24.86
CA CYS A 57 33.10 -51.98 -26.23
C CYS A 57 34.54 -51.44 -26.15
N SER A 58 35.53 -52.25 -26.54
CA SER A 58 36.95 -51.87 -26.64
C SER A 58 37.17 -50.87 -27.78
N ALA A 59 38.01 -49.86 -27.53
CA ALA A 59 38.20 -48.67 -28.36
C ALA A 59 39.13 -48.85 -29.57
N ASP A 60 39.15 -50.03 -30.20
CA ASP A 60 39.98 -50.30 -31.38
C ASP A 60 39.13 -50.86 -32.52
N GLN A 61 38.49 -49.99 -33.30
CA GLN A 61 38.27 -50.25 -34.72
C GLN A 61 37.94 -48.96 -35.48
N SER A 62 38.63 -48.81 -36.60
CA SER A 62 38.71 -47.63 -37.46
C SER A 62 37.38 -47.21 -38.06
N TRP A 63 37.21 -45.89 -38.16
CA TRP A 63 36.09 -45.21 -38.79
C TRP A 63 35.98 -45.51 -40.28
N SER A 64 35.28 -46.59 -40.66
CA SER A 64 34.74 -46.70 -42.01
C SER A 64 33.42 -47.47 -42.03
N GLN A 65 32.43 -46.85 -42.69
CA GLN A 65 31.14 -47.39 -43.14
C GLN A 65 30.15 -47.88 -42.06
N PHE A 66 29.27 -46.95 -41.64
CA PHE A 66 27.84 -47.17 -41.37
C PHE A 66 27.43 -48.51 -40.69
N GLY A 67 28.08 -48.89 -39.59
CA GLY A 67 27.80 -50.20 -39.00
C GLY A 67 28.40 -50.48 -37.62
N SER A 68 28.10 -49.68 -36.60
CA SER A 68 28.06 -50.17 -35.21
C SER A 68 27.39 -49.16 -34.28
N ARG A 69 26.07 -49.29 -34.10
CA ARG A 69 25.37 -48.65 -32.97
C ARG A 69 25.79 -49.35 -31.66
N CYS A 70 26.99 -49.09 -31.12
CA CYS A 70 27.22 -49.19 -29.66
C CYS A 70 26.48 -48.02 -28.99
N LEU A 71 25.20 -47.77 -29.29
CA LEU A 71 24.35 -47.00 -28.38
C LEU A 71 23.80 -48.05 -27.41
N PRO A 72 24.18 -48.03 -26.12
CA PRO A 72 23.67 -49.01 -25.17
C PRO A 72 22.14 -49.07 -25.26
N GLN A 73 21.54 -50.26 -25.25
CA GLN A 73 20.07 -50.43 -25.30
C GLN A 73 19.36 -49.53 -24.26
N TYR A 74 20.02 -49.28 -23.14
CA TYR A 74 19.62 -48.30 -22.14
C TYR A 74 19.54 -46.85 -22.67
N MET A 75 20.54 -46.35 -23.41
CA MET A 75 20.53 -45.00 -23.98
C MET A 75 19.42 -44.84 -25.02
N THR A 76 19.10 -45.88 -25.79
CA THR A 76 17.93 -45.87 -26.69
C THR A 76 16.62 -45.80 -25.90
N ALA A 77 16.47 -46.60 -24.84
CA ALA A 77 15.30 -46.56 -23.97
C ALA A 77 15.14 -45.19 -23.28
N VAL A 78 16.24 -44.58 -22.84
CA VAL A 78 16.27 -43.22 -22.29
C VAL A 78 15.86 -42.20 -23.34
N ALA A 79 16.38 -42.28 -24.57
CA ALA A 79 16.01 -41.37 -25.66
C ALA A 79 14.50 -41.42 -25.96
N VAL A 80 13.91 -42.62 -26.02
CA VAL A 80 12.44 -42.79 -26.19
C VAL A 80 11.66 -42.23 -25.00
N TYR A 81 12.10 -42.48 -23.76
CA TYR A 81 11.46 -41.93 -22.57
C TYR A 81 11.49 -40.39 -22.53
N VAL A 82 12.59 -39.79 -22.97
CA VAL A 82 12.79 -38.32 -22.97
C VAL A 82 12.13 -37.65 -24.17
N MET A 83 11.93 -38.34 -25.30
CA MET A 83 11.39 -37.77 -26.55
C MET A 83 10.08 -36.98 -26.34
N ALA A 84 9.14 -37.52 -25.55
CA ALA A 84 7.88 -36.82 -25.25
C ALA A 84 8.12 -35.47 -24.55
N ASN A 85 9.12 -35.39 -23.66
CA ASN A 85 9.46 -34.16 -22.96
C ASN A 85 10.22 -33.19 -23.87
N SER A 86 11.04 -33.72 -24.78
CA SER A 86 11.72 -32.90 -25.79
C SER A 86 10.71 -32.21 -26.71
N ILE A 87 9.63 -32.89 -27.11
CA ILE A 87 8.54 -32.29 -27.89
C ILE A 87 7.82 -31.21 -27.06
N GLU A 88 7.49 -31.49 -25.80
CA GLU A 88 6.86 -30.51 -24.91
C GLU A 88 7.76 -29.28 -24.70
N MET A 89 9.07 -29.48 -24.56
CA MET A 89 10.07 -28.42 -24.45
C MET A 89 10.20 -27.60 -25.74
N ALA A 90 10.14 -28.24 -26.92
CA ALA A 90 10.12 -27.53 -28.19
C ALA A 90 8.85 -26.67 -28.33
N LEU A 91 7.69 -27.21 -27.97
CA LEU A 91 6.41 -26.47 -27.97
C LEU A 91 6.38 -25.34 -26.95
N PHE A 92 7.13 -25.46 -25.85
CA PHE A 92 7.28 -24.39 -24.87
C PHE A 92 7.94 -23.14 -25.49
N PHE A 93 8.94 -23.28 -26.37
CA PHE A 93 9.56 -22.14 -27.06
C PHE A 93 8.73 -21.57 -28.21
N VAL A 94 7.63 -22.25 -28.59
CA VAL A 94 6.69 -21.82 -29.64
C VAL A 94 5.27 -21.66 -29.09
N PRO A 95 5.02 -20.73 -28.15
CA PRO A 95 3.72 -20.51 -27.52
C PRO A 95 2.58 -20.26 -28.51
N ALA A 96 2.82 -19.67 -29.68
CA ALA A 96 1.80 -19.48 -30.71
C ALA A 96 1.19 -20.81 -31.20
N VAL A 97 2.04 -21.80 -31.49
CA VAL A 97 1.60 -23.13 -31.94
C VAL A 97 0.87 -23.86 -30.80
N ARG A 98 1.40 -23.78 -29.57
CA ARG A 98 0.75 -24.36 -28.40
C ARG A 98 -0.63 -23.75 -28.15
N SER A 99 -0.75 -22.43 -28.22
CA SER A 99 -2.01 -21.71 -28.06
C SER A 99 -3.01 -22.11 -29.15
N TYR A 100 -2.56 -22.21 -30.40
CA TYR A 100 -3.40 -22.68 -31.50
C TYR A 100 -3.89 -24.12 -31.27
N MET A 101 -3.02 -25.04 -30.82
CA MET A 101 -3.40 -26.42 -30.49
C MET A 101 -4.40 -26.49 -29.33
N GLU A 102 -4.29 -25.62 -28.33
CA GLU A 102 -5.21 -25.54 -27.18
C GLU A 102 -6.58 -24.96 -27.58
N MET A 103 -6.62 -24.02 -28.53
CA MET A 103 -7.84 -23.36 -29.00
C MET A 103 -8.54 -24.14 -30.13
N SER A 104 -7.80 -24.91 -30.93
CA SER A 104 -8.33 -25.65 -32.07
C SER A 104 -9.27 -26.78 -31.62
N ASP A 105 -10.45 -26.83 -32.24
CA ASP A 105 -11.39 -27.93 -32.03
C ASP A 105 -11.17 -29.12 -32.99
N SER A 106 -10.09 -29.10 -33.79
CA SER A 106 -9.76 -30.18 -34.72
C SER A 106 -9.55 -31.53 -34.01
N ARG A 107 -10.00 -32.62 -34.64
CA ARG A 107 -9.90 -33.98 -34.06
C ARG A 107 -8.44 -34.38 -33.83
N LEU A 108 -7.54 -34.04 -34.75
CA LEU A 108 -6.11 -34.35 -34.63
C LEU A 108 -5.48 -33.65 -33.41
N CYS A 109 -5.64 -32.32 -33.28
CA CYS A 109 -5.13 -31.60 -32.12
C CYS A 109 -5.74 -32.11 -30.81
N SER A 110 -7.02 -32.49 -30.82
CA SER A 110 -7.69 -33.04 -29.63
C SER A 110 -7.13 -34.41 -29.19
N ILE A 111 -6.72 -35.27 -30.13
CA ILE A 111 -6.13 -36.58 -29.79
C ILE A 111 -4.74 -36.38 -29.18
N PHE A 112 -3.91 -35.54 -29.80
CA PHE A 112 -2.57 -35.24 -29.28
C PHE A 112 -2.62 -34.52 -27.92
N SER A 113 -3.54 -33.56 -27.74
CA SER A 113 -3.66 -32.81 -26.49
C SER A 113 -4.26 -33.64 -25.35
N TRP A 114 -5.10 -34.64 -25.64
CA TRP A 114 -5.73 -35.49 -24.62
C TRP A 114 -4.72 -36.16 -23.69
N TRP A 115 -3.56 -36.60 -24.20
CA TRP A 115 -2.51 -37.19 -23.37
C TRP A 115 -1.87 -36.16 -22.43
N ALA A 116 -1.61 -34.94 -22.93
CA ALA A 116 -0.89 -33.87 -22.23
C ALA A 116 -1.77 -33.06 -21.27
N GLN A 117 -2.99 -32.66 -21.65
CA GLN A 117 -3.86 -31.78 -20.86
C GLN A 117 -5.35 -32.18 -20.94
N PRO A 118 -6.14 -32.01 -19.86
CA PRO A 118 -7.58 -32.24 -19.90
C PRO A 118 -8.26 -31.14 -20.73
N ARG A 119 -9.20 -31.51 -21.60
CA ARG A 119 -9.92 -30.55 -22.43
C ARG A 119 -10.96 -29.80 -21.59
N LEU A 120 -10.57 -28.64 -21.07
CA LEU A 120 -11.44 -27.72 -20.33
C LEU A 120 -11.97 -26.64 -21.26
N TYR A 121 -13.21 -26.18 -21.06
CA TYR A 121 -13.76 -25.03 -21.81
C TYR A 121 -13.15 -23.70 -21.34
N VAL A 122 -12.87 -23.59 -20.04
CA VAL A 122 -12.27 -22.43 -19.39
C VAL A 122 -10.76 -22.68 -19.23
N GLY A 123 -9.93 -21.70 -19.57
CA GLY A 123 -8.46 -21.79 -19.47
C GLY A 123 -7.72 -22.18 -20.77
N ARG A 124 -8.41 -22.26 -21.92
CA ARG A 124 -7.75 -22.49 -23.22
C ARG A 124 -7.04 -21.23 -23.72
N GLY A 125 -5.86 -21.37 -24.33
CA GLY A 125 -5.18 -20.24 -24.99
C GLY A 125 -4.59 -19.21 -24.02
N MET A 126 -4.30 -19.60 -22.78
CA MET A 126 -3.72 -18.73 -21.75
C MET A 126 -2.25 -18.38 -21.97
N GLN A 127 -1.63 -18.94 -23.02
CA GLN A 127 -0.22 -18.72 -23.32
C GLN A 127 0.09 -17.22 -23.52
N GLU A 128 1.25 -16.81 -23.01
CA GLU A 128 1.74 -15.44 -23.12
C GLU A 128 2.59 -15.24 -24.38
N CYS A 129 2.91 -13.98 -24.66
CA CYS A 129 3.75 -13.60 -25.78
C CYS A 129 5.17 -14.17 -25.67
N HIS A 130 5.86 -14.42 -26.80
CA HIS A 130 7.25 -14.91 -26.79
C HIS A 130 8.19 -14.03 -25.95
N ILE A 131 8.06 -12.70 -26.02
CA ILE A 131 8.88 -11.77 -25.23
C ILE A 131 8.58 -11.92 -23.73
N CYS A 132 7.30 -12.08 -23.37
CA CYS A 132 6.83 -12.25 -22.01
C CYS A 132 7.38 -13.56 -21.43
N LEU A 133 7.22 -14.64 -22.19
CA LEU A 133 7.76 -15.98 -21.91
C LEU A 133 9.25 -15.94 -21.61
N LEU A 134 10.04 -15.30 -22.49
CA LEU A 134 11.48 -15.18 -22.30
C LEU A 134 11.84 -14.41 -21.03
N LYS A 135 11.12 -13.33 -20.70
CA LYS A 135 11.39 -12.52 -19.50
C LYS A 135 11.26 -13.32 -18.21
N TYR A 136 10.12 -13.98 -17.98
CA TYR A 136 9.95 -14.75 -16.73
C TYR A 136 10.75 -16.05 -16.74
N SER A 137 11.04 -16.64 -17.91
CA SER A 137 11.91 -17.83 -17.99
C SER A 137 13.35 -17.47 -17.62
N LEU A 138 13.89 -16.37 -18.15
CA LEU A 138 15.24 -15.90 -17.82
C LEU A 138 15.35 -15.55 -16.34
N PHE A 139 14.33 -14.92 -15.77
CA PHE A 139 14.25 -14.66 -14.34
C PHE A 139 14.41 -15.94 -13.51
N TRP A 140 13.60 -16.96 -13.78
CA TRP A 140 13.62 -18.19 -13.00
C TRP A 140 14.87 -19.03 -13.26
N ILE A 141 15.40 -19.06 -14.49
CA ILE A 141 16.66 -19.75 -14.78
C ILE A 141 17.81 -19.13 -14.00
N LEU A 142 17.91 -17.79 -13.95
CA LEU A 142 18.94 -17.10 -13.19
C LEU A 142 18.80 -17.36 -11.68
N LEU A 143 17.58 -17.23 -11.14
CA LEU A 143 17.29 -17.49 -9.74
C LEU A 143 17.63 -18.93 -9.35
N LEU A 144 17.13 -19.92 -10.09
CA LEU A 144 17.36 -21.33 -9.81
C LEU A 144 18.84 -21.70 -9.95
N SER A 145 19.55 -21.10 -10.91
CA SER A 145 21.00 -21.31 -11.05
C SER A 145 21.78 -20.81 -9.84
N CYS A 146 21.51 -19.57 -9.38
CA CYS A 146 22.11 -19.02 -8.17
C CYS A 146 21.76 -19.85 -6.93
N LYS A 147 20.48 -20.24 -6.79
CA LYS A 147 19.99 -21.07 -5.69
C LYS A 147 20.69 -22.42 -5.66
N LEU A 148 20.71 -23.14 -6.79
CA LEU A 148 21.33 -24.47 -6.87
C LEU A 148 22.84 -24.43 -6.61
N LEU A 149 23.54 -23.42 -7.10
CA LEU A 149 24.97 -23.22 -6.80
C LEU A 149 25.18 -22.98 -5.30
N PHE A 150 24.38 -22.09 -4.68
CA PHE A 150 24.47 -21.82 -3.26
C PHE A 150 24.15 -23.05 -2.41
N SER A 151 22.99 -23.69 -2.62
CA SER A 151 22.58 -24.88 -1.88
C SER A 151 23.59 -26.02 -2.03
N TYR A 152 24.18 -26.21 -3.23
CA TYR A 152 25.21 -27.22 -3.41
C TYR A 152 26.45 -26.94 -2.55
N HIS A 153 26.95 -25.70 -2.55
CA HIS A 153 28.18 -25.35 -1.84
C HIS A 153 28.01 -25.23 -0.32
N PHE A 154 26.87 -24.71 0.15
CA PHE A 154 26.66 -24.37 1.56
C PHE A 154 25.75 -25.34 2.31
N GLU A 155 24.83 -26.04 1.64
CA GLU A 155 23.90 -26.97 2.30
C GLU A 155 24.31 -28.43 2.05
N VAL A 156 24.46 -28.83 0.79
CA VAL A 156 24.65 -30.24 0.42
C VAL A 156 26.10 -30.70 0.62
N LYS A 157 27.08 -29.97 0.08
CA LYS A 157 28.50 -30.37 0.12
C LYS A 157 29.03 -30.59 1.55
N PRO A 158 28.75 -29.72 2.54
CA PRO A 158 29.21 -29.95 3.92
C PRO A 158 28.61 -31.22 4.53
N LEU A 159 27.34 -31.51 4.23
CA LEU A 159 26.65 -32.69 4.77
C LEU A 159 27.18 -34.01 4.23
N VAL A 160 27.60 -34.05 2.96
CA VAL A 160 28.12 -35.30 2.37
C VAL A 160 29.30 -35.84 3.15
N GLU A 161 30.21 -34.96 3.55
CA GLU A 161 31.40 -35.34 4.32
C GLU A 161 31.02 -35.78 5.75
N SER A 162 30.18 -35.00 6.43
CA SER A 162 29.65 -35.37 7.76
C SER A 162 28.87 -36.69 7.74
N THR A 163 28.17 -37.00 6.66
CA THR A 163 27.40 -38.25 6.54
C THR A 163 28.30 -39.47 6.45
N LYS A 164 29.35 -39.42 5.63
CA LYS A 164 30.34 -40.50 5.54
C LYS A 164 30.97 -40.78 6.91
N GLN A 165 31.23 -39.71 7.65
CA GLN A 165 31.82 -39.77 8.98
C GLN A 165 30.87 -40.42 10.00
N ILE A 166 29.60 -40.00 10.04
CA ILE A 166 28.57 -40.60 10.90
C ILE A 166 28.36 -42.09 10.59
N MET A 167 28.41 -42.47 9.32
CA MET A 167 28.28 -43.88 8.90
C MET A 167 29.49 -44.75 9.28
N GLN A 168 30.68 -44.16 9.45
CA GLN A 168 31.91 -44.88 9.83
C GLN A 168 32.00 -45.14 11.34
N ILE A 169 31.33 -44.35 12.18
CA ILE A 169 31.36 -44.51 13.64
C ILE A 169 30.44 -45.68 14.01
N SER A 170 30.98 -46.72 14.64
CA SER A 170 30.15 -47.80 15.21
C SER A 170 29.79 -47.45 16.65
N VAL A 171 28.50 -47.23 16.92
CA VAL A 171 27.98 -47.03 18.28
C VAL A 171 27.35 -48.34 18.74
N SER A 172 27.95 -48.99 19.74
CA SER A 172 27.51 -50.28 20.27
C SER A 172 26.66 -50.17 21.54
N THR A 173 26.62 -49.00 22.20
CA THR A 173 25.91 -48.78 23.46
C THR A 173 25.06 -47.51 23.40
N TYR A 174 23.74 -47.67 23.31
CA TYR A 174 22.78 -46.57 23.44
C TYR A 174 22.45 -46.30 24.92
N GLU A 175 22.10 -45.06 25.29
CA GLU A 175 21.70 -44.70 26.66
C GLU A 175 20.25 -45.13 26.99
N TRP A 176 19.45 -45.48 25.99
CA TRP A 176 18.08 -46.02 26.13
C TRP A 176 17.91 -47.44 25.52
N HIS A 177 16.71 -48.01 25.61
CA HIS A 177 16.38 -49.30 24.96
C HIS A 177 16.43 -49.19 23.43
N GLU A 178 17.21 -50.07 22.78
CA GLU A 178 17.39 -50.09 21.32
C GLU A 178 16.17 -50.75 20.65
N LEU A 179 15.38 -49.96 19.91
CA LEU A 179 14.20 -50.46 19.18
C LEU A 179 14.55 -51.37 17.99
N PHE A 180 15.77 -51.25 17.46
CA PHE A 180 16.25 -52.01 16.30
C PHE A 180 17.67 -52.55 16.52
N PRO A 181 17.84 -53.59 17.35
CA PRO A 181 19.15 -54.17 17.63
C PRO A 181 19.82 -54.68 16.34
N GLY A 182 20.97 -54.09 15.99
CA GLY A 182 21.80 -54.55 14.87
C GLY A 182 21.78 -53.69 13.59
N VAL A 183 21.19 -52.48 13.61
CA VAL A 183 21.26 -51.56 12.46
C VAL A 183 22.68 -51.01 12.30
N LYS A 184 23.44 -51.58 11.35
CA LYS A 184 24.73 -51.03 10.91
C LYS A 184 24.49 -49.69 10.17
N ASN A 185 25.32 -48.69 10.45
CA ASN A 185 25.42 -47.38 9.76
C ASN A 185 24.56 -46.19 10.29
N ASN A 186 24.10 -46.19 11.54
CA ASN A 186 23.49 -45.02 12.21
C ASN A 186 22.43 -44.27 11.38
N VAL A 187 21.57 -44.99 10.64
CA VAL A 187 20.63 -44.41 9.66
C VAL A 187 19.68 -43.39 10.30
N GLY A 188 19.21 -43.66 11.53
CA GLY A 188 18.35 -42.72 12.27
C GLY A 188 19.04 -41.38 12.57
N ALA A 189 20.34 -41.40 12.85
CA ALA A 189 21.11 -40.19 13.09
C ALA A 189 21.32 -39.38 11.80
N VAL A 190 21.59 -40.07 10.69
CA VAL A 190 21.69 -39.45 9.36
C VAL A 190 20.35 -38.79 8.99
N LEU A 191 19.22 -39.46 9.22
CA LEU A 191 17.90 -38.89 9.00
C LEU A 191 17.64 -37.66 9.88
N ALA A 192 18.00 -37.69 11.17
CA ALA A 192 17.84 -36.55 12.07
C ALA A 192 18.62 -35.31 11.62
N VAL A 193 19.80 -35.48 11.01
CA VAL A 193 20.63 -34.38 10.49
C VAL A 193 20.18 -33.91 9.10
N TRP A 194 19.80 -34.83 8.19
CA TRP A 194 19.41 -34.49 6.82
C TRP A 194 18.00 -33.92 6.69
N THR A 195 17.06 -34.38 7.52
CA THR A 195 15.64 -34.00 7.37
C THR A 195 15.42 -32.48 7.54
N PRO A 196 15.97 -31.81 8.57
CA PRO A 196 15.84 -30.36 8.70
C PRO A 196 16.41 -29.60 7.50
N ILE A 197 17.58 -30.00 6.99
CA ILE A 197 18.22 -29.31 5.86
C ILE A 197 17.46 -29.54 4.55
N THR A 198 16.89 -30.74 4.37
CA THR A 198 16.05 -31.02 3.20
C THR A 198 14.80 -30.13 3.22
N ILE A 199 14.22 -29.88 4.38
CA ILE A 199 13.08 -28.94 4.52
C ILE A 199 13.53 -27.51 4.21
N VAL A 200 14.68 -27.08 4.74
CA VAL A 200 15.28 -25.76 4.44
C VAL A 200 15.53 -25.61 2.94
N TYR A 201 16.06 -26.63 2.25
CA TYR A 201 16.31 -26.63 0.80
C TYR A 201 15.05 -26.44 -0.06
N PHE A 202 13.86 -26.81 0.44
CA PHE A 202 12.60 -26.52 -0.26
C PHE A 202 12.06 -25.13 0.09
N MET A 203 12.33 -24.66 1.31
CA MET A 203 11.90 -23.37 1.83
C MET A 203 12.75 -22.19 1.31
N ASP A 204 14.07 -22.37 1.19
CA ASP A 204 15.06 -21.35 0.82
C ASP A 204 14.77 -20.69 -0.54
N THR A 205 14.02 -21.36 -1.41
CA THR A 205 13.64 -20.85 -2.72
C THR A 205 12.73 -19.62 -2.58
N GLN A 206 11.95 -19.53 -1.49
CA GLN A 206 11.20 -18.32 -1.13
C GLN A 206 12.12 -17.16 -0.72
N ILE A 207 13.25 -17.45 -0.07
CA ILE A 207 14.25 -16.44 0.30
C ILE A 207 14.93 -15.90 -0.96
N TRP A 208 15.39 -16.79 -1.84
CA TRP A 208 15.95 -16.42 -3.15
C TRP A 208 14.97 -15.62 -4.00
N TYR A 209 13.71 -16.04 -4.03
CA TYR A 209 12.64 -15.27 -4.66
C TYR A 209 12.54 -13.85 -4.09
N SER A 210 12.58 -13.70 -2.77
CA SER A 210 12.49 -12.38 -2.11
C SER A 210 13.70 -11.48 -2.42
N ILE A 211 14.92 -12.03 -2.43
CA ILE A 211 16.15 -11.31 -2.81
C ILE A 211 16.05 -10.82 -4.26
N PHE A 212 15.69 -11.72 -5.18
CA PHE A 212 15.56 -11.39 -6.60
C PHE A 212 14.43 -10.39 -6.86
N CYS A 213 13.31 -10.49 -6.12
CA CYS A 213 12.24 -9.49 -6.17
C CYS A 213 12.74 -8.10 -5.76
N ALA A 214 13.53 -8.01 -4.69
CA ALA A 214 14.12 -6.74 -4.26
C ALA A 214 15.03 -6.14 -5.35
N ILE A 215 15.90 -6.95 -5.95
CA ILE A 215 16.84 -6.47 -6.99
C ILE A 215 16.09 -6.04 -8.26
N PHE A 216 15.32 -6.94 -8.87
CA PHE A 216 14.64 -6.65 -10.14
C PHE A 216 13.52 -5.62 -9.98
N GLY A 217 12.77 -5.69 -8.88
CA GLY A 217 11.74 -4.72 -8.56
C GLY A 217 12.33 -3.33 -8.26
N GLY A 218 13.49 -3.29 -7.60
CA GLY A 218 14.28 -2.07 -7.37
C GLY A 218 14.68 -1.40 -8.68
N VAL A 219 15.36 -2.16 -9.56
CA VAL A 219 15.83 -1.70 -10.87
C VAL A 219 14.67 -1.24 -11.77
N TYR A 220 13.56 -2.00 -11.81
CA TYR A 220 12.40 -1.61 -12.61
C TYR A 220 11.73 -0.34 -12.07
N GLY A 221 11.68 -0.15 -10.75
CA GLY A 221 11.18 1.08 -10.12
C GLY A 221 11.99 2.32 -10.55
N ILE A 222 13.32 2.21 -10.58
CA ILE A 222 14.21 3.28 -11.05
C ILE A 222 13.92 3.62 -12.53
N PHE A 223 13.79 2.61 -13.40
CA PHE A 223 13.46 2.84 -14.82
C PHE A 223 12.08 3.46 -15.05
N ARG A 224 11.16 3.36 -14.08
CA ARG A 224 9.84 3.99 -14.11
C ARG A 224 9.81 5.37 -13.46
N HIS A 225 10.99 5.93 -13.11
CA HIS A 225 11.11 7.22 -12.42
C HIS A 225 10.43 7.24 -11.05
N LEU A 226 10.31 6.07 -10.39
CA LEU A 226 9.73 5.97 -9.07
C LEU A 226 10.62 6.70 -8.04
N GLY A 227 10.01 7.59 -7.27
CA GLY A 227 10.71 8.39 -6.28
C GLY A 227 11.79 9.29 -6.88
N GLU A 228 11.64 9.77 -8.12
CA GLU A 228 12.56 10.80 -8.65
C GLU A 228 12.46 12.11 -7.86
N ILE A 229 11.29 12.45 -7.31
CA ILE A 229 11.08 13.65 -6.47
C ILE A 229 10.61 13.21 -5.08
N ARG A 230 11.53 13.21 -4.11
CA ARG A 230 11.27 12.64 -2.76
C ARG A 230 11.05 13.67 -1.67
N THR A 231 11.65 14.85 -1.83
CA THR A 231 11.66 15.89 -0.80
C THR A 231 11.13 17.20 -1.36
N MET A 232 10.67 18.08 -0.47
CA MET A 232 10.18 19.40 -0.88
C MET A 232 11.27 20.23 -1.58
N GLY A 233 12.54 20.07 -1.19
CA GLY A 233 13.66 20.68 -1.91
C GLY A 233 13.77 20.23 -3.38
N MET A 234 13.49 18.95 -3.66
CA MET A 234 13.43 18.43 -5.03
C MET A 234 12.19 18.90 -5.80
N VAL A 235 11.04 19.03 -5.12
CA VAL A 235 9.83 19.63 -5.71
C VAL A 235 10.15 21.05 -6.16
N ARG A 236 10.76 21.88 -5.31
CA ARG A 236 11.14 23.26 -5.67
C ARG A 236 12.07 23.33 -6.87
N SER A 237 13.08 22.47 -6.93
CA SER A 237 14.07 22.48 -8.03
C SER A 237 13.46 22.05 -9.37
N ARG A 238 12.49 21.13 -9.36
CA ARG A 238 11.78 20.65 -10.57
C ARG A 238 10.50 21.43 -10.88
N PHE A 239 10.04 22.32 -10.02
CA PHE A 239 8.76 23.01 -10.19
C PHE A 239 8.68 23.82 -11.50
N LEU A 240 9.79 24.39 -12.00
CA LEU A 240 9.82 25.05 -13.32
C LEU A 240 9.43 24.13 -14.48
N SER A 241 9.75 22.83 -14.38
CA SER A 241 9.42 21.82 -15.39
C SER A 241 8.04 21.16 -15.19
N LEU A 242 7.44 21.34 -14.01
CA LEU A 242 6.18 20.70 -13.63
C LEU A 242 4.99 21.15 -14.52
N PRO A 243 4.79 22.45 -14.85
CA PRO A 243 3.72 22.87 -15.76
C PRO A 243 3.84 22.25 -17.17
N ALA A 244 5.06 22.09 -17.68
CA ALA A 244 5.29 21.48 -18.99
C ALA A 244 4.91 19.98 -18.97
N ALA A 245 5.34 19.26 -17.94
CA ALA A 245 5.01 17.85 -17.75
C ALA A 245 3.50 17.65 -17.51
N PHE A 246 2.87 18.54 -16.72
CA PHE A 246 1.43 18.56 -16.50
C PHE A 246 0.66 18.71 -17.82
N ASN A 247 1.04 19.68 -18.66
CA ASN A 247 0.39 19.88 -19.96
C ASN A 247 0.58 18.69 -20.91
N ALA A 248 1.75 18.05 -20.89
CA ALA A 248 2.02 16.89 -21.74
C ALA A 248 1.19 15.65 -21.34
N ARG A 249 0.85 15.51 -20.06
CA ARG A 249 0.19 14.31 -19.51
C ARG A 249 -1.29 14.49 -19.22
N LEU A 250 -1.64 15.56 -18.53
CA LEU A 250 -2.98 15.79 -18.02
C LEU A 250 -3.83 16.68 -18.92
N ILE A 251 -3.28 17.43 -19.89
CA ILE A 251 -4.08 18.24 -20.81
C ILE A 251 -4.26 17.53 -22.16
N PRO A 252 -5.49 17.44 -22.71
CA PRO A 252 -5.72 16.80 -24.01
C PRO A 252 -4.98 17.51 -25.16
N PRO A 253 -4.34 16.77 -26.09
CA PRO A 253 -3.65 17.36 -27.22
C PRO A 253 -4.63 18.03 -28.19
N SER A 254 -4.22 19.14 -28.83
CA SER A 254 -5.02 19.82 -29.85
C SER A 254 -5.07 19.00 -31.16
N SER A 255 -6.26 18.92 -31.77
CA SER A 255 -6.59 18.03 -32.91
C SER A 255 -5.69 18.19 -34.15
N LYS A 256 -4.97 19.30 -34.30
CA LYS A 256 -4.01 19.52 -35.40
C LYS A 256 -2.72 18.68 -35.26
N LYS A 257 -2.38 18.19 -34.06
CA LYS A 257 -1.13 17.43 -33.79
C LYS A 257 -1.29 15.90 -33.84
N GLU A 258 -2.51 15.36 -33.92
CA GLU A 258 -2.74 13.91 -33.99
C GLU A 258 -2.21 13.27 -35.29
N LYS A 259 -2.25 13.99 -36.43
CA LYS A 259 -1.82 13.44 -37.73
C LYS A 259 -0.31 13.32 -37.96
N LYS A 260 0.54 13.88 -37.08
CA LYS A 260 2.02 13.84 -37.20
C LYS A 260 2.74 12.95 -36.17
N ARG A 261 2.00 12.24 -35.31
CA ARG A 261 2.55 11.36 -34.25
C ARG A 261 2.93 9.98 -34.80
N ASN A 262 3.90 9.92 -35.71
CA ASN A 262 4.56 8.67 -36.08
C ASN A 262 5.83 8.44 -35.24
N ILE A 263 6.11 7.15 -35.00
CA ILE A 263 7.05 6.49 -34.09
C ILE A 263 8.42 7.17 -33.80
N ARG A 264 8.90 8.08 -34.66
CA ARG A 264 10.15 8.85 -34.41
C ARG A 264 10.03 9.90 -33.30
N SER A 265 8.85 10.46 -33.02
CA SER A 265 8.71 11.54 -32.04
C SER A 265 8.81 11.11 -30.57
N LEU A 266 8.71 9.81 -30.27
CA LEU A 266 8.77 9.27 -28.90
C LEU A 266 10.19 9.29 -28.32
N LEU A 267 11.22 9.27 -29.19
CA LEU A 267 12.63 9.35 -28.80
C LEU A 267 13.10 10.81 -28.68
N GLU A 268 12.58 11.72 -29.51
CA GLU A 268 12.87 13.17 -29.44
C GLU A 268 12.13 13.88 -28.28
N GLU A 269 10.99 13.35 -27.80
CA GLU A 269 10.23 13.89 -26.66
C GLU A 269 11.00 13.84 -25.32
N LYS A 270 12.01 12.96 -25.18
CA LYS A 270 12.76 12.81 -23.91
C LYS A 270 13.80 13.90 -23.64
N PHE A 271 14.19 14.71 -24.64
CA PHE A 271 15.32 15.63 -24.47
C PHE A 271 15.07 17.10 -24.87
N PHE A 272 14.06 17.46 -25.69
CA PHE A 272 14.07 18.79 -26.34
C PHE A 272 12.80 19.67 -26.31
N ARG A 273 11.79 19.43 -25.46
CA ARG A 273 10.62 20.36 -25.33
C ARG A 273 10.41 20.99 -23.96
N VAL A 274 11.46 21.54 -23.37
CA VAL A 274 11.35 22.41 -22.18
C VAL A 274 10.99 23.86 -22.56
N MET A 275 10.96 24.24 -23.85
CA MET A 275 11.04 25.66 -24.23
C MET A 275 9.80 26.34 -24.82
N GLU A 276 8.71 25.65 -25.16
CA GLU A 276 7.48 26.34 -25.61
C GLU A 276 6.22 25.67 -25.06
N VAL A 277 5.90 25.97 -23.80
CA VAL A 277 4.55 25.75 -23.27
C VAL A 277 3.68 26.87 -23.83
N GLU A 278 2.65 26.51 -24.62
CA GLU A 278 1.63 27.45 -25.10
C GLU A 278 1.04 28.21 -23.88
N LYS A 279 0.84 29.53 -23.99
CA LYS A 279 0.39 30.40 -22.88
C LYS A 279 -0.83 29.84 -22.14
N ASP A 280 -1.73 29.20 -22.89
CA ASP A 280 -2.97 28.58 -22.40
C ASP A 280 -2.69 27.40 -21.44
N GLY A 281 -1.59 26.68 -21.63
CA GLY A 281 -1.19 25.56 -20.78
C GLY A 281 -0.81 25.98 -19.35
N TYR A 282 -0.28 27.19 -19.16
CA TYR A 282 0.04 27.69 -17.82
C TYR A 282 -1.22 28.07 -17.03
N ILE A 283 -2.21 28.67 -17.68
CA ILE A 283 -3.47 29.07 -17.04
C ILE A 283 -4.19 27.82 -16.51
N LYS A 284 -4.25 26.76 -17.32
CA LYS A 284 -4.87 25.48 -16.92
C LYS A 284 -4.13 24.82 -15.76
N PHE A 285 -2.79 24.87 -15.75
CA PHE A 285 -1.99 24.39 -14.63
C PHE A 285 -2.29 25.16 -13.34
N ILE A 286 -2.34 26.49 -13.39
CA ILE A 286 -2.64 27.34 -12.23
C ILE A 286 -4.02 27.00 -11.63
N ALA A 287 -5.05 26.84 -12.47
CA ALA A 287 -6.39 26.49 -12.02
C ALA A 287 -6.41 25.16 -11.25
N VAL A 288 -5.73 24.12 -11.77
CA VAL A 288 -5.64 22.81 -11.10
C VAL A 288 -4.77 22.86 -9.85
N TRP A 289 -3.61 23.54 -9.90
CA TRP A 289 -2.72 23.69 -8.76
C TRP A 289 -3.42 24.37 -7.58
N ASN A 290 -4.10 25.49 -7.83
CA ASN A 290 -4.83 26.19 -6.78
C ASN A 290 -5.96 25.33 -6.21
N GLN A 291 -6.63 24.52 -7.02
CA GLN A 291 -7.65 23.61 -6.52
C GLN A 291 -7.07 22.51 -5.60
N ILE A 292 -5.87 22.00 -5.91
CA ILE A 292 -5.15 21.06 -5.05
C ILE A 292 -4.81 21.73 -3.71
N VAL A 293 -4.23 22.93 -3.74
CA VAL A 293 -3.85 23.67 -2.52
C VAL A 293 -5.08 23.96 -1.65
N ASN A 294 -6.18 24.42 -2.26
CA ASN A 294 -7.44 24.67 -1.55
C ASN A 294 -8.00 23.40 -0.91
N SER A 295 -7.97 22.26 -1.60
CA SER A 295 -8.42 20.98 -1.05
C SER A 295 -7.57 20.54 0.15
N ILE A 296 -6.25 20.71 0.09
CA ILE A 296 -5.35 20.42 1.23
C ILE A 296 -5.68 21.34 2.43
N ARG A 297 -6.07 22.59 2.17
CA ARG A 297 -6.52 23.52 3.21
C ARG A 297 -7.87 23.14 3.80
N GLU A 298 -8.85 22.73 2.97
CA GLU A 298 -10.17 22.23 3.41
C GLU A 298 -10.05 20.98 4.29
N GLU A 299 -9.00 20.17 4.09
CA GLU A 299 -8.69 19.01 4.93
C GLU A 299 -7.93 19.33 6.21
N ASP A 300 -7.62 20.62 6.46
CA ASP A 300 -6.87 21.12 7.62
C ASP A 300 -5.40 20.67 7.68
N LEU A 301 -4.81 20.27 6.54
CA LEU A 301 -3.40 19.87 6.48
C LEU A 301 -2.43 21.06 6.42
N ILE A 302 -2.90 22.23 6.00
CA ILE A 302 -2.11 23.47 5.95
C ILE A 302 -2.86 24.62 6.60
N SER A 303 -2.12 25.61 7.12
CA SER A 303 -2.66 26.85 7.68
C SER A 303 -3.13 27.83 6.59
N ASN A 304 -3.89 28.88 6.96
CA ASN A 304 -4.27 29.93 5.99
C ASN A 304 -3.03 30.64 5.43
N ARG A 305 -2.00 30.84 6.26
CA ARG A 305 -0.72 31.42 5.83
C ARG A 305 -0.02 30.55 4.80
N GLU A 306 0.03 29.24 4.99
CA GLU A 306 0.64 28.33 4.02
C GLU A 306 -0.15 28.25 2.72
N ASN A 307 -1.48 28.29 2.80
CA ASN A 307 -2.36 28.37 1.63
C ASN A 307 -2.03 29.60 0.76
N ASP A 308 -1.87 30.77 1.37
CA ASP A 308 -1.50 32.01 0.67
C ASP A 308 -0.10 31.92 0.03
N LEU A 309 0.85 31.23 0.69
CA LEU A 309 2.20 31.06 0.18
C LEU A 309 2.29 30.08 -1.00
N MET A 310 1.36 29.12 -1.07
CA MET A 310 1.34 28.07 -2.08
C MET A 310 0.45 28.38 -3.29
N THR A 311 -0.53 29.28 -3.12
CA THR A 311 -1.45 29.68 -4.19
C THR A 311 -0.76 30.52 -5.26
N MET A 312 -1.14 30.29 -6.52
CA MET A 312 -0.68 31.05 -7.69
C MET A 312 -1.74 32.04 -8.15
N PRO A 313 -1.48 33.35 -8.21
CA PRO A 313 -2.48 34.31 -8.64
C PRO A 313 -2.68 34.23 -10.16
N ILE A 314 -3.94 34.32 -10.59
CA ILE A 314 -4.31 34.42 -12.01
C ILE A 314 -4.28 35.91 -12.37
N SER A 315 -3.21 36.38 -13.01
CA SER A 315 -3.13 37.79 -13.43
C SER A 315 -3.87 38.05 -14.75
N SER A 316 -4.56 39.19 -14.82
CA SER A 316 -5.11 39.75 -16.07
C SER A 316 -4.00 40.04 -17.11
N ASP A 317 -2.79 40.34 -16.63
CA ASP A 317 -1.61 40.75 -17.39
C ASP A 317 -0.79 39.63 -18.04
N LEU A 318 -1.29 38.39 -18.10
CA LEU A 318 -0.58 37.28 -18.76
C LEU A 318 -0.29 37.55 -20.26
N GLY A 319 -0.90 38.58 -20.85
CA GLY A 319 -0.54 39.12 -22.18
C GLY A 319 0.93 39.57 -22.28
N SER A 320 1.49 40.09 -21.17
CA SER A 320 2.88 40.58 -21.06
C SER A 320 3.94 39.47 -20.90
N GLY A 321 3.54 38.22 -20.70
CA GLY A 321 4.44 37.07 -20.52
C GLY A 321 4.99 36.87 -19.10
N ASN A 322 4.51 37.61 -18.09
CA ASN A 322 4.95 37.46 -16.70
C ASN A 322 4.12 36.41 -15.95
N ILE A 323 4.78 35.36 -15.46
CA ILE A 323 4.19 34.30 -14.62
C ILE A 323 4.49 34.62 -13.15
N HIS A 324 3.44 34.66 -12.32
CA HIS A 324 3.59 34.81 -10.86
C HIS A 324 3.72 33.43 -10.21
N TRP A 325 4.91 33.11 -9.72
CA TRP A 325 5.19 31.83 -9.06
C TRP A 325 4.67 31.81 -7.61
N PRO A 326 4.39 30.62 -7.04
CA PRO A 326 4.07 30.51 -5.62
C PRO A 326 5.14 31.17 -4.74
N LEU A 327 4.73 31.86 -3.68
CA LEU A 327 5.66 32.58 -2.81
C LEU A 327 6.65 31.62 -2.14
N PHE A 328 6.25 30.40 -1.77
CA PHE A 328 7.15 29.42 -1.15
C PHE A 328 8.33 28.97 -2.05
N LEU A 329 8.34 29.33 -3.34
CA LEU A 329 9.49 29.16 -4.24
C LEU A 329 10.37 30.42 -4.31
N LEU A 330 9.76 31.59 -4.11
CA LEU A 330 10.40 32.90 -4.10
C LEU A 330 10.98 33.26 -2.72
N THR A 331 10.63 32.50 -1.68
CA THR A 331 11.12 32.68 -0.32
C THR A 331 12.64 32.70 -0.27
N THR A 332 13.19 33.58 0.55
CA THR A 332 14.61 33.94 0.67
C THR A 332 15.24 34.55 -0.59
N LYS A 333 14.67 34.38 -1.78
CA LYS A 333 15.19 34.97 -3.03
C LYS A 333 15.13 36.48 -3.00
N PHE A 334 14.01 37.07 -2.58
CA PHE A 334 13.91 38.54 -2.50
C PHE A 334 14.93 39.15 -1.52
N SER A 335 15.03 38.60 -0.29
CA SER A 335 16.05 39.04 0.68
C SER A 335 17.48 38.78 0.19
N THR A 336 17.72 37.68 -0.52
CA THR A 336 19.02 37.42 -1.17
C THR A 336 19.32 38.43 -2.27
N ALA A 337 18.33 38.83 -3.08
CA ALA A 337 18.48 39.88 -4.08
C ALA A 337 18.81 41.22 -3.44
N LEU A 338 18.14 41.55 -2.32
CA LEU A 338 18.36 42.78 -1.58
C LEU A 338 19.77 42.84 -0.97
N ASN A 339 20.21 41.78 -0.29
CA ASN A 339 21.57 41.68 0.24
C ASN A 339 22.62 41.65 -0.89
N MET A 340 22.33 40.92 -1.98
CA MET A 340 23.20 40.88 -3.15
C MET A 340 23.35 42.26 -3.77
N ALA A 341 22.29 43.08 -3.84
CA ALA A 341 22.35 44.44 -4.39
C ALA A 341 23.07 45.43 -3.45
N ARG A 342 22.90 45.28 -2.12
CA ARG A 342 23.59 46.10 -1.12
C ARG A 342 25.11 45.88 -1.14
N ASP A 343 25.53 44.62 -1.19
CA ASP A 343 26.93 44.20 -1.06
C ASP A 343 27.61 44.05 -2.44
N PHE A 344 27.01 44.54 -3.54
CA PHE A 344 27.54 44.36 -4.89
C PHE A 344 28.59 45.42 -5.25
N ASP A 345 29.84 44.99 -5.36
CA ASP A 345 30.91 45.79 -5.95
C ASP A 345 31.14 45.40 -7.42
N GLY A 346 30.68 46.22 -8.36
CA GLY A 346 30.88 46.01 -9.81
C GLY A 346 29.90 46.77 -10.71
N GLU A 347 29.96 46.51 -12.02
CA GLU A 347 29.06 47.12 -13.01
C GLU A 347 27.65 46.48 -13.01
N TYR A 348 26.62 47.27 -13.31
CA TYR A 348 25.22 46.82 -13.24
C TYR A 348 24.91 45.59 -14.11
N TRP A 349 25.52 45.46 -15.29
CA TRP A 349 25.27 44.31 -16.16
C TRP A 349 25.68 42.98 -15.51
N GLN A 350 26.68 42.98 -14.61
CA GLN A 350 27.11 41.80 -13.89
C GLN A 350 26.09 41.41 -12.80
N LEU A 351 25.54 42.40 -12.10
CA LEU A 351 24.45 42.21 -11.15
C LEU A 351 23.18 41.70 -11.87
N ASP A 352 22.80 42.33 -12.98
CA ASP A 352 21.65 41.92 -13.80
C ASP A 352 21.83 40.49 -14.35
N LYS A 353 23.04 40.12 -14.81
CA LYS A 353 23.35 38.75 -15.22
C LYS A 353 23.27 37.75 -14.07
N LYS A 354 23.72 38.11 -12.86
CA LYS A 354 23.58 37.25 -11.66
C LYS A 354 22.12 37.09 -11.25
N VAL A 355 21.32 38.15 -11.28
CA VAL A 355 19.89 38.13 -10.95
C VAL A 355 19.11 37.31 -11.99
N LYS A 356 19.36 37.50 -13.29
CA LYS A 356 18.71 36.75 -14.38
C LYS A 356 19.13 35.28 -14.46
N LYS A 357 20.26 34.90 -13.87
CA LYS A 357 20.72 33.50 -13.81
C LYS A 357 19.74 32.62 -13.03
N ASP A 358 19.18 33.13 -11.93
CA ASP A 358 18.13 32.46 -11.17
C ASP A 358 16.75 33.01 -11.56
N ARG A 359 15.96 32.20 -12.27
CA ARG A 359 14.63 32.62 -12.74
C ARG A 359 13.68 33.02 -11.62
N TYR A 360 13.77 32.38 -10.45
CA TYR A 360 12.92 32.74 -9.30
C TYR A 360 13.37 34.06 -8.68
N LEU A 361 14.68 34.30 -8.61
CA LEU A 361 15.25 35.56 -8.13
C LEU A 361 14.79 36.75 -8.99
N TYR A 362 14.94 36.63 -10.31
CA TYR A 362 14.46 37.63 -11.26
C TYR A 362 12.95 37.84 -11.17
N SER A 363 12.17 36.76 -11.07
CA SER A 363 10.71 36.83 -10.93
C SER A 363 10.29 37.54 -9.64
N ALA A 364 10.94 37.26 -8.52
CA ALA A 364 10.62 37.88 -7.23
C ALA A 364 10.83 39.39 -7.24
N VAL A 365 11.97 39.85 -7.78
CA VAL A 365 12.29 41.29 -7.89
C VAL A 365 11.29 41.99 -8.82
N LYS A 366 11.03 41.40 -9.99
CA LYS A 366 10.11 41.96 -11.00
C LYS A 366 8.67 42.03 -10.47
N GLU A 367 8.23 40.98 -9.79
CA GLU A 367 6.89 40.92 -9.19
C GLU A 367 6.72 41.94 -8.07
N CYS A 368 7.71 42.06 -7.17
CA CYS A 368 7.69 43.07 -6.11
C CYS A 368 7.58 44.48 -6.68
N TYR A 369 8.40 44.79 -7.71
CA TYR A 369 8.40 46.10 -8.37
C TYR A 369 7.04 46.41 -9.00
N ASN A 370 6.44 45.46 -9.72
CA ASN A 370 5.14 45.66 -10.37
C ASN A 370 4.00 45.79 -9.35
N LEU A 371 3.98 44.97 -8.29
CA LEU A 371 2.97 45.07 -7.24
C LEU A 371 3.06 46.42 -6.53
N LEU A 372 4.28 46.86 -6.18
CA LEU A 372 4.49 48.16 -5.54
C LEU A 372 3.99 49.32 -6.41
N ILE A 373 4.29 49.32 -7.71
CA ILE A 373 3.81 50.36 -8.64
C ILE A 373 2.28 50.34 -8.73
N ASN A 374 1.69 49.17 -8.91
CA ASN A 374 0.23 49.03 -8.95
C ASN A 374 -0.42 49.56 -7.66
N PHE A 375 0.20 49.33 -6.50
CA PHE A 375 -0.28 49.88 -5.24
C PHE A 375 -0.15 51.41 -5.16
N LEU A 376 0.99 51.96 -5.57
CA LEU A 376 1.20 53.40 -5.59
C LEU A 376 0.24 54.11 -6.55
N ASP A 377 -0.04 53.52 -7.72
CA ASP A 377 -1.00 54.03 -8.70
C ASP A 377 -2.44 54.01 -8.19
N LEU A 378 -2.81 53.00 -7.38
CA LEU A 378 -4.13 52.91 -6.74
C LEU A 378 -4.29 53.88 -5.55
N LEU A 379 -3.20 54.10 -4.80
CA LEU A 379 -3.20 54.90 -3.58
C LEU A 379 -3.10 56.40 -3.87
N VAL A 380 -2.27 56.82 -4.81
CA VAL A 380 -1.97 58.23 -5.06
C VAL A 380 -2.89 58.75 -6.15
N VAL A 381 -3.69 59.76 -5.83
CA VAL A 381 -4.68 60.36 -6.75
C VAL A 381 -4.29 61.77 -7.18
N GLY A 382 -3.56 62.50 -6.33
CA GLY A 382 -3.12 63.88 -6.58
C GLY A 382 -2.27 64.02 -7.85
N ASP A 383 -2.53 65.08 -8.64
CA ASP A 383 -1.89 65.31 -9.94
C ASP A 383 -0.39 65.62 -9.80
N LEU A 384 0.00 66.35 -8.74
CA LEU A 384 1.39 66.69 -8.41
C LEU A 384 2.15 65.46 -7.91
N GLU A 385 1.56 64.70 -6.97
CA GLU A 385 2.14 63.48 -6.42
C GLU A 385 2.32 62.39 -7.48
N LYS A 386 1.34 62.22 -8.40
CA LYS A 386 1.45 61.29 -9.55
C LYS A 386 2.60 61.66 -10.48
N ARG A 387 2.78 62.95 -10.80
CA ARG A 387 3.90 63.41 -11.65
C ARG A 387 5.25 63.10 -11.01
N ILE A 388 5.36 63.30 -9.70
CA ILE A 388 6.58 63.01 -8.93
C ILE A 388 6.89 61.51 -8.94
N ILE A 389 5.92 60.67 -8.61
CA ILE A 389 6.10 59.20 -8.63
C ILE A 389 6.43 58.72 -10.05
N SER A 390 5.76 59.25 -11.07
CA SER A 390 6.06 58.95 -12.47
C SER A 390 7.48 59.37 -12.88
N ALA A 391 7.99 60.51 -12.38
CA ALA A 391 9.35 60.96 -12.63
C ALA A 391 10.38 60.00 -12.00
N ILE A 392 10.17 59.57 -10.76
CA ILE A 392 11.01 58.56 -10.09
C ILE A 392 11.00 57.24 -10.88
N ILE A 393 9.82 56.75 -11.26
CA ILE A 393 9.69 55.50 -12.04
C ILE A 393 10.40 55.61 -13.40
N THR A 394 10.31 56.76 -14.06
CA THR A 394 10.94 57.01 -15.36
C THR A 394 12.47 57.04 -15.23
N GLU A 395 13.00 57.66 -14.19
CA GLU A 395 14.44 57.69 -13.91
C GLU A 395 14.98 56.28 -13.62
N VAL A 396 14.26 55.49 -12.81
CA VAL A 396 14.61 54.08 -12.55
C VAL A 396 14.62 53.26 -13.85
N LYS A 397 13.65 53.45 -14.74
CA LYS A 397 13.59 52.74 -16.04
C LYS A 397 14.70 53.16 -16.99
N ASN A 398 14.99 54.47 -17.10
CA ASN A 398 16.02 54.99 -17.98
C ASN A 398 17.42 54.51 -17.56
N THR A 399 17.72 54.58 -16.27
CA THR A 399 19.00 54.13 -15.69
C THR A 399 19.19 52.62 -15.73
N THR A 400 18.10 51.86 -15.67
CA THR A 400 18.11 50.40 -15.91
C THR A 400 18.44 50.08 -17.36
N ASN A 401 17.85 50.80 -18.33
CA ASN A 401 18.07 50.58 -19.76
C ASN A 401 19.45 51.01 -20.24
N SER A 402 20.02 52.08 -19.67
CA SER A 402 21.38 52.57 -19.97
C SER A 402 22.48 51.81 -19.23
N SER A 403 22.14 50.83 -18.39
CA SER A 403 23.07 50.08 -17.53
C SER A 403 23.88 50.91 -16.51
N THR A 404 23.43 52.13 -16.21
CA THR A 404 24.05 53.07 -15.25
C THR A 404 23.32 53.12 -13.90
N PHE A 405 22.54 52.09 -13.56
CA PHE A 405 21.71 52.07 -12.34
C PHE A 405 22.54 52.18 -11.05
N LEU A 406 23.64 51.41 -10.93
CA LEU A 406 24.51 51.45 -9.74
C LEU A 406 25.33 52.74 -9.63
N SER A 407 25.53 53.49 -10.72
CA SER A 407 26.22 54.78 -10.67
C SER A 407 25.30 55.95 -10.30
N ASN A 408 23.98 55.75 -10.32
CA ASN A 408 22.98 56.79 -10.05
C ASN A 408 22.19 56.56 -8.76
N PHE A 409 22.20 55.34 -8.22
CA PHE A 409 21.51 54.95 -6.99
C PHE A 409 22.46 54.29 -5.97
N ARG A 410 22.45 54.79 -4.74
CA ARG A 410 23.16 54.17 -3.59
C ARG A 410 22.33 53.00 -3.05
N MET A 411 22.91 51.80 -3.07
CA MET A 411 22.23 50.57 -2.60
C MET A 411 22.35 50.34 -1.08
N SER A 412 23.15 51.14 -0.37
CA SER A 412 23.32 51.05 1.10
C SER A 412 22.01 51.29 1.86
N GLU A 413 21.15 52.17 1.35
CA GLU A 413 19.88 52.58 1.98
C GLU A 413 18.69 51.70 1.59
N LEU A 414 18.90 50.74 0.69
CA LEU A 414 17.84 49.82 0.23
C LEU A 414 17.20 48.99 1.36
N PRO A 415 17.94 48.51 2.40
CA PRO A 415 17.33 47.85 3.56
C PRO A 415 16.42 48.79 4.38
N VAL A 416 16.80 50.06 4.52
CA VAL A 416 15.99 51.06 5.26
C VAL A 416 14.69 51.34 4.51
N LEU A 417 14.76 51.44 3.18
CA LEU A 417 13.58 51.54 2.33
C LEU A 417 12.68 50.29 2.46
N HIS A 418 13.27 49.10 2.50
CA HIS A 418 12.54 47.84 2.67
C HIS A 418 11.75 47.78 3.99
N ASP A 419 12.34 48.20 5.10
CA ASP A 419 11.66 48.26 6.40
C ASP A 419 10.47 49.25 6.39
N LYS A 420 10.64 50.41 5.74
CA LYS A 420 9.56 51.40 5.57
C LYS A 420 8.44 50.89 4.66
N LEU A 421 8.78 50.13 3.62
CA LEU A 421 7.80 49.47 2.74
C LEU A 421 6.99 48.40 3.48
N ILE A 422 7.58 47.66 4.43
CA ILE A 422 6.83 46.71 5.27
C ILE A 422 5.78 47.46 6.10
N GLN A 423 6.17 48.54 6.77
CA GLN A 423 5.24 49.37 7.56
C GLN A 423 4.12 49.95 6.68
N LEU A 424 4.42 50.27 5.42
CA LEU A 424 3.44 50.81 4.48
C LEU A 424 2.37 49.77 4.15
N VAL A 425 2.80 48.53 3.88
CA VAL A 425 1.88 47.44 3.56
C VAL A 425 1.08 46.97 4.79
N GLU A 426 1.65 47.03 6.01
CA GLU A 426 0.91 46.74 7.26
C GLU A 426 -0.28 47.69 7.46
N ILE A 427 -0.07 48.99 7.25
CA ILE A 427 -1.14 50.01 7.31
C ILE A 427 -2.24 49.69 6.28
N PHE A 428 -1.87 49.18 5.10
CA PHE A 428 -2.84 48.77 4.08
C PHE A 428 -3.62 47.51 4.45
N LEU A 429 -3.00 46.55 5.14
CA LEU A 429 -3.68 45.33 5.59
C LEU A 429 -4.72 45.62 6.69
N GLU A 430 -4.45 46.59 7.56
CA GLU A 430 -5.41 47.04 8.57
C GLU A 430 -6.53 47.91 7.97
N ASN A 431 -6.20 48.72 6.97
CA ASN A 431 -7.13 49.59 6.19
C ASN A 431 -8.06 50.45 7.07
N LYS A 432 -7.56 50.95 8.21
CA LYS A 432 -8.33 51.78 9.16
C LYS A 432 -8.10 53.26 8.91
N HIS A 433 -9.17 54.06 8.86
CA HIS A 433 -9.10 55.52 8.74
C HIS A 433 -8.17 56.20 9.77
N SER A 434 -8.08 55.65 10.98
CA SER A 434 -7.22 56.17 12.07
C SER A 434 -5.72 56.20 11.75
N GLN A 435 -5.29 55.52 10.68
CA GLN A 435 -3.88 55.46 10.28
C GLN A 435 -3.51 56.46 9.17
N TYR A 436 -4.44 57.31 8.72
CA TYR A 436 -4.19 58.26 7.62
C TYR A 436 -2.98 59.17 7.89
N GLU A 437 -2.86 59.73 9.10
CA GLU A 437 -1.72 60.62 9.42
C GLU A 437 -0.38 59.87 9.50
N LYS A 438 -0.42 58.62 9.96
CA LYS A 438 0.75 57.73 10.00
C LYS A 438 1.20 57.36 8.57
N LEU A 439 0.23 57.13 7.67
CA LEU A 439 0.47 56.85 6.26
C LEU A 439 1.12 58.03 5.55
N VAL A 440 0.62 59.25 5.75
CA VAL A 440 1.18 60.47 5.14
C VAL A 440 2.64 60.67 5.56
N LYS A 441 2.94 60.58 6.87
CA LYS A 441 4.31 60.68 7.37
C LYS A 441 5.22 59.60 6.77
N LEU A 442 4.73 58.36 6.69
CA LEU A 442 5.49 57.25 6.15
C LEU A 442 5.79 57.42 4.65
N LEU A 443 4.86 57.95 3.86
CA LEU A 443 5.08 58.25 2.43
C LEU A 443 6.07 59.39 2.24
N GLN A 444 6.05 60.40 3.11
CA GLN A 444 7.06 61.47 3.14
C GLN A 444 8.45 60.92 3.48
N ASP A 445 8.56 60.07 4.50
CA ASP A 445 9.82 59.39 4.85
C ASP A 445 10.35 58.57 3.67
N ILE A 446 9.51 57.76 3.02
CA ILE A 446 9.89 56.95 1.84
C ILE A 446 10.36 57.86 0.70
N PHE A 447 9.67 58.97 0.45
CA PHE A 447 10.04 59.92 -0.59
C PHE A 447 11.39 60.59 -0.29
N GLU A 448 11.65 60.98 0.96
CA GLU A 448 12.91 61.56 1.39
C GLU A 448 14.08 60.57 1.21
N ILE A 449 13.91 59.33 1.68
CA ILE A 449 14.92 58.27 1.54
C ILE A 449 15.26 58.04 0.06
N VAL A 450 14.24 57.94 -0.81
CA VAL A 450 14.46 57.68 -2.24
C VAL A 450 15.16 58.85 -2.93
N THR A 451 14.77 60.09 -2.64
CA THR A 451 15.27 61.27 -3.37
C THR A 451 16.54 61.90 -2.81
N ARG A 452 16.74 61.89 -1.48
CA ARG A 452 17.93 62.49 -0.84
C ARG A 452 19.03 61.47 -0.56
N ASP A 453 18.66 60.27 -0.11
CA ASP A 453 19.63 59.30 0.42
C ASP A 453 20.03 58.25 -0.63
N MET A 454 19.08 57.81 -1.47
CA MET A 454 19.34 56.82 -2.53
C MET A 454 19.76 57.44 -3.87
N MET A 455 19.05 58.46 -4.38
CA MET A 455 19.34 59.06 -5.70
C MET A 455 20.48 60.07 -5.64
N ILE A 456 21.56 59.84 -6.39
CA ILE A 456 22.72 60.76 -6.42
C ILE A 456 22.36 62.11 -7.07
N TYR A 457 21.47 62.10 -8.07
CA TYR A 457 20.96 63.30 -8.74
C TYR A 457 19.50 63.62 -8.39
N GLY A 458 19.03 63.20 -7.20
CA GLY A 458 17.63 63.35 -6.80
C GLY A 458 17.17 64.80 -6.63
N GLN A 459 18.11 65.75 -6.49
CA GLN A 459 17.83 67.20 -6.49
C GLN A 459 17.02 67.65 -7.72
N ARG A 460 17.19 67.01 -8.88
CA ARG A 460 16.41 67.32 -10.11
C ARG A 460 14.91 67.08 -9.96
N ILE A 461 14.51 66.11 -9.16
CA ILE A 461 13.09 65.82 -8.87
C ILE A 461 12.56 66.82 -7.84
N THR A 462 13.39 67.20 -6.87
CA THR A 462 13.08 68.26 -5.90
C THR A 462 12.93 69.63 -6.57
N ASP A 463 13.73 69.92 -7.61
CA ASP A 463 13.66 71.15 -8.40
C ASP A 463 12.39 71.19 -9.29
N LEU A 464 11.92 70.04 -9.77
CA LEU A 464 10.63 69.88 -10.45
C LEU A 464 9.45 70.26 -9.55
N ILE A 465 9.53 69.95 -8.25
CA ILE A 465 8.53 70.38 -7.24
C ILE A 465 8.56 71.90 -7.10
N ASN A 466 9.76 72.49 -7.01
CA ASN A 466 9.92 73.94 -6.90
C ASN A 466 9.48 74.69 -8.17
N CYS A 467 9.67 74.12 -9.37
CA CYS A 467 9.18 74.68 -10.63
C CYS A 467 7.67 74.51 -10.83
N SER A 468 7.06 73.45 -10.30
CA SER A 468 5.60 73.30 -10.36
C SER A 468 4.87 74.35 -9.51
N LYS A 469 5.52 74.85 -8.44
CA LYS A 469 5.02 75.95 -7.62
C LYS A 469 5.09 77.31 -8.33
N SER A 470 6.05 77.52 -9.22
CA SER A 470 6.22 78.80 -9.94
C SER A 470 5.34 78.94 -11.20
N LEU A 471 4.63 77.90 -11.61
CA LEU A 471 3.72 77.92 -12.78
C LEU A 471 2.25 78.21 -12.41
N GLU A 472 1.88 78.16 -11.14
CA GLU A 472 0.52 78.52 -10.64
C GLU A 472 0.46 79.91 -9.99
N GLU A 473 1.58 80.64 -9.89
CA GLU A 473 1.62 82.02 -9.39
C GLU A 473 1.18 83.03 -10.46
N GLY A 474 -0.12 83.01 -10.76
CA GLY A 474 -0.86 84.09 -11.41
C GLY A 474 -2.21 84.24 -10.70
N ASP A 475 -2.28 85.20 -9.77
CA ASP A 475 -3.45 85.62 -8.98
C ASP A 475 -3.88 84.76 -7.78
N SER A 476 -3.26 84.98 -6.61
CA SER A 476 -3.93 85.22 -5.30
C SER A 476 -2.93 85.06 -4.12
N CYS A 477 -2.52 86.18 -3.51
CA CYS A 477 -1.50 86.28 -2.47
C CYS A 477 -2.07 86.25 -1.03
N LEU A 478 -3.06 85.41 -0.72
CA LEU A 478 -3.65 85.35 0.65
C LEU A 478 -3.93 83.95 1.23
N LEU A 479 -3.36 82.87 0.67
CA LEU A 479 -3.55 81.50 1.18
C LEU A 479 -2.25 80.70 1.41
N SER A 480 -1.09 81.35 1.57
CA SER A 480 0.20 80.66 1.79
C SER A 480 0.42 80.10 3.21
N LEU A 481 -0.56 80.21 4.11
CA LEU A 481 -0.45 79.70 5.50
C LEU A 481 -1.02 78.27 5.69
N TYR A 482 -1.63 77.66 4.67
CA TYR A 482 -2.25 76.34 4.78
C TYR A 482 -2.05 75.46 3.53
N GLU A 483 -0.85 75.45 2.94
CA GLU A 483 -0.52 74.38 1.99
C GLU A 483 -0.13 73.11 2.76
N PRO A 484 -0.90 72.02 2.63
CA PRO A 484 -0.59 70.78 3.31
C PRO A 484 0.72 70.20 2.75
N PRO A 485 1.59 69.61 3.59
CA PRO A 485 2.83 68.99 3.14
C PRO A 485 2.54 67.85 2.13
N LEU A 486 3.52 67.47 1.30
CA LEU A 486 3.38 66.47 0.23
C LEU A 486 2.61 65.22 0.72
N PHE A 487 1.62 64.74 -0.04
CA PHE A 487 0.70 63.64 0.35
C PHE A 487 -0.35 63.96 1.44
N ALA A 488 -0.32 65.14 2.09
CA ALA A 488 -1.23 65.50 3.18
C ALA A 488 -2.50 66.26 2.72
N SER A 489 -2.62 66.57 1.43
CA SER A 489 -3.76 67.34 0.90
C SER A 489 -5.08 66.57 0.98
N LYS A 490 -6.10 67.23 1.56
CA LYS A 490 -7.45 66.65 1.79
C LYS A 490 -8.56 67.34 0.96
N VAL A 491 -8.36 68.57 0.47
CA VAL A 491 -9.36 69.40 -0.22
C VAL A 491 -8.65 70.33 -1.22
N PRO A 492 -9.18 70.62 -2.43
CA PRO A 492 -10.41 70.11 -3.05
C PRO A 492 -10.25 68.77 -3.79
N LYS A 493 -9.02 68.29 -4.00
CA LYS A 493 -8.71 66.94 -4.49
C LYS A 493 -7.83 66.23 -3.45
N PRO A 494 -8.24 65.07 -2.91
CA PRO A 494 -7.40 64.33 -1.97
C PRO A 494 -6.14 63.82 -2.67
N ALA A 495 -4.97 64.01 -2.04
CA ALA A 495 -3.70 63.49 -2.55
C ALA A 495 -3.66 61.95 -2.54
N LEU A 496 -4.34 61.35 -1.54
CA LEU A 496 -4.38 59.90 -1.31
C LEU A 496 -5.82 59.37 -1.30
N ASN A 497 -6.02 58.21 -1.90
CA ASN A 497 -7.25 57.42 -1.85
C ASN A 497 -7.16 56.37 -0.73
N PHE A 498 -7.39 56.80 0.51
CA PHE A 498 -7.32 55.93 1.69
C PHE A 498 -8.54 56.15 2.61
N PRO A 499 -9.22 55.08 3.07
CA PRO A 499 -8.94 53.66 2.90
C PRO A 499 -9.20 53.17 1.48
N LEU A 500 -8.44 52.16 1.06
CA LEU A 500 -8.58 51.57 -0.27
C LEU A 500 -9.91 50.81 -0.39
N PRO A 501 -10.50 50.68 -1.60
CA PRO A 501 -11.70 49.89 -1.81
C PRO A 501 -11.53 48.47 -1.26
N ASN A 502 -12.47 48.01 -0.43
CA ASN A 502 -12.50 46.66 0.15
C ASN A 502 -12.84 45.57 -0.88
N SER A 503 -12.26 45.63 -2.07
CA SER A 503 -12.33 44.55 -3.05
C SER A 503 -11.40 43.41 -2.62
N GLY A 504 -11.85 42.16 -2.76
CA GLY A 504 -11.06 40.98 -2.39
C GLY A 504 -9.70 40.95 -3.10
N SER A 505 -9.66 41.36 -4.37
CA SER A 505 -8.44 41.36 -5.19
C SER A 505 -7.33 42.28 -4.67
N VAL A 506 -7.68 43.50 -4.21
CA VAL A 506 -6.69 44.46 -3.68
C VAL A 506 -6.12 43.96 -2.35
N LYS A 507 -6.96 43.38 -1.49
CA LYS A 507 -6.53 42.77 -0.22
C LYS A 507 -5.61 41.57 -0.44
N GLU A 508 -5.88 40.74 -1.44
CA GLU A 508 -5.03 39.61 -1.81
C GLU A 508 -3.67 40.07 -2.35
N GLN A 509 -3.65 41.07 -3.23
CA GLN A 509 -2.40 41.66 -3.72
C GLN A 509 -1.57 42.24 -2.56
N ALA A 510 -2.22 42.87 -1.56
CA ALA A 510 -1.53 43.50 -0.44
C ALA A 510 -0.93 42.45 0.49
N ARG A 511 -1.70 41.39 0.79
CA ARG A 511 -1.20 40.22 1.52
C ARG A 511 -0.04 39.56 0.79
N ARG A 512 -0.12 39.42 -0.53
CA ARG A 512 0.93 38.84 -1.35
C ARG A 512 2.22 39.66 -1.32
N LEU A 513 2.12 40.99 -1.45
CA LEU A 513 3.28 41.89 -1.34
C LEU A 513 3.88 41.83 0.07
N PHE A 514 3.04 41.85 1.11
CA PHE A 514 3.49 41.72 2.50
C PHE A 514 4.29 40.43 2.71
N LEU A 515 3.77 39.29 2.25
CA LEU A 515 4.46 38.01 2.39
C LEU A 515 5.75 37.95 1.56
N LEU A 516 5.80 38.55 0.37
CA LEU A 516 7.02 38.62 -0.44
C LEU A 516 8.14 39.41 0.27
N LEU A 517 7.77 40.50 0.97
CA LEU A 517 8.71 41.36 1.70
C LEU A 517 9.16 40.78 3.05
N THR A 518 8.29 40.03 3.74
CA THR A 518 8.52 39.63 5.15
C THR A 518 8.98 38.19 5.35
N VAL A 519 8.76 37.29 4.40
CA VAL A 519 8.97 35.86 4.64
C VAL A 519 10.46 35.48 4.61
N LYS A 520 10.93 34.94 5.74
CA LYS A 520 12.31 34.49 6.02
C LYS A 520 12.53 32.99 5.73
N GLU A 521 13.71 32.46 6.11
CA GLU A 521 14.20 31.10 5.83
C GLU A 521 13.30 29.94 6.29
N THR A 522 12.45 30.15 7.31
CA THR A 522 11.53 29.12 7.83
C THR A 522 10.48 28.64 6.81
N ALA A 523 10.35 29.32 5.67
CA ALA A 523 9.50 28.88 4.58
C ALA A 523 10.09 27.74 3.72
N MET A 524 11.36 27.38 3.93
CA MET A 524 12.01 26.26 3.24
C MET A 524 11.37 24.90 3.58
N ASP A 525 10.59 24.82 4.64
CA ASP A 525 9.92 23.62 5.10
C ASP A 525 8.40 23.63 4.86
N ILE A 526 7.87 24.53 4.02
CA ILE A 526 6.44 24.59 3.70
C ILE A 526 6.06 23.56 2.61
N PRO A 527 4.94 22.82 2.77
CA PRO A 527 4.06 22.81 3.94
C PRO A 527 4.69 22.05 5.12
N VAL A 528 4.39 22.44 6.37
CA VAL A 528 4.97 21.82 7.58
C VAL A 528 4.47 20.39 7.77
N ASN A 529 3.18 20.16 7.54
CA ASN A 529 2.55 18.85 7.72
C ASN A 529 3.15 17.78 6.80
N LEU A 530 3.47 16.61 7.38
CA LEU A 530 4.14 15.51 6.68
C LEU A 530 3.26 14.89 5.58
N GLU A 531 1.95 14.79 5.81
CA GLU A 531 1.00 14.22 4.86
C GLU A 531 0.81 15.15 3.64
N ALA A 532 0.74 16.47 3.85
CA ALA A 532 0.73 17.45 2.77
C ALA A 532 2.01 17.37 1.91
N ARG A 533 3.20 17.28 2.53
CA ARG A 533 4.48 17.11 1.82
C ARG A 533 4.50 15.85 0.97
N ARG A 534 4.01 14.73 1.53
CA ARG A 534 3.94 13.45 0.83
C ARG A 534 3.04 13.54 -0.39
N ARG A 535 1.82 14.06 -0.24
CA ARG A 535 0.83 14.21 -1.32
C ARG A 535 1.38 15.05 -2.48
N ILE A 536 1.96 16.21 -2.18
CA ILE A 536 2.54 17.11 -3.20
C ILE A 536 3.76 16.49 -3.88
N SER A 537 4.67 15.86 -3.11
CA SER A 537 5.86 15.22 -3.67
C SER A 537 5.50 14.03 -4.56
N PHE A 538 4.49 13.24 -4.16
CA PHE A 538 3.99 12.13 -4.96
C PHE A 538 3.29 12.63 -6.23
N PHE A 539 2.42 13.64 -6.13
CA PHE A 539 1.82 14.27 -7.30
C PHE A 539 2.90 14.77 -8.27
N ALA A 540 3.87 15.53 -7.79
CA ALA A 540 4.98 16.02 -8.61
C ALA A 540 5.73 14.86 -9.30
N THR A 541 6.13 13.82 -8.57
CA THR A 541 6.82 12.64 -9.14
C THR A 541 5.96 11.94 -10.20
N SER A 542 4.69 11.70 -9.89
CA SER A 542 3.79 10.92 -10.73
C SER A 542 3.57 11.52 -12.12
N ILE A 543 3.60 12.85 -12.25
CA ILE A 543 3.44 13.54 -13.55
C ILE A 543 4.65 13.29 -14.48
N PHE A 544 5.83 12.99 -13.92
CA PHE A 544 7.01 12.60 -14.70
C PHE A 544 7.04 11.11 -15.04
N MET A 545 6.18 10.29 -14.43
CA MET A 545 6.06 8.88 -14.76
C MET A 545 5.41 8.66 -16.13
N ASP A 546 5.57 7.44 -16.66
CA ASP A 546 4.93 7.03 -17.90
C ASP A 546 3.43 6.79 -17.68
N MET A 547 2.59 7.65 -18.29
CA MET A 547 1.13 7.54 -18.31
C MET A 547 0.55 7.86 -19.70
N PRO A 548 -0.63 7.32 -20.06
CA PRO A 548 -1.32 7.64 -21.30
C PRO A 548 -1.64 9.12 -21.44
N CYS A 549 -1.81 9.61 -22.67
CA CYS A 549 -2.31 10.96 -22.91
C CYS A 549 -3.76 11.08 -22.43
N ALA A 550 -4.10 12.19 -21.78
CA ALA A 550 -5.46 12.46 -21.33
C ALA A 550 -6.42 12.69 -22.53
N PRO A 551 -7.56 11.99 -22.60
CA PRO A 551 -8.63 12.34 -23.52
C PRO A 551 -9.41 13.56 -23.01
N LYS A 552 -10.14 14.24 -23.90
CA LYS A 552 -11.17 15.21 -23.47
C LYS A 552 -12.24 14.49 -22.64
N ILE A 553 -12.83 15.16 -21.65
CA ILE A 553 -13.85 14.56 -20.77
C ILE A 553 -15.02 13.96 -21.56
N ARG A 554 -15.47 14.62 -22.63
CA ARG A 554 -16.52 14.07 -23.50
C ARG A 554 -16.18 12.68 -24.07
N ASN A 555 -14.91 12.43 -24.37
CA ASN A 555 -14.42 11.20 -25.00
C ASN A 555 -13.88 10.17 -23.99
N MET A 556 -13.81 10.50 -22.69
CA MET A 556 -13.34 9.54 -21.68
C MET A 556 -14.37 8.42 -21.46
N LEU A 557 -13.90 7.24 -21.06
CA LEU A 557 -14.78 6.16 -20.60
C LEU A 557 -15.57 6.61 -19.38
N SER A 558 -16.85 6.24 -19.34
CA SER A 558 -17.66 6.41 -18.14
C SER A 558 -17.33 5.30 -17.14
N PHE A 559 -17.37 5.61 -15.85
CA PHE A 559 -17.05 4.65 -14.80
C PHE A 559 -17.92 4.82 -13.57
N SER A 560 -18.08 3.73 -12.83
CA SER A 560 -18.67 3.74 -11.50
C SER A 560 -17.64 3.46 -10.42
N VAL A 561 -17.83 4.02 -9.24
CA VAL A 561 -17.20 3.53 -8.00
C VAL A 561 -18.24 2.73 -7.23
N MET A 562 -17.81 1.61 -6.64
CA MET A 562 -18.64 0.81 -5.75
C MET A 562 -17.93 0.49 -4.44
N THR A 563 -18.60 0.79 -3.32
CA THR A 563 -18.09 0.55 -1.97
C THR A 563 -19.05 -0.35 -1.20
N PRO A 564 -18.66 -1.58 -0.81
CA PRO A 564 -19.46 -2.40 0.08
C PRO A 564 -19.33 -1.89 1.52
N TYR A 565 -20.47 -1.64 2.16
CA TYR A 565 -20.58 -1.22 3.55
C TYR A 565 -21.55 -2.14 4.29
N TYR A 566 -21.22 -2.52 5.53
CA TYR A 566 -22.06 -3.41 6.32
C TYR A 566 -22.67 -2.72 7.53
N ALA A 567 -21.85 -2.44 8.54
CA ALA A 567 -22.28 -1.96 9.84
C ALA A 567 -21.21 -1.14 10.55
N GLU A 568 -20.13 -0.78 9.84
CA GLU A 568 -19.08 0.07 10.36
C GLU A 568 -19.61 1.49 10.70
N GLU A 569 -18.80 2.28 11.41
CA GLU A 569 -19.20 3.65 11.76
C GLU A 569 -19.25 4.56 10.52
N VAL A 570 -20.34 5.32 10.40
CA VAL A 570 -20.52 6.28 9.29
C VAL A 570 -19.82 7.59 9.63
N ASN A 571 -20.10 8.11 10.82
CA ASN A 571 -19.31 9.11 11.53
C ASN A 571 -19.11 8.63 12.97
N PHE A 572 -18.13 9.15 13.68
CA PHE A 572 -18.05 8.94 15.12
C PHE A 572 -19.24 9.62 15.82
N SER A 573 -19.77 8.98 16.87
CA SER A 573 -20.78 9.59 17.73
C SER A 573 -20.10 10.49 18.79
N GLU A 574 -20.84 11.47 19.30
CA GLU A 574 -20.33 12.34 20.39
C GLU A 574 -20.01 11.52 21.64
N GLU A 575 -20.87 10.57 22.01
CA GLU A 575 -20.63 9.65 23.13
C GLU A 575 -19.33 8.88 22.95
N GLU A 576 -19.04 8.36 21.76
CA GLU A 576 -17.82 7.60 21.50
C GLU A 576 -16.57 8.49 21.56
N LEU A 577 -16.65 9.72 21.02
CA LEU A 577 -15.54 10.68 21.04
C LEU A 577 -15.12 11.10 22.45
N HIS A 578 -16.09 11.28 23.35
CA HIS A 578 -15.88 11.70 24.73
C HIS A 578 -15.76 10.55 25.74
N SER A 579 -16.07 9.30 25.34
CA SER A 579 -15.96 8.14 26.22
C SER A 579 -14.52 7.90 26.72
N SER A 580 -14.35 7.78 28.04
CA SER A 580 -13.06 7.54 28.69
C SER A 580 -12.99 6.11 29.24
N GLN A 581 -12.48 5.14 28.47
CA GLN A 581 -12.30 3.77 28.97
C GLN A 581 -10.98 3.54 29.73
N ASP A 582 -9.91 4.30 29.42
CA ASP A 582 -8.57 4.14 30.01
C ASP A 582 -7.91 5.49 30.39
N GLY A 583 -8.73 6.48 30.79
CA GLY A 583 -8.26 7.79 31.31
C GLY A 583 -8.02 8.89 30.26
N ALA A 584 -8.21 8.61 28.96
CA ALA A 584 -8.24 9.61 27.89
C ALA A 584 -9.36 9.29 26.89
N SER A 585 -10.00 10.33 26.35
CA SER A 585 -11.02 10.21 25.31
C SER A 585 -10.39 10.02 23.93
N ILE A 586 -11.17 9.52 22.96
CA ILE A 586 -10.70 9.37 21.57
C ILE A 586 -10.31 10.74 21.00
N LEU A 587 -11.12 11.78 21.28
CA LEU A 587 -10.85 13.13 20.80
C LEU A 587 -9.52 13.67 21.35
N SER A 588 -9.28 13.55 22.66
CA SER A 588 -8.02 14.00 23.29
C SER A 588 -6.80 13.26 22.72
N TYR A 589 -6.96 12.00 22.34
CA TYR A 589 -5.90 11.23 21.68
C TYR A 589 -5.65 11.72 20.24
N MET A 590 -6.70 11.97 19.46
CA MET A 590 -6.58 12.47 18.08
C MET A 590 -5.93 13.86 18.03
N GLN A 591 -6.27 14.75 18.97
CA GLN A 591 -5.62 16.06 19.12
C GLN A 591 -4.10 15.94 19.39
N LYS A 592 -3.68 14.91 20.15
CA LYS A 592 -2.25 14.66 20.44
C LYS A 592 -1.49 14.09 19.25
N ILE A 593 -2.13 13.26 18.42
CA ILE A 593 -1.49 12.69 17.21
C ILE A 593 -1.46 13.69 16.05
N TYR A 594 -2.46 14.57 15.93
CA TYR A 594 -2.59 15.54 14.84
C TYR A 594 -2.63 16.99 15.37
N PRO A 595 -1.59 17.46 16.10
CA PRO A 595 -1.61 18.77 16.76
C PRO A 595 -1.58 19.94 15.76
N ASP A 596 -0.88 19.77 14.64
CA ASP A 596 -0.83 20.74 13.55
C ASP A 596 -2.16 20.83 12.81
N GLU A 597 -2.77 19.69 12.49
CA GLU A 597 -4.07 19.65 11.82
C GLU A 597 -5.21 20.20 12.69
N TRP A 598 -5.17 19.93 14.00
CA TRP A 598 -6.12 20.51 14.95
C TRP A 598 -6.01 22.03 15.02
N LYS A 599 -4.78 22.56 15.04
CA LYS A 599 -4.53 24.00 14.99
C LYS A 599 -5.07 24.63 13.70
N ASN A 600 -4.87 23.99 12.56
CA ASN A 600 -5.36 24.48 11.26
C ASN A 600 -6.90 24.42 11.17
N PHE A 601 -7.52 23.42 11.79
CA PHE A 601 -8.97 23.31 11.93
C PHE A 601 -9.55 24.48 12.75
N LEU A 602 -8.98 24.76 13.92
CA LEU A 602 -9.40 25.90 14.75
C LEU A 602 -9.23 27.22 14.00
N GLU A 603 -8.13 27.38 13.25
CA GLU A 603 -7.90 28.54 12.39
C GLU A 603 -8.96 28.68 11.29
N ARG A 604 -9.46 27.57 10.73
CA ARG A 604 -10.53 27.57 9.71
C ARG A 604 -11.87 28.01 10.32
N MET A 605 -12.15 27.53 11.52
CA MET A 605 -13.39 27.83 12.24
C MET A 605 -13.37 29.20 12.92
N GLY A 606 -12.22 29.89 12.95
CA GLY A 606 -12.09 31.25 13.50
C GLY A 606 -11.84 31.33 15.01
N TYR A 607 -11.48 30.22 15.65
CA TYR A 607 -11.16 30.18 17.09
C TYR A 607 -9.70 30.54 17.36
N LYS A 608 -9.42 31.21 18.49
CA LYS A 608 -8.06 31.52 18.94
C LYS A 608 -7.52 30.38 19.82
N ALA A 609 -6.20 30.15 19.77
CA ALA A 609 -5.54 29.08 20.53
C ALA A 609 -5.68 29.20 22.07
N SER A 610 -6.07 30.37 22.59
CA SER A 610 -6.34 30.63 24.01
C SER A 610 -7.68 30.09 24.50
N ASP A 611 -8.63 29.87 23.59
CA ASP A 611 -10.00 29.44 23.92
C ASP A 611 -10.07 27.90 24.10
N CYS A 612 -8.94 27.22 23.98
CA CYS A 612 -8.80 25.76 23.82
C CYS A 612 -8.64 24.96 25.13
N LEU A 613 -8.79 25.59 26.31
CA LEU A 613 -8.50 24.94 27.61
C LEU A 613 -9.73 24.35 28.31
N HIS A 614 -10.95 24.61 27.81
CA HIS A 614 -12.18 24.09 28.39
C HIS A 614 -13.05 23.46 27.28
N ASP A 615 -13.21 22.14 27.32
CA ASP A 615 -13.98 21.32 26.35
C ASP A 615 -15.50 21.64 26.33
N ASP A 616 -16.00 22.57 27.16
CA ASP A 616 -17.43 22.71 27.48
C ASP A 616 -18.20 23.81 26.71
N HIS A 617 -17.58 24.54 25.76
CA HIS A 617 -18.23 25.69 25.09
C HIS A 617 -18.08 25.75 23.56
N PHE A 618 -18.29 24.63 22.87
CA PHE A 618 -18.52 24.64 21.41
C PHE A 618 -20.01 24.77 21.10
N SER A 619 -20.35 25.53 20.04
CA SER A 619 -21.73 25.58 19.52
C SER A 619 -22.13 24.25 18.90
N ASP A 620 -23.42 23.94 18.79
CA ASP A 620 -23.90 22.68 18.18
C ASP A 620 -23.36 22.46 16.75
N GLN A 621 -23.26 23.53 15.95
CA GLN A 621 -22.65 23.46 14.62
C GLN A 621 -21.15 23.17 14.67
N THR A 622 -20.45 23.72 15.67
CA THR A 622 -19.03 23.45 15.88
C THR A 622 -18.80 22.01 16.34
N ASN A 623 -19.68 21.45 17.18
CA ASN A 623 -19.63 20.05 17.61
C ASN A 623 -19.78 19.10 16.42
N GLU A 624 -20.69 19.40 15.49
CA GLU A 624 -20.84 18.61 14.26
C GLU A 624 -19.58 18.68 13.37
N GLU A 625 -18.95 19.85 13.25
CA GLU A 625 -17.68 20.00 12.51
C GLU A 625 -16.51 19.29 13.19
N VAL A 626 -16.45 19.27 14.53
CA VAL A 626 -15.48 18.45 15.29
C VAL A 626 -15.72 16.96 15.04
N ARG A 627 -16.99 16.53 15.04
CA ARG A 627 -17.39 15.16 14.73
C ARG A 627 -16.94 14.74 13.33
N LYS A 628 -17.13 15.61 12.33
CA LYS A 628 -16.65 15.41 10.95
C LYS A 628 -15.12 15.40 10.88
N TRP A 629 -14.45 16.34 11.55
CA TRP A 629 -12.99 16.43 11.60
C TRP A 629 -12.35 15.15 12.13
N ALA A 630 -12.91 14.58 13.22
CA ALA A 630 -12.49 13.31 13.78
C ALA A 630 -12.82 12.15 12.82
N SER A 631 -14.02 12.13 12.25
CA SER A 631 -14.45 11.06 11.34
C SER A 631 -13.57 10.97 10.09
N PHE A 632 -13.12 12.10 9.54
CA PHE A 632 -12.21 12.16 8.39
C PHE A 632 -10.79 11.68 8.68
N ARG A 633 -10.41 11.52 9.96
CA ARG A 633 -9.12 10.97 10.40
C ARG A 633 -9.23 9.51 10.85
N GLY A 634 -10.44 9.04 11.13
CA GLY A 634 -10.77 7.64 11.40
C GLY A 634 -10.89 6.77 10.14
N GLN A 635 -11.38 5.55 10.34
CA GLN A 635 -11.74 4.59 9.28
C GLN A 635 -13.27 4.54 9.11
N THR A 636 -13.87 5.68 8.76
CA THR A 636 -15.32 5.89 8.67
C THR A 636 -15.80 5.91 7.22
N LEU A 637 -17.08 5.62 6.99
CA LEU A 637 -17.69 5.73 5.66
C LEU A 637 -17.65 7.16 5.12
N SER A 638 -17.83 8.18 5.98
CA SER A 638 -17.83 9.58 5.54
C SER A 638 -16.49 10.02 4.94
N ARG A 639 -15.37 9.55 5.49
CA ARG A 639 -14.03 9.75 4.90
C ARG A 639 -13.96 9.19 3.49
N THR A 640 -14.36 7.94 3.30
CA THR A 640 -14.34 7.28 1.99
C THR A 640 -15.23 7.98 0.99
N VAL A 641 -16.44 8.39 1.41
CA VAL A 641 -17.35 9.11 0.53
C VAL A 641 -16.75 10.43 0.09
N ARG A 642 -16.23 11.25 1.01
CA ARG A 642 -15.55 12.51 0.68
C ARG A 642 -14.43 12.29 -0.34
N GLY A 643 -13.56 11.30 -0.09
CA GLY A 643 -12.44 10.98 -0.97
C GLY A 643 -12.87 10.59 -2.39
N MET A 644 -13.85 9.69 -2.52
CA MET A 644 -14.31 9.24 -3.85
C MET A 644 -15.08 10.34 -4.60
N MET A 645 -15.73 11.26 -3.89
CA MET A 645 -16.43 12.39 -4.51
C MET A 645 -15.48 13.44 -5.09
N TYR A 646 -14.17 13.39 -4.77
CA TYR A 646 -13.17 14.18 -5.50
C TYR A 646 -13.09 13.83 -6.99
N TYR A 647 -13.49 12.63 -7.42
CA TYR A 647 -13.61 12.33 -8.85
C TYR A 647 -14.61 13.24 -9.55
N GLN A 648 -15.78 13.47 -8.94
CA GLN A 648 -16.77 14.37 -9.52
C GLN A 648 -16.24 15.80 -9.59
N LYS A 649 -15.65 16.31 -8.50
CA LYS A 649 -15.04 17.65 -8.46
C LYS A 649 -13.95 17.80 -9.52
N ALA A 650 -13.07 16.79 -9.66
CA ALA A 650 -12.00 16.80 -10.65
C ALA A 650 -12.54 16.76 -12.10
N ILE A 651 -13.55 15.93 -12.38
CA ILE A 651 -14.17 15.85 -13.71
C ILE A 651 -14.86 17.16 -14.07
N LYS A 652 -15.57 17.80 -13.12
CA LYS A 652 -16.23 19.09 -13.34
C LYS A 652 -15.22 20.19 -13.70
N LEU A 653 -14.11 20.28 -12.96
CA LEU A 653 -13.03 21.22 -13.27
C LEU A 653 -12.36 20.90 -14.62
N GLN A 654 -12.06 19.63 -14.90
CA GLN A 654 -11.46 19.24 -16.18
C GLN A 654 -12.39 19.50 -17.38
N ALA A 655 -13.69 19.28 -17.21
CA ALA A 655 -14.72 19.59 -18.22
C ALA A 655 -14.78 21.09 -18.47
N PHE A 656 -14.72 21.91 -17.41
CA PHE A 656 -14.61 23.36 -17.52
C PHE A 656 -13.37 23.76 -18.33
N LEU A 657 -12.19 23.22 -18.00
CA LEU A 657 -10.94 23.52 -18.72
C LEU A 657 -10.91 23.02 -20.19
N ASP A 658 -11.75 22.03 -20.53
CA ASP A 658 -11.90 21.51 -21.90
C ASP A 658 -12.90 22.35 -22.75
N MET A 659 -13.88 23.02 -22.11
CA MET A 659 -14.98 23.73 -22.76
C MET A 659 -14.87 25.27 -22.71
N ALA A 660 -14.30 25.83 -21.64
CA ALA A 660 -14.27 27.27 -21.39
C ALA A 660 -13.33 28.03 -22.33
N LYS A 661 -13.68 29.28 -22.65
CA LYS A 661 -12.79 30.21 -23.37
C LYS A 661 -11.79 30.82 -22.39
N ASP A 662 -10.66 31.32 -22.88
CA ASP A 662 -9.59 31.86 -22.03
C ASP A 662 -10.03 33.03 -21.13
N LYS A 663 -11.06 33.78 -21.53
CA LYS A 663 -11.65 34.84 -20.71
C LYS A 663 -12.38 34.26 -19.50
N ASP A 664 -13.17 33.21 -19.69
CA ASP A 664 -13.93 32.53 -18.64
C ASP A 664 -13.00 31.82 -17.65
N ILE A 665 -11.88 31.26 -18.13
CA ILE A 665 -10.86 30.62 -17.26
C ILE A 665 -10.15 31.67 -16.39
N ARG A 666 -9.97 32.90 -16.90
CA ARG A 666 -9.34 34.01 -16.15
C ARG A 666 -10.27 34.60 -15.08
N GLU A 667 -11.57 34.62 -15.32
CA GLU A 667 -12.56 35.03 -14.32
C GLU A 667 -12.65 34.03 -13.15
N GLY A 668 -12.20 32.80 -13.35
CA GLY A 668 -11.95 31.80 -12.30
C GLY A 668 -13.10 30.80 -12.11
N TYR A 669 -12.74 29.56 -11.77
CA TYR A 669 -13.71 28.49 -11.54
C TYR A 669 -14.62 28.73 -10.32
N LYS A 670 -14.11 29.38 -9.26
CA LYS A 670 -14.87 29.69 -8.02
C LYS A 670 -16.02 30.67 -8.24
N THR A 671 -15.86 31.59 -9.18
CA THR A 671 -16.85 32.62 -9.55
C THR A 671 -18.07 32.01 -10.26
N ILE A 672 -17.97 30.76 -10.70
CA ILE A 672 -19.04 29.98 -11.33
C ILE A 672 -19.81 29.14 -10.28
N GLU A 673 -19.19 28.82 -9.13
CA GLU A 673 -19.81 28.08 -8.02
C GLU A 673 -20.52 29.01 -7.01
N SER A 674 -20.19 30.30 -6.93
CA SER A 674 -20.93 31.24 -6.07
C SER A 674 -22.33 31.52 -6.62
N GLU A 675 -23.37 31.15 -5.88
CA GLU A 675 -24.80 31.34 -6.22
C GLU A 675 -25.23 32.80 -6.44
N TYR A 676 -24.36 33.79 -6.20
CA TYR A 676 -24.78 35.17 -6.00
C TYR A 676 -24.69 36.12 -7.20
N ASP A 677 -24.10 35.75 -8.34
CA ASP A 677 -24.03 36.63 -9.52
C ASP A 677 -24.79 36.08 -10.74
N ARG A 678 -26.05 36.54 -10.85
CA ARG A 678 -27.01 36.22 -11.93
C ARG A 678 -26.59 36.85 -13.28
N LYS A 679 -26.18 36.00 -14.23
CA LYS A 679 -26.46 36.17 -15.68
C LYS A 679 -26.89 34.84 -16.31
N ARG A 680 -27.98 34.86 -17.09
CA ARG A 680 -28.65 33.71 -17.77
C ARG A 680 -27.72 32.79 -18.59
N SER A 681 -26.53 33.24 -19.00
CA SER A 681 -25.56 32.45 -19.77
C SER A 681 -24.71 31.49 -18.92
N ILE A 682 -24.37 31.85 -17.67
CA ILE A 682 -23.44 31.09 -16.81
C ILE A 682 -24.14 29.86 -16.20
N HIS A 683 -25.42 29.98 -15.86
CA HIS A 683 -26.26 28.86 -15.39
C HIS A 683 -26.35 27.73 -16.44
N SER A 684 -26.26 28.06 -17.74
CA SER A 684 -26.28 27.05 -18.81
C SER A 684 -24.98 26.23 -18.85
N LEU A 685 -23.83 26.85 -18.59
CA LEU A 685 -22.54 26.17 -18.58
C LEU A 685 -22.37 25.32 -17.32
N SER A 686 -22.70 25.85 -16.13
CA SER A 686 -22.63 25.09 -14.88
C SER A 686 -23.52 23.83 -14.93
N ALA A 687 -24.77 23.97 -15.38
CA ALA A 687 -25.67 22.83 -15.55
C ALA A 687 -25.17 21.82 -16.61
N GLN A 688 -24.52 22.28 -17.69
CA GLN A 688 -23.88 21.38 -18.67
C GLN A 688 -22.70 20.61 -18.06
N LEU A 689 -21.90 21.26 -17.22
CA LEU A 689 -20.77 20.63 -16.55
C LEU A 689 -21.24 19.57 -15.55
N ASP A 690 -22.27 19.87 -14.76
CA ASP A 690 -22.87 18.92 -13.83
C ASP A 690 -23.48 17.72 -14.56
N ALA A 691 -24.23 17.97 -15.64
CA ALA A 691 -24.76 16.89 -16.47
C ALA A 691 -23.65 16.02 -17.09
N LEU A 692 -22.55 16.62 -17.54
CA LEU A 692 -21.42 15.87 -18.11
C LEU A 692 -20.71 15.04 -17.03
N ALA A 693 -20.52 15.58 -15.83
CA ALA A 693 -19.94 14.86 -14.71
C ALA A 693 -20.83 13.66 -14.32
N ASP A 694 -22.13 13.86 -14.20
CA ASP A 694 -23.11 12.80 -13.88
C ASP A 694 -23.22 11.72 -14.97
N MET A 695 -23.01 12.09 -16.24
CA MET A 695 -22.92 11.11 -17.33
C MET A 695 -21.66 10.26 -17.28
N LYS A 696 -20.55 10.78 -16.72
CA LYS A 696 -19.24 10.11 -16.71
C LYS A 696 -18.93 9.36 -15.43
N PHE A 697 -19.49 9.79 -14.31
CA PHE A 697 -19.18 9.26 -12.99
C PHE A 697 -20.43 9.02 -12.16
N THR A 698 -20.53 7.83 -11.57
CA THR A 698 -21.57 7.50 -10.58
C THR A 698 -20.96 6.75 -9.41
N TYR A 699 -21.39 7.07 -8.19
CA TYR A 699 -20.90 6.40 -6.99
C TYR A 699 -22.04 5.65 -6.28
N VAL A 700 -21.88 4.32 -6.11
CA VAL A 700 -22.85 3.44 -5.47
C VAL A 700 -22.26 2.84 -4.20
N ILE A 701 -22.86 3.15 -3.05
CA ILE A 701 -22.60 2.44 -1.80
C ILE A 701 -23.54 1.25 -1.74
N SER A 702 -23.00 0.05 -1.59
CA SER A 702 -23.80 -1.15 -1.32
C SER A 702 -23.90 -1.33 0.19
N CYS A 703 -25.01 -0.90 0.79
CA CYS A 703 -25.29 -0.98 2.22
C CYS A 703 -26.39 -2.01 2.48
N GLN A 704 -26.02 -3.27 2.69
CA GLN A 704 -27.01 -4.33 2.89
C GLN A 704 -27.93 -4.11 4.10
N MET A 705 -27.47 -3.41 5.15
CA MET A 705 -28.23 -3.19 6.39
C MET A 705 -29.10 -1.93 6.42
N TYR A 706 -29.01 -1.04 5.42
CA TYR A 706 -29.65 0.29 5.47
C TYR A 706 -31.16 0.21 5.73
N GLY A 707 -31.86 -0.71 5.06
CA GLY A 707 -33.31 -0.89 5.24
C GLY A 707 -33.70 -1.28 6.66
N SER A 708 -32.92 -2.18 7.28
CA SER A 708 -33.11 -2.60 8.68
C SER A 708 -32.77 -1.47 9.65
N GLN A 709 -31.65 -0.78 9.44
CA GLN A 709 -31.22 0.38 10.23
C GLN A 709 -32.26 1.52 10.20
N LYS A 710 -32.87 1.75 9.03
CA LYS A 710 -33.96 2.72 8.86
C LYS A 710 -35.19 2.32 9.67
N ALA A 711 -35.59 1.05 9.59
CA ALA A 711 -36.74 0.52 10.34
C ALA A 711 -36.52 0.55 11.86
N SER A 712 -35.28 0.35 12.33
CA SER A 712 -34.93 0.36 13.76
C SER A 712 -34.63 1.76 14.32
N GLY A 713 -34.62 2.81 13.49
CA GLY A 713 -34.25 4.16 13.92
C GLY A 713 -32.78 4.34 14.31
N ASP A 714 -31.88 3.54 13.70
CA ASP A 714 -30.44 3.58 13.99
C ASP A 714 -29.82 4.93 13.55
N PRO A 715 -29.01 5.59 14.39
CA PRO A 715 -28.32 6.84 14.04
C PRO A 715 -27.54 6.77 12.71
N ARG A 716 -26.96 5.61 12.39
CA ARG A 716 -26.19 5.40 11.15
C ARG A 716 -27.04 5.62 9.89
N ALA A 717 -28.34 5.33 9.95
CA ALA A 717 -29.22 5.56 8.80
C ALA A 717 -29.43 7.05 8.52
N ARG A 718 -29.45 7.89 9.57
CA ARG A 718 -29.53 9.36 9.44
C ARG A 718 -28.23 9.91 8.86
N ASP A 719 -27.09 9.47 9.38
CA ASP A 719 -25.78 9.86 8.86
C ASP A 719 -25.60 9.50 7.38
N ILE A 720 -26.12 8.35 6.93
CA ILE A 720 -26.12 7.95 5.51
C ILE A 720 -27.02 8.88 4.68
N LEU A 721 -28.17 9.31 5.21
CA LEU A 721 -29.05 10.27 4.55
C LEU A 721 -28.36 11.63 4.41
N ASP A 722 -27.63 12.09 5.44
CA ASP A 722 -26.86 13.34 5.40
C ASP A 722 -25.77 13.30 4.31
N LEU A 723 -25.12 12.15 4.13
CA LEU A 723 -24.17 11.93 3.03
C LEU A 723 -24.86 11.98 1.65
N LEU A 724 -26.06 11.38 1.52
CA LEU A 724 -26.83 11.44 0.27
C LEU A 724 -27.28 12.88 -0.05
N MET A 725 -27.62 13.69 0.96
CA MET A 725 -27.97 15.11 0.79
C MET A 725 -26.74 15.94 0.40
N SER A 726 -25.59 15.67 1.01
CA SER A 726 -24.33 16.40 0.74
C SER A 726 -23.77 16.11 -0.66
N TYR A 727 -24.02 14.92 -1.21
CA TYR A 727 -23.45 14.46 -2.47
C TYR A 727 -24.53 13.99 -3.46
N PRO A 728 -25.03 14.87 -4.35
CA PRO A 728 -26.15 14.57 -5.25
C PRO A 728 -25.97 13.39 -6.21
N SER A 729 -24.72 12.98 -6.50
CA SER A 729 -24.40 11.86 -7.41
C SER A 729 -24.19 10.54 -6.67
N LEU A 730 -24.24 10.54 -5.34
CA LEU A 730 -24.18 9.37 -4.48
C LEU A 730 -25.49 8.58 -4.53
N ARG A 731 -25.40 7.26 -4.58
CA ARG A 731 -26.54 6.34 -4.49
C ARG A 731 -26.27 5.28 -3.43
N VAL A 732 -27.31 4.82 -2.76
CA VAL A 732 -27.23 3.71 -1.80
C VAL A 732 -28.09 2.55 -2.31
N ALA A 733 -27.48 1.38 -2.43
CA ALA A 733 -28.15 0.13 -2.75
C ALA A 733 -28.25 -0.73 -1.49
N TYR A 734 -29.43 -1.20 -1.12
CA TYR A 734 -29.64 -2.01 0.08
C TYR A 734 -30.59 -3.18 -0.15
N ILE A 735 -30.60 -4.12 0.80
CA ILE A 735 -31.50 -5.27 0.79
C ILE A 735 -32.68 -4.96 1.70
N GLU A 736 -33.88 -5.06 1.16
CA GLU A 736 -35.13 -4.99 1.91
C GLU A 736 -35.70 -6.40 2.09
N GLU A 737 -36.06 -6.72 3.34
CA GLU A 737 -36.80 -7.94 3.70
C GLU A 737 -38.22 -7.54 4.12
N LYS A 738 -39.21 -8.06 3.40
CA LYS A 738 -40.64 -7.85 3.69
C LYS A 738 -41.35 -9.19 3.80
N GLU A 739 -42.30 -9.28 4.73
CA GLU A 739 -43.22 -10.41 4.80
C GLU A 739 -44.46 -10.09 3.95
N GLU A 740 -44.64 -10.82 2.86
CA GLU A 740 -45.86 -10.76 2.04
C GLU A 740 -46.80 -11.88 2.47
N ILE A 741 -48.06 -11.54 2.76
CA ILE A 741 -49.11 -12.52 3.09
C ILE A 741 -49.64 -13.10 1.78
N GLY A 742 -49.08 -14.25 1.37
CA GLY A 742 -49.63 -15.05 0.29
C GLY A 742 -50.90 -15.80 0.71
N LYS A 743 -51.62 -16.41 -0.25
CA LYS A 743 -52.92 -17.05 -0.03
C LYS A 743 -52.94 -18.16 1.04
N ASP A 744 -51.81 -18.77 1.40
CA ASP A 744 -51.77 -19.85 2.41
C ASP A 744 -50.67 -19.76 3.48
N LYS A 745 -49.61 -18.94 3.34
CA LYS A 745 -48.57 -18.70 4.38
C LYS A 745 -47.86 -17.34 4.20
N PRO A 746 -47.37 -16.70 5.28
CA PRO A 746 -46.46 -15.55 5.18
C PRO A 746 -45.16 -15.98 4.48
N GLN A 747 -44.80 -15.30 3.40
CA GLN A 747 -43.58 -15.56 2.64
C GLN A 747 -42.65 -14.34 2.74
N LYS A 748 -41.41 -14.59 3.13
CA LYS A 748 -40.36 -13.57 3.11
C LYS A 748 -39.92 -13.29 1.69
N VAL A 749 -40.03 -12.04 1.29
CA VAL A 749 -39.60 -11.53 -0.01
C VAL A 749 -38.42 -10.60 0.20
N TYR A 750 -37.36 -10.87 -0.56
CA TYR A 750 -36.13 -10.09 -0.55
C TYR A 750 -36.09 -9.23 -1.82
N SER A 751 -35.78 -7.94 -1.68
CA SER A 751 -35.59 -7.03 -2.80
C SER A 751 -34.29 -6.25 -2.66
N SER A 752 -33.59 -6.03 -3.77
CA SER A 752 -32.48 -5.07 -3.85
C SER A 752 -33.04 -3.73 -4.32
N VAL A 753 -32.82 -2.68 -3.53
CA VAL A 753 -33.44 -1.35 -3.70
C VAL A 753 -32.34 -0.30 -3.85
N LEU A 754 -32.47 0.59 -4.83
CA LEU A 754 -31.59 1.75 -5.04
C LEU A 754 -32.29 3.03 -4.63
N VAL A 755 -31.65 3.82 -3.76
CA VAL A 755 -32.15 5.13 -3.31
C VAL A 755 -31.21 6.29 -3.64
N LYS A 756 -31.79 7.48 -3.68
CA LYS A 756 -31.12 8.79 -3.84
C LYS A 756 -31.83 9.82 -2.97
N ALA A 757 -31.10 10.81 -2.44
CA ALA A 757 -31.73 11.98 -1.82
C ALA A 757 -32.42 12.88 -2.87
N ILE A 758 -33.71 13.11 -2.69
CA ILE A 758 -34.52 14.08 -3.43
C ILE A 758 -35.41 14.80 -2.40
N ASN A 759 -35.43 16.13 -2.40
CA ASN A 759 -36.21 16.95 -1.45
C ASN A 759 -35.95 16.58 0.03
N ASN A 760 -34.68 16.38 0.41
CA ASN A 760 -34.25 16.01 1.77
C ASN A 760 -34.77 14.64 2.27
N LEU A 761 -35.27 13.79 1.38
CA LEU A 761 -35.73 12.44 1.69
C LEU A 761 -35.04 11.41 0.81
N ASP A 762 -34.87 10.19 1.30
CA ASP A 762 -34.40 9.08 0.49
C ASP A 762 -35.55 8.56 -0.40
N GLN A 763 -35.44 8.81 -1.70
CA GLN A 763 -36.40 8.36 -2.68
C GLN A 763 -35.90 7.08 -3.36
N GLU A 764 -36.76 6.07 -3.43
CA GLU A 764 -36.55 4.84 -4.20
C GLU A 764 -36.54 5.16 -5.70
N ILE A 765 -35.49 4.72 -6.39
CA ILE A 765 -35.34 4.84 -7.85
C ILE A 765 -35.68 3.51 -8.53
N TYR A 766 -35.10 2.42 -8.04
CA TYR A 766 -35.26 1.09 -8.62
C TYR A 766 -35.41 0.03 -7.54
N ARG A 767 -36.17 -1.02 -7.86
CA ARG A 767 -36.37 -2.20 -7.03
C ARG A 767 -36.32 -3.46 -7.87
N ILE A 768 -35.57 -4.43 -7.41
CA ILE A 768 -35.38 -5.72 -8.07
C ILE A 768 -35.65 -6.82 -7.06
N LYS A 769 -36.69 -7.63 -7.30
CA LYS A 769 -37.02 -8.80 -6.47
C LYS A 769 -35.92 -9.86 -6.62
N LEU A 770 -35.40 -10.34 -5.49
CA LEU A 770 -34.35 -11.35 -5.43
C LEU A 770 -34.96 -12.76 -5.34
N PRO A 771 -34.27 -13.78 -5.86
CA PRO A 771 -34.80 -15.15 -5.93
C PRO A 771 -34.87 -15.86 -4.56
N GLY A 772 -34.29 -15.28 -3.51
CA GLY A 772 -34.20 -15.86 -2.18
C GLY A 772 -33.33 -15.00 -1.25
N PRO A 773 -32.98 -15.51 -0.05
CA PRO A 773 -32.12 -14.79 0.88
C PRO A 773 -30.75 -14.52 0.23
N PRO A 774 -30.33 -13.26 0.09
CA PRO A 774 -29.13 -12.92 -0.68
C PRO A 774 -27.83 -13.25 0.03
N ILE A 775 -27.83 -13.28 1.37
CA ILE A 775 -26.63 -13.49 2.19
C ILE A 775 -26.42 -14.99 2.40
N ILE A 776 -25.46 -15.57 1.68
CA ILE A 776 -25.18 -17.01 1.69
C ILE A 776 -23.88 -17.34 2.44
N GLY A 777 -22.89 -16.44 2.39
CA GLY A 777 -21.61 -16.56 3.08
C GLY A 777 -21.30 -15.38 4.00
N GLU A 778 -20.12 -14.79 3.81
CA GLU A 778 -19.53 -13.76 4.68
C GLU A 778 -20.14 -12.35 4.52
N GLY A 779 -21.01 -12.16 3.55
CA GLY A 779 -21.75 -10.91 3.33
C GLY A 779 -21.06 -9.94 2.38
N LYS A 780 -19.74 -9.73 2.45
CA LYS A 780 -19.03 -8.80 1.52
C LYS A 780 -19.23 -9.14 0.03
N PRO A 781 -19.00 -10.38 -0.45
CA PRO A 781 -19.20 -10.70 -1.86
C PRO A 781 -20.67 -10.59 -2.28
N GLU A 782 -21.61 -10.99 -1.43
CA GLU A 782 -23.05 -10.85 -1.68
C GLU A 782 -23.46 -9.38 -1.77
N ASN A 783 -22.91 -8.53 -0.90
CA ASN A 783 -23.13 -7.09 -0.90
C ASN A 783 -22.58 -6.43 -2.16
N GLN A 784 -21.40 -6.83 -2.65
CA GLN A 784 -20.90 -6.34 -3.94
C GLN A 784 -21.77 -6.82 -5.11
N ASN A 785 -22.16 -8.09 -5.12
CA ASN A 785 -22.93 -8.69 -6.21
C ASN A 785 -24.37 -8.17 -6.28
N GLN A 786 -25.00 -7.79 -5.17
CA GLN A 786 -26.31 -7.15 -5.20
C GLN A 786 -26.23 -5.68 -5.66
N GLY A 787 -25.15 -4.96 -5.31
CA GLY A 787 -24.95 -3.58 -5.74
C GLY A 787 -24.54 -3.41 -7.21
N ILE A 788 -23.83 -4.39 -7.79
CA ILE A 788 -23.23 -4.27 -9.14
C ILE A 788 -24.27 -3.97 -10.24
N ILE A 789 -25.51 -4.43 -10.09
CA ILE A 789 -26.60 -4.23 -11.07
C ILE A 789 -26.99 -2.75 -11.23
N PHE A 790 -26.72 -1.93 -10.20
CA PHE A 790 -27.01 -0.50 -10.21
C PHE A 790 -25.86 0.37 -10.70
N THR A 791 -24.66 -0.21 -10.85
CA THR A 791 -23.51 0.48 -11.44
C THR A 791 -23.74 0.77 -12.93
N ARG A 792 -23.11 1.81 -13.46
CA ARG A 792 -23.21 2.27 -14.86
C ARG A 792 -21.82 2.54 -15.47
N GLY A 793 -21.77 2.69 -16.79
CA GLY A 793 -20.55 2.94 -17.55
C GLY A 793 -19.73 1.70 -17.90
N ASP A 794 -18.58 1.90 -18.52
CA ASP A 794 -17.73 0.84 -19.10
C ASP A 794 -16.75 0.27 -18.08
N ALA A 795 -16.32 1.10 -17.12
CA ALA A 795 -15.40 0.72 -16.07
C ALA A 795 -16.07 0.72 -14.69
N LEU A 796 -15.59 -0.15 -13.79
CA LEU A 796 -16.05 -0.24 -12.41
C LEU A 796 -14.84 -0.26 -11.48
N GLN A 797 -14.64 0.80 -10.71
CA GLN A 797 -13.68 0.82 -9.62
C GLN A 797 -14.35 0.25 -8.36
N THR A 798 -13.70 -0.71 -7.74
CA THR A 798 -14.15 -1.25 -6.46
C THR A 798 -13.30 -0.62 -5.36
N ILE A 799 -13.92 -0.23 -4.25
CA ILE A 799 -13.29 0.49 -3.14
C ILE A 799 -13.72 -0.17 -1.82
N ASP A 800 -12.78 -0.45 -0.91
CA ASP A 800 -13.14 -0.84 0.46
C ASP A 800 -13.60 0.39 1.26
N MET A 801 -14.53 0.18 2.20
CA MET A 801 -15.07 1.26 3.04
C MET A 801 -14.02 1.99 3.90
N ASN A 802 -12.80 1.49 4.04
CA ASN A 802 -11.73 2.17 4.78
C ASN A 802 -10.66 2.79 3.86
N GLN A 803 -10.95 2.92 2.57
CA GLN A 803 -10.08 3.61 1.62
C GLN A 803 -10.47 5.08 1.44
N ASP A 804 -9.51 5.89 1.03
CA ASP A 804 -9.67 7.33 0.85
C ASP A 804 -9.04 7.72 -0.49
N ASN A 805 -9.48 8.82 -1.10
CA ASN A 805 -8.88 9.31 -2.33
C ASN A 805 -8.62 10.80 -2.20
N TYR A 806 -7.68 11.32 -2.99
CA TYR A 806 -7.19 12.69 -2.87
C TYR A 806 -7.47 13.47 -4.15
N MET A 807 -7.65 14.79 -4.02
CA MET A 807 -8.02 15.66 -5.14
C MET A 807 -6.98 15.62 -6.27
N GLU A 808 -5.70 15.64 -5.93
CA GLU A 808 -4.58 15.59 -6.87
C GLU A 808 -4.47 14.24 -7.63
N GLU A 809 -4.94 13.15 -7.01
CA GLU A 809 -4.97 11.82 -7.63
C GLU A 809 -6.21 11.65 -8.53
N ALA A 810 -7.34 12.24 -8.14
CA ALA A 810 -8.59 12.19 -8.89
C ALA A 810 -8.46 12.73 -10.33
N PHE A 811 -7.59 13.74 -10.56
CA PHE A 811 -7.32 14.28 -11.89
C PHE A 811 -6.74 13.26 -12.88
N LYS A 812 -6.16 12.16 -12.40
CA LYS A 812 -5.49 11.15 -13.24
C LYS A 812 -6.44 10.05 -13.72
N MET A 813 -7.68 10.00 -13.23
CA MET A 813 -8.62 8.93 -13.56
C MET A 813 -8.86 8.80 -15.07
N ARG A 814 -8.99 9.92 -15.80
CA ARG A 814 -9.14 9.90 -17.26
C ARG A 814 -7.93 9.30 -17.99
N ASN A 815 -6.73 9.39 -17.42
CA ASN A 815 -5.51 8.78 -17.95
C ASN A 815 -5.49 7.28 -17.65
N VAL A 816 -5.81 6.88 -16.42
CA VAL A 816 -5.87 5.46 -16.02
C VAL A 816 -6.85 4.68 -16.89
N LEU A 817 -8.04 5.23 -17.13
CA LEU A 817 -9.05 4.57 -17.97
C LEU A 817 -8.60 4.35 -19.43
N GLN A 818 -7.61 5.12 -19.93
CA GLN A 818 -7.05 4.87 -21.26
C GLN A 818 -6.17 3.62 -21.33
N GLU A 819 -5.72 3.08 -20.20
CA GLU A 819 -4.94 1.84 -20.18
C GLU A 819 -5.77 0.65 -20.71
N PHE A 820 -7.11 0.69 -20.60
CA PHE A 820 -8.02 -0.30 -21.22
C PHE A 820 -7.93 -0.36 -22.76
N HIS A 821 -7.59 0.77 -23.40
CA HIS A 821 -7.44 0.85 -24.86
C HIS A 821 -6.03 0.49 -25.35
N ARG A 822 -5.04 0.40 -24.46
CA ARG A 822 -3.68 0.02 -24.85
C ARG A 822 -3.63 -1.49 -25.14
N HIS A 823 -3.69 -1.83 -26.42
CA HIS A 823 -3.54 -3.20 -26.87
C HIS A 823 -2.10 -3.70 -26.65
N GLN A 824 -1.96 -4.81 -25.93
CA GLN A 824 -0.77 -5.64 -26.06
C GLN A 824 -1.14 -6.88 -26.87
N GLN A 825 -0.72 -6.88 -28.15
CA GLN A 825 -0.81 -8.02 -29.07
C GLN A 825 -2.23 -8.62 -29.19
N GLY A 826 -3.24 -7.76 -29.32
CA GLY A 826 -4.63 -8.18 -29.59
C GLY A 826 -5.46 -8.54 -28.35
N ARG A 827 -4.92 -8.43 -27.12
CA ARG A 827 -5.68 -8.57 -25.88
C ARG A 827 -5.84 -7.22 -25.18
N HIS A 828 -7.02 -7.02 -24.58
CA HIS A 828 -7.28 -5.89 -23.69
C HIS A 828 -6.99 -6.28 -22.25
N PRO A 829 -6.42 -5.38 -21.43
CA PRO A 829 -6.42 -5.60 -19.99
C PRO A 829 -7.87 -5.56 -19.51
N THR A 830 -8.23 -6.45 -18.59
CA THR A 830 -9.60 -6.51 -18.05
C THR A 830 -9.67 -5.97 -16.63
N ILE A 831 -8.51 -5.86 -15.96
CA ILE A 831 -8.38 -5.25 -14.64
C ILE A 831 -7.12 -4.37 -14.64
N LEU A 832 -7.28 -3.11 -14.22
CA LEU A 832 -6.19 -2.16 -14.02
C LEU A 832 -5.88 -2.07 -12.52
N GLY A 833 -4.65 -2.44 -12.18
CA GLY A 833 -4.15 -2.34 -10.82
C GLY A 833 -3.64 -0.98 -10.45
N LEU A 834 -3.94 -0.54 -9.24
CA LEU A 834 -3.49 0.74 -8.69
C LEU A 834 -2.76 0.55 -7.36
N GLY A 835 -1.85 1.47 -7.05
CA GLY A 835 -1.10 1.45 -5.80
C GLY A 835 -1.93 1.95 -4.60
N GLU A 836 -1.52 1.55 -3.41
CA GLU A 836 -2.14 1.98 -2.15
C GLU A 836 -1.14 2.75 -1.27
N HIS A 837 -1.66 3.68 -0.47
CA HIS A 837 -0.91 4.35 0.60
C HIS A 837 -1.62 4.13 1.93
N ILE A 838 -0.90 3.61 2.93
CA ILE A 838 -1.48 3.33 4.25
C ILE A 838 -1.38 4.56 5.15
N PHE A 839 -2.49 5.21 5.45
CA PHE A 839 -2.51 6.45 6.23
C PHE A 839 -2.56 6.23 7.75
N THR A 840 -2.83 5.01 8.23
CA THR A 840 -2.82 4.70 9.67
C THR A 840 -1.43 4.32 10.20
N GLY A 841 -0.40 4.32 9.35
CA GLY A 841 0.95 3.88 9.72
C GLY A 841 1.59 4.67 10.86
N SER A 842 1.23 5.95 11.04
CA SER A 842 1.76 6.82 12.10
C SER A 842 1.08 6.65 13.46
N VAL A 843 0.00 5.87 13.56
CA VAL A 843 -0.82 5.79 14.79
C VAL A 843 -0.15 4.95 15.88
N SER A 844 0.55 3.87 15.53
CA SER A 844 1.23 2.99 16.48
C SER A 844 2.45 2.31 15.85
N SER A 845 3.37 1.78 16.66
CA SER A 845 4.51 1.00 16.16
C SER A 845 4.08 -0.26 15.39
N LEU A 846 3.01 -0.93 15.84
CA LEU A 846 2.42 -2.07 15.12
C LEU A 846 1.86 -1.66 13.77
N ALA A 847 1.15 -0.52 13.72
CA ALA A 847 0.62 0.03 12.48
C ALA A 847 1.76 0.40 11.52
N TRP A 848 2.88 0.92 12.04
CA TRP A 848 4.09 1.22 11.28
C TRP A 848 4.70 -0.03 10.64
N PHE A 849 4.81 -1.14 11.39
CA PHE A 849 5.34 -2.41 10.85
C PHE A 849 4.45 -2.99 9.75
N MET A 850 3.14 -3.01 9.98
CA MET A 850 2.17 -3.49 9.00
C MET A 850 2.13 -2.60 7.76
N SER A 851 2.21 -1.28 7.95
CA SER A 851 2.24 -0.33 6.84
C SER A 851 3.41 -0.61 5.91
N TYR A 852 4.60 -0.90 6.43
CA TYR A 852 5.76 -1.16 5.58
C TYR A 852 5.72 -2.53 4.90
N GLN A 853 5.26 -3.57 5.60
CA GLN A 853 5.05 -4.88 5.01
C GLN A 853 4.08 -4.81 3.82
N GLU A 854 2.97 -4.09 4.00
CA GLU A 854 1.95 -3.98 2.97
C GLU A 854 2.38 -3.03 1.84
N SER A 855 3.02 -1.88 2.13
CA SER A 855 3.59 -1.01 1.09
C SER A 855 4.50 -1.79 0.14
N SER A 856 5.36 -2.65 0.69
CA SER A 856 6.21 -3.56 -0.12
C SER A 856 5.40 -4.52 -1.00
N PHE A 857 4.32 -5.11 -0.47
CA PHE A 857 3.46 -5.98 -1.26
C PHE A 857 2.72 -5.22 -2.38
N VAL A 858 2.12 -4.07 -2.05
CA VAL A 858 1.28 -3.31 -2.98
C VAL A 858 2.09 -2.59 -4.05
N THR A 859 3.38 -2.32 -3.85
CA THR A 859 4.24 -1.70 -4.87
C THR A 859 5.18 -2.70 -5.54
N ILE A 860 6.35 -3.00 -4.95
CA ILE A 860 7.40 -3.84 -5.54
C ILE A 860 6.88 -5.25 -5.83
N GLY A 861 6.03 -5.80 -4.95
CA GLY A 861 5.32 -7.05 -5.17
C GLY A 861 4.43 -6.99 -6.42
N GLN A 862 3.44 -6.10 -6.45
CA GLN A 862 2.51 -5.96 -7.59
C GLN A 862 3.20 -5.65 -8.92
N ARG A 863 4.22 -4.78 -8.90
CA ARG A 863 5.09 -4.45 -10.05
C ARG A 863 5.68 -5.72 -10.65
N PHE A 864 6.25 -6.56 -9.79
CA PHE A 864 6.91 -7.79 -10.22
C PHE A 864 5.92 -8.86 -10.72
N LEU A 865 4.78 -9.00 -10.04
CA LEU A 865 3.67 -9.87 -10.45
C LEU A 865 3.13 -9.50 -11.84
N ALA A 866 3.01 -8.20 -12.13
CA ALA A 866 2.53 -7.72 -13.42
C ALA A 866 3.57 -7.90 -14.53
N ASN A 867 4.83 -7.55 -14.29
CA ASN A 867 5.92 -7.64 -15.25
C ASN A 867 7.26 -7.80 -14.51
N PRO A 868 8.03 -8.89 -14.71
CA PRO A 868 7.95 -9.85 -15.81
C PRO A 868 7.05 -11.07 -15.59
N LEU A 869 6.55 -11.34 -14.37
CA LEU A 869 6.02 -12.67 -14.04
C LEU A 869 4.66 -13.02 -14.69
N ARG A 870 3.86 -12.02 -15.09
CA ARG A 870 2.52 -12.22 -15.70
C ARG A 870 1.58 -13.07 -14.84
N VAL A 871 1.62 -12.91 -13.53
CA VAL A 871 0.75 -13.60 -12.55
C VAL A 871 0.10 -12.64 -11.55
N ARG A 872 -0.02 -11.35 -11.91
CA ARG A 872 -0.84 -10.42 -11.13
C ARG A 872 -2.31 -10.85 -11.21
N PHE A 873 -2.95 -10.94 -10.05
CA PHE A 873 -4.39 -11.12 -9.90
C PHE A 873 -4.99 -9.88 -9.20
N HIS A 874 -6.29 -9.90 -8.95
CA HIS A 874 -6.96 -8.90 -8.14
C HIS A 874 -6.73 -9.22 -6.66
N TYR A 875 -5.97 -8.40 -5.94
CA TYR A 875 -5.66 -8.62 -4.51
C TYR A 875 -6.51 -7.75 -3.58
N GLY A 876 -7.70 -7.40 -4.05
CA GLY A 876 -8.58 -6.42 -3.42
C GLY A 876 -8.50 -5.05 -4.08
N HIS A 877 -9.22 -4.13 -3.49
CA HIS A 877 -9.36 -2.74 -3.91
C HIS A 877 -8.00 -2.01 -3.88
N PRO A 878 -7.75 -0.97 -4.69
CA PRO A 878 -8.70 -0.13 -5.44
C PRO A 878 -8.68 -0.38 -6.97
N ASP A 879 -8.50 -1.63 -7.40
CA ASP A 879 -8.43 -1.97 -8.82
C ASP A 879 -9.68 -1.54 -9.61
N ILE A 880 -9.49 -1.27 -10.91
CA ILE A 880 -10.55 -0.89 -11.85
C ILE A 880 -10.81 -2.03 -12.82
N PHE A 881 -12.07 -2.41 -12.97
CA PHE A 881 -12.54 -3.51 -13.80
C PHE A 881 -13.12 -2.99 -15.12
N ASP A 882 -12.88 -3.73 -16.22
CA ASP A 882 -13.77 -3.71 -17.37
C ASP A 882 -15.11 -4.33 -16.93
N ARG A 883 -16.10 -3.46 -16.74
CA ARG A 883 -17.42 -3.83 -16.20
C ARG A 883 -18.13 -4.79 -17.15
N VAL A 884 -18.07 -4.52 -18.46
CA VAL A 884 -18.77 -5.31 -19.48
C VAL A 884 -18.22 -6.74 -19.51
N PHE A 885 -16.90 -6.89 -19.40
CA PHE A 885 -16.25 -8.19 -19.31
C PHE A 885 -16.69 -8.99 -18.08
N HIS A 886 -16.69 -8.36 -16.89
CA HIS A 886 -16.89 -9.05 -15.62
C HIS A 886 -18.35 -9.37 -15.30
N VAL A 887 -19.28 -8.44 -15.57
CA VAL A 887 -20.72 -8.64 -15.33
C VAL A 887 -21.24 -9.87 -16.10
N THR A 888 -20.70 -10.11 -17.31
CA THR A 888 -21.10 -11.25 -18.15
C THR A 888 -20.37 -12.56 -17.83
N ARG A 889 -19.37 -12.55 -16.92
CA ARG A 889 -18.44 -13.69 -16.71
C ARG A 889 -18.28 -14.15 -15.27
N GLY A 890 -19.19 -13.77 -14.38
CA GLY A 890 -19.18 -14.24 -12.99
C GLY A 890 -18.94 -13.15 -11.94
N GLY A 891 -19.04 -11.88 -12.33
CA GLY A 891 -18.97 -10.73 -11.43
C GLY A 891 -17.53 -10.38 -11.03
N ILE A 892 -17.44 -9.64 -9.93
CA ILE A 892 -16.19 -9.06 -9.41
C ILE A 892 -15.76 -9.68 -8.07
N SER A 893 -16.59 -10.54 -7.48
CA SER A 893 -16.27 -11.29 -6.28
C SER A 893 -17.09 -12.57 -6.21
N LYS A 894 -16.52 -13.60 -5.56
CA LYS A 894 -17.08 -14.95 -5.56
C LYS A 894 -17.73 -15.30 -4.22
N ALA A 895 -19.05 -15.17 -4.15
CA ALA A 895 -19.85 -15.59 -2.99
C ALA A 895 -19.78 -17.11 -2.74
N SER A 896 -19.68 -17.51 -1.48
CA SER A 896 -19.69 -18.91 -1.05
C SER A 896 -19.97 -19.01 0.44
N LYS A 897 -20.67 -20.07 0.84
CA LYS A 897 -21.03 -20.31 2.25
C LYS A 897 -19.81 -20.51 3.17
N THR A 898 -18.73 -21.13 2.69
CA THR A 898 -17.61 -21.58 3.55
C THR A 898 -16.24 -21.76 2.86
N ILE A 899 -16.08 -21.53 1.55
CA ILE A 899 -14.88 -22.03 0.80
C ILE A 899 -14.11 -20.92 0.05
N ASN A 900 -14.59 -19.66 0.09
CA ASN A 900 -13.92 -18.56 -0.62
C ASN A 900 -13.78 -17.32 0.29
N LEU A 901 -13.09 -17.47 1.43
CA LEU A 901 -12.88 -16.37 2.39
C LEU A 901 -12.05 -15.19 1.81
N SER A 902 -11.19 -15.47 0.83
CA SER A 902 -10.53 -14.45 -0.01
C SER A 902 -11.26 -14.32 -1.34
N GLU A 903 -12.45 -13.73 -1.31
CA GLU A 903 -13.39 -13.65 -2.43
C GLU A 903 -12.85 -12.85 -3.62
N ASP A 904 -12.05 -11.81 -3.35
CA ASP A 904 -11.57 -10.84 -4.34
C ASP A 904 -10.62 -11.51 -5.36
N VAL A 905 -9.70 -12.36 -4.92
CA VAL A 905 -8.68 -13.00 -5.79
C VAL A 905 -9.27 -13.88 -6.87
N PHE A 906 -10.47 -14.43 -6.64
CA PHE A 906 -11.15 -15.26 -7.63
C PHE A 906 -11.56 -14.48 -8.88
N ALA A 907 -11.81 -13.17 -8.78
CA ALA A 907 -12.05 -12.34 -9.95
C ALA A 907 -10.77 -12.23 -10.82
N GLY A 908 -9.61 -12.14 -10.18
CA GLY A 908 -8.31 -12.22 -10.85
C GLY A 908 -8.08 -13.56 -11.54
N PHE A 909 -8.35 -14.68 -10.85
CA PHE A 909 -8.25 -16.01 -11.46
C PHE A 909 -9.18 -16.16 -12.67
N ASN A 910 -10.43 -15.69 -12.54
CA ASN A 910 -11.41 -15.74 -13.62
C ASN A 910 -10.99 -14.89 -14.82
N THR A 911 -10.43 -13.69 -14.59
CA THR A 911 -9.83 -12.86 -15.65
C THR A 911 -8.81 -13.64 -16.45
N THR A 912 -7.81 -14.23 -15.78
CA THR A 912 -6.73 -14.97 -16.46
C THR A 912 -7.23 -16.23 -17.15
N LEU A 913 -8.16 -16.97 -16.51
CA LEU A 913 -8.80 -18.16 -17.08
C LEU A 913 -9.66 -17.87 -18.32
N ARG A 914 -10.07 -16.61 -18.51
CA ARG A 914 -10.87 -16.14 -19.65
C ARG A 914 -10.04 -15.32 -20.64
N CYS A 915 -8.71 -15.49 -20.62
CA CYS A 915 -7.75 -14.83 -21.50
C CYS A 915 -7.64 -13.30 -21.33
N GLY A 916 -8.24 -12.73 -20.28
CA GLY A 916 -7.94 -11.39 -19.83
C GLY A 916 -6.59 -11.36 -19.11
N TYR A 917 -6.05 -10.17 -18.90
CA TYR A 917 -4.88 -9.99 -18.06
C TYR A 917 -5.00 -8.72 -17.22
N VAL A 918 -4.17 -8.69 -16.18
CA VAL A 918 -4.20 -7.68 -15.15
C VAL A 918 -2.92 -6.83 -15.24
N THR A 919 -3.06 -5.51 -15.28
CA THR A 919 -1.92 -4.56 -15.26
C THR A 919 -1.74 -3.93 -13.89
N TYR A 920 -0.66 -3.17 -13.69
CA TYR A 920 -0.38 -2.42 -12.46
C TYR A 920 0.25 -1.07 -12.80
N HIS A 921 -0.27 0.00 -12.20
CA HIS A 921 0.08 1.39 -12.49
C HIS A 921 0.33 2.17 -11.19
N GLU A 922 1.54 2.72 -11.05
CA GLU A 922 2.02 3.34 -9.80
C GLU A 922 1.96 4.87 -9.79
N TYR A 923 1.57 5.49 -10.91
CA TYR A 923 1.44 6.94 -11.01
C TYR A 923 0.16 7.46 -10.33
N MET A 924 -0.72 6.57 -9.87
CA MET A 924 -1.90 6.91 -9.09
C MET A 924 -1.97 6.04 -7.84
N LYS A 925 -2.30 6.64 -6.69
CA LYS A 925 -2.45 5.94 -5.41
C LYS A 925 -3.77 6.29 -4.73
N VAL A 926 -4.32 5.33 -4.00
CA VAL A 926 -5.51 5.51 -3.13
C VAL A 926 -5.08 5.28 -1.68
N GLY A 927 -5.60 6.08 -0.75
CA GLY A 927 -5.38 5.91 0.67
C GLY A 927 -6.08 4.66 1.21
N LYS A 928 -5.48 3.99 2.19
CA LYS A 928 -6.05 2.82 2.87
C LYS A 928 -5.84 2.90 4.39
N GLY A 929 -6.91 2.68 5.14
CA GLY A 929 -6.85 2.48 6.58
C GLY A 929 -6.53 1.04 6.92
N ARG A 930 -5.71 0.82 7.94
CA ARG A 930 -5.37 -0.51 8.45
C ARG A 930 -5.49 -0.62 9.95
N ASP A 931 -5.71 -1.85 10.40
CA ASP A 931 -5.77 -2.25 11.79
C ASP A 931 -4.49 -1.85 12.54
N VAL A 932 -4.63 -1.29 13.75
CA VAL A 932 -3.52 -0.66 14.50
C VAL A 932 -3.11 -1.45 15.75
N GLY A 933 -3.97 -2.35 16.23
CA GLY A 933 -3.71 -3.21 17.39
C GLY A 933 -3.35 -4.65 17.02
N LEU A 934 -2.58 -5.32 17.89
CA LEU A 934 -2.08 -6.69 17.65
C LEU A 934 -3.22 -7.70 17.40
N ASN A 935 -4.28 -7.63 18.21
CA ASN A 935 -5.43 -8.55 18.09
C ASN A 935 -6.17 -8.37 16.76
N GLN A 936 -6.33 -7.12 16.29
CA GLN A 936 -6.94 -6.84 14.99
C GLN A 936 -6.06 -7.34 13.84
N ILE A 937 -4.76 -7.00 13.88
CA ILE A 937 -3.78 -7.40 12.87
C ILE A 937 -3.70 -8.92 12.76
N SER A 938 -3.62 -9.63 13.89
CA SER A 938 -3.55 -11.10 13.88
C SER A 938 -4.85 -11.75 13.36
N LYS A 939 -6.02 -11.19 13.69
CA LYS A 939 -7.30 -11.63 13.10
C LYS A 939 -7.32 -11.43 11.57
N PHE A 940 -6.77 -10.31 11.07
CA PHE A 940 -6.61 -10.06 9.64
C PHE A 940 -5.65 -11.09 9.00
N GLU A 941 -4.48 -11.33 9.57
CA GLU A 941 -3.53 -12.32 9.05
C GLU A 941 -4.09 -13.75 9.05
N ALA A 942 -4.84 -14.10 10.09
CA ALA A 942 -5.58 -15.36 10.17
C ALA A 942 -6.59 -15.50 9.01
N LYS A 943 -7.33 -14.42 8.69
CA LYS A 943 -8.25 -14.39 7.54
C LYS A 943 -7.50 -14.68 6.24
N VAL A 944 -6.39 -13.99 5.99
CA VAL A 944 -5.63 -14.14 4.74
C VAL A 944 -4.99 -15.53 4.64
N ALA A 945 -4.46 -16.07 5.75
CA ALA A 945 -3.88 -17.41 5.80
C ALA A 945 -4.93 -18.51 5.55
N ASN A 946 -6.11 -18.39 6.16
CA ASN A 946 -7.24 -19.27 5.91
C ASN A 946 -7.70 -19.21 4.44
N GLY A 947 -7.87 -18.00 3.89
CA GLY A 947 -8.29 -17.84 2.50
C GLY A 947 -7.28 -18.39 1.49
N ASN A 948 -5.96 -18.30 1.76
CA ASN A 948 -4.94 -18.92 0.91
C ASN A 948 -4.93 -20.46 1.00
N SER A 949 -5.25 -21.00 2.17
CA SER A 949 -5.45 -22.45 2.33
C SER A 949 -6.62 -22.94 1.47
N GLU A 950 -7.75 -22.22 1.48
CA GLU A 950 -8.89 -22.52 0.62
C GLU A 950 -8.60 -22.35 -0.87
N GLN A 951 -7.82 -21.31 -1.25
CA GLN A 951 -7.34 -21.14 -2.62
C GLN A 951 -6.54 -22.35 -3.10
N THR A 952 -5.69 -22.93 -2.24
CA THR A 952 -4.90 -24.14 -2.55
C THR A 952 -5.80 -25.33 -2.91
N LEU A 953 -6.96 -25.43 -2.26
CA LEU A 953 -7.97 -26.46 -2.50
C LEU A 953 -8.98 -26.08 -3.60
N SER A 954 -8.87 -24.89 -4.18
CA SER A 954 -9.86 -24.36 -5.11
C SER A 954 -9.73 -24.96 -6.52
N ARG A 955 -10.88 -25.09 -7.19
CA ARG A 955 -10.94 -25.49 -8.60
C ARG A 955 -10.22 -24.51 -9.53
N ASP A 956 -10.19 -23.23 -9.16
CA ASP A 956 -9.64 -22.17 -10.01
C ASP A 956 -8.11 -22.25 -10.07
N ILE A 957 -7.43 -22.43 -8.93
CA ILE A 957 -5.98 -22.74 -8.89
C ILE A 957 -5.66 -24.04 -9.62
N PHE A 958 -6.48 -25.08 -9.47
CA PHE A 958 -6.29 -26.33 -10.21
C PHE A 958 -6.33 -26.11 -11.74
N ARG A 959 -7.25 -25.28 -12.24
CA ARG A 959 -7.35 -24.96 -13.68
C ARG A 959 -6.16 -24.13 -14.15
N LEU A 960 -5.74 -23.13 -13.38
CA LEU A 960 -4.55 -22.33 -13.67
C LEU A 960 -3.31 -23.23 -13.75
N GLY A 961 -3.10 -24.10 -12.76
CA GLY A 961 -1.93 -24.98 -12.72
C GLY A 961 -1.87 -26.04 -13.82
N ARG A 962 -2.99 -26.38 -14.47
CA ARG A 962 -3.00 -27.31 -15.62
C ARG A 962 -2.68 -26.62 -16.96
N HIS A 963 -2.88 -25.30 -17.07
CA HIS A 963 -2.70 -24.54 -18.31
C HIS A 963 -1.51 -23.57 -18.30
N PHE A 964 -1.06 -23.13 -17.13
CA PHE A 964 0.19 -22.39 -17.00
C PHE A 964 1.37 -23.24 -17.45
N ASP A 965 2.34 -22.59 -18.11
CA ASP A 965 3.64 -23.17 -18.33
C ASP A 965 4.44 -23.28 -17.01
N PHE A 966 5.53 -24.04 -17.05
CA PHE A 966 6.30 -24.37 -15.85
C PHE A 966 6.78 -23.14 -15.06
N PHE A 967 7.37 -22.15 -15.73
CA PHE A 967 7.92 -20.97 -15.06
C PHE A 967 6.83 -20.02 -14.59
N ARG A 968 5.76 -19.84 -15.36
CA ARG A 968 4.60 -19.06 -14.90
C ARG A 968 3.89 -19.73 -13.74
N MET A 969 3.84 -21.07 -13.69
CA MET A 969 3.31 -21.81 -12.54
C MET A 969 4.21 -21.65 -11.31
N LEU A 970 5.53 -21.63 -11.49
CA LEU A 970 6.49 -21.36 -10.42
C LEU A 970 6.28 -19.94 -9.84
N SER A 971 6.07 -18.96 -10.73
CA SER A 971 5.64 -17.61 -10.36
C SER A 971 4.35 -17.63 -9.55
N CYS A 972 3.30 -18.30 -10.03
CA CYS A 972 2.03 -18.39 -9.33
C CYS A 972 2.18 -19.04 -7.95
N TYR A 973 2.97 -20.11 -7.83
CA TYR A 973 3.18 -20.83 -6.59
C TYR A 973 3.85 -19.93 -5.53
N PHE A 974 5.05 -19.42 -5.78
CA PHE A 974 5.82 -18.66 -4.78
C PHE A 974 5.22 -17.28 -4.43
N THR A 975 4.27 -16.81 -5.22
CA THR A 975 3.58 -15.52 -5.00
C THR A 975 2.25 -15.65 -4.28
N THR A 976 1.61 -16.82 -4.33
CA THR A 976 0.30 -17.05 -3.71
C THR A 976 0.43 -18.12 -2.61
N VAL A 977 0.02 -19.34 -2.90
CA VAL A 977 -0.08 -20.46 -1.94
C VAL A 977 1.27 -20.93 -1.38
N GLY A 978 2.34 -20.81 -2.17
CA GLY A 978 3.68 -21.25 -1.82
C GLY A 978 4.31 -20.43 -0.69
N PHE A 979 3.99 -19.14 -0.57
CA PHE A 979 4.48 -18.31 0.54
C PHE A 979 3.99 -18.82 1.91
N TYR A 980 2.70 -19.14 2.01
CA TYR A 980 2.09 -19.68 3.23
C TYR A 980 2.50 -21.13 3.49
N PHE A 981 2.66 -21.92 2.43
CA PHE A 981 3.21 -23.27 2.54
C PHE A 981 4.65 -23.26 3.05
N SER A 982 5.51 -22.38 2.50
CA SER A 982 6.88 -22.21 2.97
C SER A 982 6.92 -21.73 4.43
N SER A 983 6.02 -20.83 4.84
CA SER A 983 5.89 -20.41 6.24
C SER A 983 5.58 -21.58 7.18
N LEU A 984 4.63 -22.44 6.79
CA LEU A 984 4.31 -23.67 7.50
C LEU A 984 5.51 -24.61 7.57
N MET A 985 6.25 -24.79 6.46
CA MET A 985 7.46 -25.59 6.42
C MET A 985 8.58 -25.02 7.30
N SER A 986 8.71 -23.69 7.43
CA SER A 986 9.66 -23.04 8.35
C SER A 986 9.39 -23.46 9.80
N VAL A 987 8.13 -23.34 10.24
CA VAL A 987 7.75 -23.71 11.61
C VAL A 987 7.90 -25.21 11.85
N LEU A 988 7.45 -26.06 10.93
CA LEU A 988 7.65 -27.51 11.03
C LEU A 988 9.13 -27.89 11.03
N GLY A 989 9.96 -27.18 10.27
CA GLY A 989 11.41 -27.33 10.24
C GLY A 989 12.04 -27.12 11.62
N VAL A 990 11.59 -26.13 12.39
CA VAL A 990 12.07 -25.89 13.76
C VAL A 990 11.68 -27.05 14.69
N TYR A 991 10.46 -27.56 14.60
CA TYR A 991 10.04 -28.72 15.40
C TYR A 991 10.83 -29.97 15.04
N ILE A 992 10.96 -30.29 13.76
CA ILE A 992 11.70 -31.46 13.27
C ILE A 992 13.17 -31.37 13.66
N PHE A 993 13.74 -30.16 13.58
CA PHE A 993 15.09 -29.89 14.04
C PHE A 993 15.23 -30.19 15.55
N LEU A 994 14.40 -29.57 16.40
CA LEU A 994 14.52 -29.70 17.86
C LEU A 994 14.25 -31.14 18.35
N TYR A 995 13.23 -31.82 17.80
CA TYR A 995 12.99 -33.23 18.09
C TYR A 995 14.10 -34.14 17.55
N GLY A 996 14.71 -33.81 16.41
CA GLY A 996 15.88 -34.50 15.88
C GLY A 996 17.10 -34.36 16.79
N GLN A 997 17.36 -33.18 17.32
CA GLN A 997 18.43 -32.95 18.30
C GLN A 997 18.15 -33.67 19.62
N LEU A 998 16.91 -33.59 20.11
CA LEU A 998 16.50 -34.31 21.32
C LEU A 998 16.71 -35.82 21.18
N TYR A 999 16.39 -36.39 20.01
CA TYR A 999 16.67 -37.79 19.70
C TYR A 999 18.16 -38.11 19.81
N LEU A 1000 19.04 -37.28 19.23
CA LEU A 1000 20.50 -37.48 19.27
C LEU A 1000 21.08 -37.40 20.70
N VAL A 1001 20.57 -36.46 21.51
CA VAL A 1001 20.97 -36.28 22.92
C VAL A 1001 20.48 -37.45 23.77
N LEU A 1002 19.16 -37.71 23.79
CA LEU A 1002 18.56 -38.70 24.68
C LEU A 1002 18.97 -40.14 24.33
N SER A 1003 19.35 -40.41 23.09
CA SER A 1003 19.87 -41.73 22.71
C SER A 1003 21.34 -41.94 23.11
N GLY A 1004 22.06 -40.90 23.53
CA GLY A 1004 23.51 -40.91 23.77
C GLY A 1004 24.37 -40.87 22.50
N LEU A 1005 23.77 -40.72 21.31
CA LEU A 1005 24.48 -40.73 20.02
C LEU A 1005 25.34 -39.47 19.86
N GLU A 1006 24.84 -38.32 20.30
CA GLU A 1006 25.56 -37.05 20.21
C GLU A 1006 26.90 -37.10 20.96
N LYS A 1007 26.87 -37.60 22.21
CA LYS A 1007 28.07 -37.82 23.02
C LYS A 1007 29.06 -38.80 22.36
N ALA A 1008 28.56 -39.88 21.76
CA ALA A 1008 29.38 -40.84 21.03
C ALA A 1008 30.05 -40.22 19.79
N PHE A 1009 29.33 -39.38 19.05
CA PHE A 1009 29.88 -38.69 17.87
C PHE A 1009 30.90 -37.62 18.23
N ILE A 1010 30.69 -36.86 19.31
CA ILE A 1010 31.63 -35.82 19.76
C ILE A 1010 32.94 -36.44 20.25
N ASN A 1011 32.87 -37.52 21.06
CA ASN A 1011 34.07 -38.22 21.52
C ASN A 1011 34.85 -38.85 20.34
N GLY A 1012 34.14 -39.38 19.35
CA GLY A 1012 34.73 -39.85 18.08
C GLY A 1012 35.25 -38.74 17.16
N ALA A 1013 34.76 -37.50 17.32
CA ALA A 1013 35.14 -36.35 16.51
C ALA A 1013 36.32 -35.54 17.09
N GLN A 1014 36.42 -35.43 18.43
CA GLN A 1014 37.56 -34.83 19.12
C GLN A 1014 38.86 -35.60 18.85
N THR A 1015 38.78 -36.93 18.70
CA THR A 1015 39.91 -37.79 18.31
C THR A 1015 40.31 -37.64 16.84
N LYS A 1016 39.48 -37.02 15.98
CA LYS A 1016 39.69 -36.86 14.53
C LYS A 1016 39.71 -35.40 14.02
N ASN A 1017 39.68 -34.40 14.91
CA ASN A 1017 39.81 -32.96 14.61
C ASN A 1017 38.82 -32.41 13.55
N MET A 1018 37.52 -32.66 13.75
CA MET A 1018 36.50 -32.55 12.70
C MET A 1018 35.71 -31.22 12.73
N LYS A 1019 36.27 -30.15 12.15
CA LYS A 1019 35.58 -28.85 11.97
C LYS A 1019 34.33 -28.90 11.07
N SER A 1020 34.14 -29.97 10.29
CA SER A 1020 33.04 -30.10 9.32
C SER A 1020 31.66 -30.29 9.98
N LEU A 1021 31.58 -31.04 11.08
CA LEU A 1021 30.31 -31.35 11.76
C LEU A 1021 29.76 -30.13 12.52
N GLU A 1022 30.63 -29.38 13.19
CA GLU A 1022 30.27 -28.14 13.89
C GLU A 1022 29.80 -27.06 12.91
N THR A 1023 30.50 -26.90 11.78
CA THR A 1023 30.09 -25.97 10.70
C THR A 1023 28.75 -26.38 10.08
N ALA A 1024 28.49 -27.67 9.89
CA ALA A 1024 27.21 -28.16 9.36
C ALA A 1024 26.04 -27.85 10.30
N LEU A 1025 26.22 -28.01 11.61
CA LEU A 1025 25.21 -27.66 12.63
C LEU A 1025 25.04 -26.13 12.76
N ALA A 1026 26.13 -25.35 12.73
CA ALA A 1026 26.08 -23.88 12.80
C ALA A 1026 25.45 -23.24 11.56
N SER A 1027 25.60 -23.84 10.37
CA SER A 1027 24.97 -23.34 9.13
C SER A 1027 23.43 -23.37 9.17
N GLN A 1028 22.85 -24.22 10.04
CA GLN A 1028 21.39 -24.42 10.15
C GLN A 1028 20.67 -23.24 10.80
N SER A 1029 21.35 -22.45 11.63
CA SER A 1029 20.70 -21.36 12.38
C SER A 1029 20.71 -20.02 11.66
N PHE A 1030 21.72 -19.76 10.81
CA PHE A 1030 21.84 -18.49 10.09
C PHE A 1030 20.70 -18.28 9.07
N ILE A 1031 20.21 -19.34 8.43
CA ILE A 1031 19.11 -19.29 7.45
C ILE A 1031 17.74 -19.07 8.13
N GLN A 1032 17.61 -19.33 9.44
CA GLN A 1032 16.36 -19.27 10.18
C GLN A 1032 15.98 -17.88 10.71
N LEU A 1033 16.88 -16.89 10.64
CA LEU A 1033 16.66 -15.56 11.27
C LEU A 1033 15.65 -14.66 10.55
N GLY A 1034 15.12 -15.04 9.38
CA GLY A 1034 14.00 -14.35 8.71
C GLY A 1034 14.27 -12.92 8.21
N LEU A 1035 15.37 -12.27 8.62
CA LEU A 1035 15.76 -10.90 8.28
C LEU A 1035 15.80 -10.64 6.77
N LEU A 1036 16.20 -11.65 5.98
CA LEU A 1036 16.28 -11.56 4.52
C LEU A 1036 14.91 -11.38 3.85
N THR A 1037 13.83 -11.77 4.50
CA THR A 1037 12.46 -11.54 3.99
C THR A 1037 12.04 -10.07 4.06
N GLY A 1038 12.74 -9.25 4.86
CA GLY A 1038 12.56 -7.79 4.93
C GLY A 1038 13.27 -7.00 3.82
N LEU A 1039 14.08 -7.64 2.96
CA LEU A 1039 14.84 -6.95 1.91
C LEU A 1039 13.97 -6.20 0.89
N PRO A 1040 12.86 -6.75 0.37
CA PRO A 1040 11.98 -6.00 -0.54
C PRO A 1040 11.44 -4.72 0.10
N MET A 1041 11.12 -4.77 1.39
CA MET A 1041 10.64 -3.63 2.16
C MET A 1041 11.73 -2.55 2.27
N MET A 1042 12.96 -2.91 2.63
CA MET A 1042 14.09 -1.97 2.67
C MET A 1042 14.37 -1.33 1.32
N MET A 1043 14.32 -2.12 0.23
CA MET A 1043 14.52 -1.62 -1.12
C MET A 1043 13.45 -0.60 -1.52
N GLU A 1044 12.18 -0.88 -1.22
CA GLU A 1044 11.09 0.03 -1.56
C GLU A 1044 11.18 1.36 -0.79
N ILE A 1045 11.51 1.32 0.50
CA ILE A 1045 11.75 2.55 1.27
C ILE A 1045 12.94 3.33 0.69
N ALA A 1046 13.99 2.63 0.24
CA ALA A 1046 15.13 3.27 -0.40
C ALA A 1046 14.77 3.95 -1.73
N LEU A 1047 13.83 3.39 -2.49
CA LEU A 1047 13.33 3.99 -3.73
C LEU A 1047 12.43 5.21 -3.47
N GLU A 1048 11.50 5.13 -2.52
CA GLU A 1048 10.52 6.19 -2.29
C GLU A 1048 11.07 7.33 -1.42
N LYS A 1049 11.78 7.00 -0.33
CA LYS A 1049 12.24 7.98 0.68
C LYS A 1049 13.76 8.22 0.66
N GLY A 1050 14.52 7.34 0.01
CA GLY A 1050 15.98 7.42 -0.08
C GLY A 1050 16.71 6.44 0.85
N SER A 1051 17.95 6.09 0.49
CA SER A 1051 18.73 5.03 1.16
C SER A 1051 19.07 5.34 2.62
N ARG A 1052 19.40 6.59 2.95
CA ARG A 1052 19.69 7.01 4.33
C ARG A 1052 18.47 6.83 5.23
N THR A 1053 17.32 7.33 4.81
CA THR A 1053 16.05 7.17 5.53
C THR A 1053 15.66 5.70 5.66
N ALA A 1054 15.85 4.89 4.61
CA ALA A 1054 15.59 3.46 4.67
C ALA A 1054 16.44 2.73 5.73
N LEU A 1055 17.72 3.08 5.86
CA LEU A 1055 18.59 2.50 6.89
C LEU A 1055 18.16 2.95 8.29
N THR A 1056 17.87 4.24 8.48
CA THR A 1056 17.42 4.79 9.76
C THR A 1056 16.09 4.17 10.19
N ASP A 1057 15.11 4.09 9.29
CA ASP A 1057 13.80 3.49 9.56
C ASP A 1057 13.93 2.00 9.88
N PHE A 1058 14.79 1.27 9.18
CA PHE A 1058 15.03 -0.14 9.47
C PHE A 1058 15.61 -0.35 10.87
N ILE A 1059 16.60 0.45 11.28
CA ILE A 1059 17.17 0.40 12.63
C ILE A 1059 16.09 0.74 13.68
N LEU A 1060 15.31 1.79 13.44
CA LEU A 1060 14.23 2.20 14.33
C LEU A 1060 13.17 1.10 14.50
N MET A 1061 12.80 0.42 13.41
CA MET A 1061 11.86 -0.71 13.46
C MET A 1061 12.41 -1.84 14.35
N GLN A 1062 13.70 -2.16 14.27
CA GLN A 1062 14.28 -3.21 15.13
C GLN A 1062 14.27 -2.81 16.60
N VAL A 1063 14.59 -1.55 16.93
CA VAL A 1063 14.51 -1.01 18.31
C VAL A 1063 13.08 -1.07 18.84
N GLN A 1064 12.08 -0.86 18.00
CA GLN A 1064 10.66 -0.96 18.35
C GLN A 1064 10.12 -2.41 18.41
N LEU A 1065 10.99 -3.42 18.38
CA LEU A 1065 10.65 -4.85 18.46
C LEU A 1065 9.96 -5.44 17.20
N ALA A 1066 10.25 -4.91 16.00
CA ALA A 1066 9.71 -5.46 14.75
C ALA A 1066 10.00 -6.97 14.57
N SER A 1067 11.20 -7.43 14.97
CA SER A 1067 11.55 -8.87 14.92
C SER A 1067 10.64 -9.75 15.78
N VAL A 1068 10.19 -9.27 16.94
CA VAL A 1068 9.22 -9.96 17.81
C VAL A 1068 7.86 -10.00 17.11
N PHE A 1069 7.42 -8.87 16.56
CA PHE A 1069 6.16 -8.79 15.84
C PHE A 1069 6.10 -9.76 14.64
N PHE A 1070 7.08 -9.72 13.73
CA PHE A 1070 7.05 -10.55 12.51
C PHE A 1070 7.17 -12.05 12.82
N THR A 1071 7.93 -12.42 13.86
CA THR A 1071 8.05 -13.82 14.33
C THR A 1071 6.76 -14.33 14.95
N PHE A 1072 6.02 -13.46 15.67
CA PHE A 1072 4.66 -13.77 16.14
C PHE A 1072 3.68 -13.94 14.96
N SER A 1073 3.73 -13.04 13.98
CA SER A 1073 2.91 -13.11 12.75
C SER A 1073 3.15 -14.42 11.96
N LEU A 1074 4.40 -14.91 11.93
CA LEU A 1074 4.76 -16.19 11.29
C LEU A 1074 4.03 -17.38 11.94
N GLY A 1075 3.93 -17.37 13.27
CA GLY A 1075 3.17 -18.38 14.04
C GLY A 1075 1.68 -18.36 13.69
N THR A 1076 1.09 -17.16 13.60
CA THR A 1076 -0.31 -16.94 13.20
C THR A 1076 -0.57 -17.54 11.80
N LYS A 1077 0.19 -17.10 10.79
CA LYS A 1077 0.04 -17.55 9.39
C LYS A 1077 0.15 -19.06 9.27
N SER A 1078 1.15 -19.66 9.91
CA SER A 1078 1.40 -21.10 9.84
C SER A 1078 0.30 -21.92 10.52
N HIS A 1079 -0.20 -21.47 11.68
CA HIS A 1079 -1.27 -22.17 12.39
C HIS A 1079 -2.58 -22.20 11.58
N TYR A 1080 -3.06 -21.04 11.15
CA TYR A 1080 -4.35 -20.93 10.46
C TYR A 1080 -4.32 -21.56 9.06
N PHE A 1081 -3.21 -21.39 8.32
CA PHE A 1081 -3.03 -22.06 7.02
C PHE A 1081 -3.06 -23.59 7.16
N GLY A 1082 -2.26 -24.15 8.08
CA GLY A 1082 -2.19 -25.60 8.31
C GLY A 1082 -3.50 -26.20 8.82
N ARG A 1083 -4.16 -25.53 9.78
CA ARG A 1083 -5.46 -25.96 10.31
C ARG A 1083 -6.52 -26.08 9.22
N THR A 1084 -6.59 -25.07 8.34
CA THR A 1084 -7.58 -25.05 7.25
C THR A 1084 -7.28 -26.09 6.17
N ILE A 1085 -6.00 -26.42 5.90
CA ILE A 1085 -5.66 -27.50 4.97
C ILE A 1085 -6.13 -28.85 5.51
N LEU A 1086 -5.93 -29.10 6.80
CA LEU A 1086 -6.23 -30.39 7.42
C LEU A 1086 -7.72 -30.58 7.67
N HIS A 1087 -8.37 -29.58 8.25
CA HIS A 1087 -9.73 -29.74 8.77
C HIS A 1087 -10.78 -28.94 8.00
N GLY A 1088 -10.37 -27.97 7.18
CA GLY A 1088 -11.28 -27.04 6.52
C GLY A 1088 -12.06 -26.16 7.51
N GLY A 1089 -13.13 -25.54 7.02
CA GLY A 1089 -14.07 -24.79 7.86
C GLY A 1089 -13.50 -23.48 8.42
N ALA A 1090 -12.79 -22.72 7.60
CA ALA A 1090 -12.36 -21.39 8.00
C ALA A 1090 -13.59 -20.54 8.32
N LYS A 1091 -13.68 -20.07 9.57
CA LYS A 1091 -14.69 -19.10 9.98
C LYS A 1091 -14.05 -17.72 9.93
N TYR A 1092 -14.69 -16.75 9.28
CA TYR A 1092 -14.30 -15.36 9.45
C TYR A 1092 -14.51 -14.93 10.90
N ARG A 1093 -13.54 -14.19 11.42
CA ARG A 1093 -13.67 -13.45 12.67
C ARG A 1093 -13.62 -11.99 12.29
N THR A 1094 -14.70 -11.26 12.55
CA THR A 1094 -14.78 -9.82 12.26
C THR A 1094 -13.64 -9.10 12.96
N THR A 1095 -12.81 -8.41 12.18
CA THR A 1095 -11.86 -7.44 12.70
C THR A 1095 -12.67 -6.21 13.07
N GLY A 1096 -12.95 -5.99 14.35
CA GLY A 1096 -13.58 -4.74 14.78
C GLY A 1096 -12.69 -3.57 14.33
N ARG A 1097 -13.25 -2.53 13.71
CA ARG A 1097 -12.50 -1.39 13.15
C ARG A 1097 -12.52 -0.14 14.03
N LYS A 1098 -12.76 -0.32 15.33
CA LYS A 1098 -12.66 0.77 16.29
C LYS A 1098 -11.23 1.27 16.38
N PHE A 1099 -11.08 2.52 16.79
CA PHE A 1099 -9.79 3.13 17.00
C PHE A 1099 -9.12 2.45 18.23
N VAL A 1100 -8.21 1.50 17.98
CA VAL A 1100 -7.65 0.63 19.04
C VAL A 1100 -6.55 1.35 19.80
N VAL A 1101 -6.97 1.99 20.89
CA VAL A 1101 -6.11 2.55 21.93
C VAL A 1101 -6.30 1.79 23.25
N PHE A 1102 -7.24 0.84 23.30
CA PHE A 1102 -7.69 0.22 24.54
C PHE A 1102 -6.96 -1.08 24.86
N HIS A 1103 -6.85 -1.32 26.17
CA HIS A 1103 -6.29 -2.54 26.75
C HIS A 1103 -7.13 -3.77 26.37
N ALA A 1104 -6.46 -4.86 25.96
CA ALA A 1104 -7.10 -6.15 25.72
C ALA A 1104 -6.93 -7.07 26.93
N SER A 1105 -8.03 -7.62 27.44
CA SER A 1105 -7.98 -8.45 28.65
C SER A 1105 -7.29 -9.80 28.44
N PHE A 1106 -6.76 -10.39 29.51
CA PHE A 1106 -6.15 -11.72 29.49
C PHE A 1106 -7.08 -12.81 28.94
N THR A 1107 -8.38 -12.71 29.17
CA THR A 1107 -9.36 -13.64 28.60
C THR A 1107 -9.44 -13.55 27.08
N GLU A 1108 -9.38 -12.36 26.49
CA GLU A 1108 -9.37 -12.19 25.04
C GLU A 1108 -8.07 -12.73 24.44
N ASN A 1109 -6.92 -12.35 25.01
CA ASN A 1109 -5.61 -12.80 24.54
C ASN A 1109 -5.48 -14.33 24.61
N TYR A 1110 -5.94 -14.96 25.69
CA TYR A 1110 -5.93 -16.43 25.82
C TYR A 1110 -6.81 -17.10 24.76
N ARG A 1111 -8.05 -16.62 24.55
CA ARG A 1111 -8.97 -17.19 23.56
C ARG A 1111 -8.44 -17.09 22.13
N LEU A 1112 -7.72 -16.01 21.81
CA LEU A 1112 -7.14 -15.80 20.47
C LEU A 1112 -5.85 -16.61 20.25
N TYR A 1113 -4.99 -16.74 21.26
CA TYR A 1113 -3.61 -17.21 21.07
C TYR A 1113 -3.24 -18.54 21.73
N SER A 1114 -4.14 -19.14 22.53
CA SER A 1114 -3.87 -20.39 23.24
C SER A 1114 -3.34 -21.51 22.33
N ARG A 1115 -4.08 -21.86 21.25
CA ARG A 1115 -3.69 -22.94 20.31
C ARG A 1115 -2.68 -22.52 19.25
N SER A 1116 -2.69 -21.26 18.85
CA SER A 1116 -1.80 -20.79 17.77
C SER A 1116 -0.38 -20.51 18.26
N HIS A 1117 -0.22 -20.01 19.50
CA HIS A 1117 1.06 -19.58 20.05
C HIS A 1117 1.37 -20.21 21.42
N PHE A 1118 0.53 -20.06 22.44
CA PHE A 1118 0.93 -20.40 23.82
C PHE A 1118 1.27 -21.88 23.99
N VAL A 1119 0.39 -22.80 23.57
CA VAL A 1119 0.64 -24.25 23.66
C VAL A 1119 1.92 -24.63 22.89
N LYS A 1120 2.11 -24.05 21.71
CA LYS A 1120 3.28 -24.30 20.87
C LYS A 1120 4.57 -23.74 21.46
N GLY A 1121 4.50 -22.55 22.05
CA GLY A 1121 5.61 -21.89 22.73
C GLY A 1121 6.02 -22.65 23.98
N PHE A 1122 5.06 -23.09 24.81
CA PHE A 1122 5.38 -23.95 25.95
C PHE A 1122 5.98 -25.28 25.52
N GLU A 1123 5.49 -25.92 24.45
CA GLU A 1123 6.09 -27.14 23.89
C GLU A 1123 7.57 -26.91 23.51
N LEU A 1124 7.88 -25.85 22.77
CA LEU A 1124 9.26 -25.50 22.41
C LEU A 1124 10.12 -25.15 23.62
N LEU A 1125 9.56 -24.43 24.61
CA LEU A 1125 10.24 -24.09 25.86
C LEU A 1125 10.67 -25.34 26.61
N PHE A 1126 9.76 -26.31 26.80
CA PHE A 1126 10.07 -27.56 27.49
C PHE A 1126 11.12 -28.37 26.73
N LEU A 1127 11.01 -28.46 25.40
CA LEU A 1127 12.00 -29.15 24.58
C LEU A 1127 13.39 -28.50 24.68
N LEU A 1128 13.47 -27.16 24.67
CA LEU A 1128 14.72 -26.42 24.83
C LEU A 1128 15.33 -26.61 26.22
N VAL A 1129 14.51 -26.60 27.28
CA VAL A 1129 14.98 -26.85 28.65
C VAL A 1129 15.55 -28.25 28.77
N VAL A 1130 14.86 -29.27 28.25
CA VAL A 1130 15.36 -30.65 28.25
C VAL A 1130 16.64 -30.77 27.42
N TYR A 1131 16.67 -30.18 26.22
CA TYR A 1131 17.88 -30.16 25.40
C TYR A 1131 19.06 -29.53 26.16
N ASN A 1132 18.85 -28.40 26.84
CA ASN A 1132 19.89 -27.73 27.64
C ASN A 1132 20.38 -28.59 28.82
N ILE A 1133 19.50 -29.31 29.51
CA ILE A 1133 19.86 -30.15 30.67
C ILE A 1133 20.75 -31.33 30.26
N TYR A 1134 20.43 -31.98 29.15
CA TYR A 1134 21.11 -33.21 28.72
C TYR A 1134 22.26 -32.97 27.72
N SER A 1135 22.33 -31.78 27.10
CA SER A 1135 23.41 -31.37 26.19
C SER A 1135 24.69 -30.90 26.92
N ARG A 1136 25.14 -31.63 27.96
CA ARG A 1136 26.31 -31.27 28.79
C ARG A 1136 27.63 -31.14 28.01
N SER A 1137 27.74 -31.70 26.81
CA SER A 1137 28.97 -31.64 25.98
C SER A 1137 29.14 -30.34 25.19
N TYR A 1138 28.08 -29.53 25.02
CA TYR A 1138 28.08 -28.32 24.18
C TYR A 1138 28.13 -27.00 24.96
N GLU A 1139 28.06 -27.02 26.30
CA GLU A 1139 27.91 -25.84 27.16
C GLU A 1139 29.01 -24.76 27.00
N ARG A 1140 30.13 -25.06 26.32
CA ARG A 1140 31.25 -24.12 26.13
C ARG A 1140 31.49 -23.69 24.67
N SER A 1141 30.72 -24.16 23.68
CA SER A 1141 30.96 -23.81 22.28
C SER A 1141 30.00 -22.72 21.77
N MET A 1142 30.53 -21.78 21.00
CA MET A 1142 29.75 -20.75 20.29
C MET A 1142 28.67 -21.37 19.40
N ALA A 1143 28.85 -22.61 18.94
CA ALA A 1143 27.91 -23.33 18.10
C ALA A 1143 26.56 -23.60 18.81
N TYR A 1144 26.54 -23.97 20.10
CA TYR A 1144 25.28 -24.20 20.82
C TYR A 1144 24.43 -22.94 20.92
N ILE A 1145 25.07 -21.81 21.27
CA ILE A 1145 24.42 -20.50 21.38
C ILE A 1145 23.89 -20.08 20.01
N LEU A 1146 24.70 -20.21 18.95
CA LEU A 1146 24.30 -19.87 17.59
C LEU A 1146 23.13 -20.74 17.10
N VAL A 1147 23.07 -22.01 17.49
CA VAL A 1147 22.02 -22.96 17.08
C VAL A 1147 20.69 -22.73 17.80
N THR A 1148 20.72 -22.46 19.10
CA THR A 1148 19.50 -22.41 19.94
C THR A 1148 18.93 -21.00 20.10
N CYS A 1149 19.73 -19.94 19.87
CA CYS A 1149 19.30 -18.55 20.08
C CYS A 1149 18.05 -18.17 19.27
N SER A 1150 17.95 -18.61 18.01
CA SER A 1150 16.78 -18.35 17.16
C SER A 1150 15.50 -19.00 17.70
N ILE A 1151 15.61 -20.22 18.26
CA ILE A 1151 14.47 -20.98 18.81
C ILE A 1151 14.05 -20.40 20.15
N TRP A 1152 15.01 -19.99 21.00
CA TRP A 1152 14.74 -19.25 22.23
C TRP A 1152 14.00 -17.95 21.95
N PHE A 1153 14.48 -17.18 20.97
CA PHE A 1153 13.85 -15.93 20.54
C PHE A 1153 12.41 -16.17 20.05
N MET A 1154 12.18 -17.18 19.21
CA MET A 1154 10.83 -17.54 18.74
C MET A 1154 9.91 -17.96 19.88
N THR A 1155 10.42 -18.73 20.84
CA THR A 1155 9.67 -19.22 22.01
C THR A 1155 9.23 -18.07 22.90
N ILE A 1156 10.15 -17.18 23.29
CA ILE A 1156 9.86 -15.99 24.11
C ILE A 1156 8.86 -15.09 23.39
N THR A 1157 9.07 -14.88 22.08
CA THR A 1157 8.16 -14.07 21.26
C THR A 1157 6.72 -14.61 21.28
N TRP A 1158 6.51 -15.91 21.07
CA TRP A 1158 5.17 -16.51 21.05
C TRP A 1158 4.45 -16.45 22.41
N LEU A 1159 5.21 -16.46 23.51
CA LEU A 1159 4.63 -16.38 24.86
C LEU A 1159 4.33 -14.94 25.29
N PHE A 1160 5.20 -13.97 24.96
CA PHE A 1160 5.15 -12.63 25.54
C PHE A 1160 4.65 -11.52 24.60
N ALA A 1161 4.65 -11.71 23.27
CA ALA A 1161 4.25 -10.65 22.33
C ALA A 1161 2.83 -10.09 22.59
N PRO A 1162 1.80 -10.91 22.92
CA PRO A 1162 0.47 -10.39 23.24
C PRO A 1162 0.43 -9.43 24.43
N PHE A 1163 1.38 -9.54 25.37
CA PHE A 1163 1.47 -8.69 26.55
C PHE A 1163 2.36 -7.46 26.30
N LEU A 1164 3.47 -7.64 25.57
CA LEU A 1164 4.40 -6.57 25.20
C LEU A 1164 3.74 -5.48 24.36
N PHE A 1165 2.84 -5.87 23.46
CA PHE A 1165 2.15 -4.96 22.55
C PHE A 1165 0.74 -4.58 23.03
N ASN A 1166 0.38 -4.89 24.27
CA ASN A 1166 -0.90 -4.52 24.87
C ASN A 1166 -0.78 -3.16 25.58
N PRO A 1167 -1.57 -2.13 25.23
CA PRO A 1167 -1.61 -0.89 25.97
C PRO A 1167 -1.87 -1.16 27.46
N SER A 1168 -1.12 -0.50 28.35
CA SER A 1168 -1.21 -0.71 29.81
C SER A 1168 -1.00 -2.17 30.27
N GLY A 1169 -0.42 -3.04 29.44
CA GLY A 1169 -0.26 -4.48 29.72
C GLY A 1169 0.61 -4.80 30.94
N PHE A 1170 1.45 -3.85 31.38
CA PHE A 1170 2.29 -3.96 32.58
C PHE A 1170 1.81 -3.09 33.75
N ALA A 1171 0.65 -2.42 33.63
CA ALA A 1171 0.08 -1.64 34.72
C ALA A 1171 -0.49 -2.58 35.79
N TRP A 1172 -0.03 -2.45 37.03
CA TRP A 1172 -0.39 -3.37 38.11
C TRP A 1172 -1.90 -3.46 38.36
N SER A 1173 -2.62 -2.33 38.34
CA SER A 1173 -4.08 -2.30 38.52
C SER A 1173 -4.80 -3.13 37.45
N LYS A 1174 -4.44 -2.93 36.18
CA LYS A 1174 -5.01 -3.69 35.05
C LYS A 1174 -4.67 -5.17 35.11
N ILE A 1175 -3.45 -5.54 35.50
CA ILE A 1175 -3.07 -6.95 35.66
C ILE A 1175 -3.94 -7.66 36.71
N VAL A 1176 -4.21 -6.99 37.84
CA VAL A 1176 -5.06 -7.56 38.91
C VAL A 1176 -6.51 -7.72 38.42
N GLU A 1177 -7.06 -6.70 37.75
CA GLU A 1177 -8.40 -6.76 37.13
C GLU A 1177 -8.51 -7.90 36.12
N ASP A 1178 -7.55 -8.00 35.20
CA ASP A 1178 -7.48 -9.05 34.19
C ASP A 1178 -7.36 -10.45 34.78
N TRP A 1179 -6.58 -10.60 35.85
CA TRP A 1179 -6.44 -11.88 36.54
C TRP A 1179 -7.75 -12.30 37.23
N MET A 1180 -8.47 -11.36 37.84
CA MET A 1180 -9.79 -11.61 38.42
C MET A 1180 -10.80 -12.02 37.34
N ASP A 1181 -10.84 -11.29 36.22
CA ASP A 1181 -11.72 -11.60 35.09
C ASP A 1181 -11.39 -12.95 34.45
N TRP A 1182 -10.10 -13.27 34.31
CA TRP A 1182 -9.67 -14.57 33.81
C TRP A 1182 -10.05 -15.72 34.74
N THR A 1183 -9.87 -15.54 36.05
CA THR A 1183 -10.27 -16.53 37.05
C THR A 1183 -11.78 -16.77 37.03
N LYS A 1184 -12.57 -15.69 36.91
CA LYS A 1184 -14.03 -15.78 36.77
C LYS A 1184 -14.44 -16.52 35.50
N TRP A 1185 -13.79 -16.23 34.37
CA TRP A 1185 -14.04 -16.90 33.10
C TRP A 1185 -13.69 -18.40 33.14
N MET A 1186 -12.60 -18.78 33.83
CA MET A 1186 -12.19 -20.17 34.03
C MET A 1186 -13.15 -20.95 34.93
N ASN A 1187 -13.73 -20.32 35.94
CA ASN A 1187 -14.63 -20.95 36.90
C ASN A 1187 -16.09 -21.03 36.41
N ASN A 1188 -16.49 -20.25 35.41
CA ASN A 1188 -17.84 -20.30 34.84
C ASN A 1188 -18.08 -21.58 34.03
N GLN A 1189 -19.00 -22.43 34.51
CA GLN A 1189 -19.50 -23.58 33.76
C GLN A 1189 -20.24 -23.14 32.50
N GLY A 1190 -19.99 -23.83 31.39
CA GLY A 1190 -20.61 -23.53 30.10
C GLY A 1190 -22.00 -24.15 29.95
N GLY A 1191 -22.64 -23.91 28.81
CA GLY A 1191 -23.98 -24.42 28.49
C GLY A 1191 -24.43 -24.03 27.09
N ILE A 1192 -25.56 -24.57 26.63
CA ILE A 1192 -26.15 -24.24 25.33
C ILE A 1192 -26.54 -22.74 25.32
N GLY A 1193 -26.00 -21.97 24.37
CA GLY A 1193 -26.31 -20.54 24.22
C GLY A 1193 -25.42 -19.58 25.01
N ILE A 1194 -24.49 -20.07 25.84
CA ILE A 1194 -23.51 -19.21 26.53
C ILE A 1194 -22.38 -18.83 25.57
N GLN A 1195 -22.12 -17.52 25.45
CA GLN A 1195 -21.08 -17.00 24.58
C GLN A 1195 -19.66 -17.33 25.09
N GLN A 1196 -18.71 -17.40 24.16
CA GLN A 1196 -17.33 -17.87 24.37
C GLN A 1196 -16.50 -16.96 25.28
N ASP A 1197 -16.83 -15.67 25.28
CA ASP A 1197 -16.27 -14.62 26.12
C ASP A 1197 -16.65 -14.75 27.59
N LYS A 1198 -17.68 -15.52 27.93
CA LYS A 1198 -18.19 -15.65 29.30
C LYS A 1198 -17.80 -16.96 30.01
N SER A 1199 -17.42 -18.00 29.28
CA SER A 1199 -17.06 -19.31 29.84
C SER A 1199 -15.94 -20.02 29.08
N TRP A 1200 -14.95 -20.54 29.82
CA TRP A 1200 -13.88 -21.39 29.30
C TRP A 1200 -14.40 -22.66 28.61
N GLN A 1201 -15.42 -23.31 29.18
CA GLN A 1201 -15.96 -24.55 28.64
C GLN A 1201 -16.64 -24.33 27.27
N SER A 1202 -17.38 -23.21 27.11
CA SER A 1202 -17.98 -22.84 25.81
C SER A 1202 -16.91 -22.57 24.75
N TRP A 1203 -15.87 -21.81 25.11
CA TRP A 1203 -14.72 -21.57 24.24
C TRP A 1203 -14.03 -22.87 23.82
N TRP A 1204 -13.76 -23.78 24.77
CA TRP A 1204 -13.11 -25.06 24.48
C TRP A 1204 -13.92 -25.90 23.49
N ASN A 1205 -15.24 -25.96 23.66
CA ASN A 1205 -16.12 -26.70 22.76
C ASN A 1205 -16.14 -26.10 21.35
N ASP A 1206 -16.21 -24.78 21.21
CA ASP A 1206 -16.16 -24.13 19.88
C ASP A 1206 -14.78 -24.30 19.23
N GLU A 1207 -13.70 -24.18 20.01
CA GLU A 1207 -12.34 -24.35 19.50
C GLU A 1207 -12.11 -25.76 18.94
N GLN A 1208 -12.73 -26.80 19.53
CA GLN A 1208 -12.65 -28.20 19.06
C GLN A 1208 -13.68 -28.58 17.98
N CYS A 1209 -14.68 -27.74 17.71
CA CYS A 1209 -15.80 -28.08 16.82
C CYS A 1209 -15.35 -28.50 15.41
N HIS A 1210 -14.28 -27.90 14.90
CA HIS A 1210 -13.70 -28.24 13.59
C HIS A 1210 -13.23 -29.70 13.47
N LEU A 1211 -12.82 -30.35 14.57
CA LEU A 1211 -12.38 -31.74 14.54
C LEU A 1211 -13.53 -32.72 14.31
N GLN A 1212 -14.76 -32.36 14.65
CA GLN A 1212 -15.93 -33.23 14.47
C GLN A 1212 -16.16 -33.57 12.99
N HIS A 1213 -15.87 -32.61 12.10
CA HIS A 1213 -16.08 -32.72 10.66
C HIS A 1213 -14.80 -33.08 9.88
N SER A 1214 -13.71 -33.42 10.59
CA SER A 1214 -12.42 -33.75 9.98
C SER A 1214 -12.46 -35.07 9.17
N LEU A 1215 -11.65 -35.11 8.10
CA LEU A 1215 -11.49 -36.31 7.28
C LEU A 1215 -10.67 -37.38 8.02
N LEU A 1216 -10.88 -38.66 7.68
CA LEU A 1216 -10.09 -39.76 8.24
C LEU A 1216 -8.57 -39.57 8.05
N SER A 1217 -8.15 -39.10 6.87
CA SER A 1217 -6.75 -38.79 6.58
C SER A 1217 -6.19 -37.71 7.51
N SER A 1218 -6.99 -36.68 7.81
CA SER A 1218 -6.60 -35.59 8.71
C SER A 1218 -6.50 -36.08 10.15
N ARG A 1219 -7.41 -36.96 10.59
CA ARG A 1219 -7.33 -37.61 11.91
C ARG A 1219 -6.08 -38.48 12.04
N ILE A 1220 -5.74 -39.26 11.01
CA ILE A 1220 -4.51 -40.07 10.99
C ILE A 1220 -3.28 -39.17 11.10
N LEU A 1221 -3.25 -38.04 10.38
CA LEU A 1221 -2.13 -37.11 10.47
C LEU A 1221 -2.01 -36.48 11.86
N GLU A 1222 -3.13 -36.10 12.49
CA GLU A 1222 -3.13 -35.58 13.87
C GLU A 1222 -2.61 -36.63 14.87
N ILE A 1223 -2.96 -37.91 14.68
CA ILE A 1223 -2.41 -39.01 15.48
C ILE A 1223 -0.89 -39.08 15.27
N ILE A 1224 -0.42 -39.09 14.02
CA ILE A 1224 1.02 -39.14 13.70
C ILE A 1224 1.76 -37.94 14.32
N LEU A 1225 1.21 -36.74 14.21
CA LEU A 1225 1.79 -35.55 14.83
C LEU A 1225 1.81 -35.69 16.35
N SER A 1226 0.77 -36.25 16.97
CA SER A 1226 0.70 -36.46 18.42
C SER A 1226 1.65 -37.55 18.91
N LEU A 1227 1.99 -38.53 18.06
CA LEU A 1227 2.96 -39.58 18.39
C LEU A 1227 4.35 -39.01 18.76
N ARG A 1228 4.69 -37.79 18.35
CA ARG A 1228 5.97 -37.15 18.70
C ARG A 1228 6.18 -36.99 20.21
N PHE A 1229 5.11 -36.83 20.99
CA PHE A 1229 5.22 -36.73 22.45
C PHE A 1229 5.68 -38.05 23.08
N PHE A 1230 5.44 -39.19 22.42
CA PHE A 1230 5.94 -40.48 22.87
C PHE A 1230 7.47 -40.56 22.81
N ILE A 1231 8.10 -39.95 21.79
CA ILE A 1231 9.57 -39.91 21.65
C ILE A 1231 10.18 -39.16 22.84
N TYR A 1232 9.58 -38.01 23.18
CA TYR A 1232 10.00 -37.19 24.32
C TYR A 1232 9.89 -37.95 25.65
N GLN A 1233 8.73 -38.58 25.91
CA GLN A 1233 8.52 -39.38 27.12
C GLN A 1233 9.46 -40.59 27.16
N TYR A 1234 9.64 -41.28 26.04
CA TYR A 1234 10.48 -42.46 25.94
C TYR A 1234 11.92 -42.16 26.34
N GLY A 1235 12.51 -41.09 25.80
CA GLY A 1235 13.86 -40.69 26.18
C GLY A 1235 13.98 -40.26 27.65
N LEU A 1236 13.03 -39.48 28.19
CA LEU A 1236 13.09 -39.03 29.58
C LEU A 1236 13.02 -40.17 30.60
N VAL A 1237 12.17 -41.18 30.38
CA VAL A 1237 12.01 -42.30 31.32
C VAL A 1237 13.31 -43.04 31.56
N TYR A 1238 14.13 -43.24 30.52
CA TYR A 1238 15.42 -43.91 30.63
C TYR A 1238 16.54 -43.04 31.19
N HIS A 1239 16.37 -41.72 31.21
CA HIS A 1239 17.33 -40.75 31.77
C HIS A 1239 16.99 -40.32 33.22
N LEU A 1240 15.88 -40.78 33.77
CA LEU A 1240 15.47 -40.52 35.17
C LEU A 1240 16.07 -41.52 36.17
N ASP A 1241 16.94 -42.44 35.72
CA ASP A 1241 17.62 -43.48 36.52
C ASP A 1241 16.70 -44.30 37.46
N ILE A 1242 15.40 -44.42 37.12
CA ILE A 1242 14.38 -45.07 37.96
C ILE A 1242 14.71 -46.54 38.25
N THR A 1243 15.45 -47.21 37.36
CA THR A 1243 15.83 -48.62 37.45
C THR A 1243 17.34 -48.86 37.35
N GLN A 1244 18.16 -47.85 37.65
CA GLN A 1244 19.62 -47.89 37.49
C GLN A 1244 20.01 -48.27 36.04
N ASP A 1245 20.74 -49.38 35.81
CA ASP A 1245 21.27 -49.77 34.49
C ASP A 1245 20.28 -50.56 33.59
N ASN A 1246 19.09 -50.91 34.08
CA ASN A 1246 18.21 -51.84 33.36
C ASN A 1246 17.39 -51.14 32.25
N LYS A 1247 17.85 -51.22 31.00
CA LYS A 1247 17.24 -50.61 29.80
C LYS A 1247 16.14 -51.48 29.16
N ASN A 1248 15.33 -52.16 29.96
CA ASN A 1248 14.25 -53.00 29.43
C ASN A 1248 13.04 -52.14 28.98
N ILE A 1249 12.36 -52.54 27.90
CA ILE A 1249 11.14 -51.88 27.41
C ILE A 1249 10.00 -51.88 28.43
N VAL A 1250 10.01 -52.84 29.37
CA VAL A 1250 9.03 -52.94 30.47
C VAL A 1250 9.01 -51.68 31.34
N VAL A 1251 10.16 -51.02 31.55
CA VAL A 1251 10.26 -49.78 32.33
C VAL A 1251 9.41 -48.67 31.70
N TYR A 1252 9.47 -48.55 30.37
CA TYR A 1252 8.65 -47.60 29.64
C TYR A 1252 7.16 -47.93 29.75
N VAL A 1253 6.77 -49.20 29.59
CA VAL A 1253 5.36 -49.62 29.72
C VAL A 1253 4.81 -49.33 31.12
N LEU A 1254 5.59 -49.58 32.18
CA LEU A 1254 5.19 -49.28 33.56
C LEU A 1254 5.00 -47.77 33.80
N SER A 1255 5.79 -46.91 33.13
CA SER A 1255 5.63 -45.45 33.23
C SER A 1255 4.23 -44.99 32.80
N TRP A 1256 3.60 -45.66 31.83
CA TRP A 1256 2.23 -45.36 31.39
C TRP A 1256 1.17 -45.67 32.43
N VAL A 1257 1.37 -46.73 33.22
CA VAL A 1257 0.48 -47.10 34.32
C VAL A 1257 0.52 -46.02 35.40
N VAL A 1258 1.71 -45.52 35.73
CA VAL A 1258 1.91 -44.43 36.70
C VAL A 1258 1.24 -43.13 36.22
N ILE A 1259 1.46 -42.74 34.96
CA ILE A 1259 0.83 -41.55 34.38
C ILE A 1259 -0.71 -41.68 34.37
N SER A 1260 -1.23 -42.85 34.02
CA SER A 1260 -2.67 -43.13 34.05
C SER A 1260 -3.23 -43.04 35.47
N GLY A 1261 -2.49 -43.53 36.47
CA GLY A 1261 -2.82 -43.40 37.89
C GLY A 1261 -2.86 -41.94 38.37
N ILE A 1262 -1.86 -41.13 38.00
CA ILE A 1262 -1.82 -39.69 38.30
C ILE A 1262 -3.02 -38.98 37.65
N PHE A 1263 -3.34 -39.30 36.39
CA PHE A 1263 -4.45 -38.69 35.68
C PHE A 1263 -5.80 -39.02 36.34
N LEU A 1264 -5.98 -40.28 36.76
CA LEU A 1264 -7.17 -40.71 37.51
C LEU A 1264 -7.27 -40.00 38.87
N LEU A 1265 -6.16 -39.86 39.61
CA LEU A 1265 -6.11 -39.12 40.87
C LEU A 1265 -6.51 -37.65 40.72
N VAL A 1266 -5.98 -36.97 39.69
CA VAL A 1266 -6.31 -35.57 39.40
C VAL A 1266 -7.79 -35.43 38.99
N LYS A 1267 -8.33 -36.39 38.23
CA LYS A 1267 -9.73 -36.37 37.81
C LYS A 1267 -10.69 -36.64 38.98
N VAL A 1268 -10.34 -37.55 39.88
CA VAL A 1268 -11.10 -37.83 41.11
C VAL A 1268 -11.11 -36.60 42.03
N LYS A 1269 -9.96 -35.93 42.21
CA LYS A 1269 -9.84 -34.72 43.03
C LYS A 1269 -10.56 -33.48 42.45
N ARG A 1270 -10.94 -33.51 41.17
CA ARG A 1270 -11.69 -32.42 40.51
C ARG A 1270 -13.20 -32.67 40.47
N ASN A 1271 -13.62 -33.92 40.70
CA ASN A 1271 -15.02 -34.33 40.83
C ASN A 1271 -15.49 -34.37 42.29
N LEU A 1272 -14.55 -34.49 43.24
CA LEU A 1272 -14.69 -34.09 44.64
C LEU A 1272 -14.51 -32.57 44.74
#